data_AF-A0A315Y186-F1
#
_entry.id   AF-A0A315Y186-F1
#
_cell.length_a   1.000
_cell.length_b   1.000
_cell.length_c   1.000
_cell.angle_alpha   90.00
_cell.angle_beta   90.00
_cell.angle_gamma   90.00
#
_symmetry.space_group_name_H-M   'P 1'
#
loop_
_entity.id
_entity.type
_entity.pdbx_description
1 polymer ?
#
loop_
_entity_poly.entity_id
_entity_poly.type
_entity_poly.pdbx_seq_one_letter_code
_entity_poly.pdbx_strand_id
1 'polypeptide(L)'
;MKNNLLKRRAASIAAAAMMTVSAAVGTAASSMPVIYAGSSLTAYAAESSVKILSSAGFGEGMYATWSSVSGAGGYNVYVDGVQIDTMLVRQYSGYLRADAVGLKAGSHTMRVVPVIGGKEDGSKAAEATATAYAHDRSGFGFVNGSSSGAYNNDGTLKSNAIVIYVTDGNKDTVSASIDSTGKGATAVTGVQNIITAYKKGKESRPLNIRFIGNITDPSVLMKGDLMVDTVTAGCTIEGIGNDATLNGFGLVMKNCSNVEVRNLGFMNCNSSEGDNCGLQQNNNHIWVHNCDFFYGDAGSDADQAKGDGALDTKTSTYITHSYNHFWDNGKCNLQGMKSESTENYITYHHNWYDHSDSRHPRIRTCSVHCYNNYFDGNAKYGVGVTMGASCFVESNYFRNCKYPMLISLQGSDDLSGGTFSGEAGGVIKSYGNIMTGQKAYTTYQENSTDFDAYEASSKTEKIGASVKAKSGGTAYNNFDTSSVMYSYTADNAADVPAIVTAKAGRVDGGDFKWQFNNSVDDESYAVNQALKSALSSYKGSVTAIGSGFKEDNSAAPAVTTSTAPVINTQPAVTTISVTQPAKTTTSVPASVTPVTGANVIYASPNGGGDGKTLNTPTDVLTAIKSVPAGGTVYLLGGTYKYSSPIMIEESNAGKSGAYKTIAAYPNAAVKFDFSGEAVSGTNRGFVLDGSYWHFYGFEIANAGDNGMLLSGDNNIIEMMVFDNNQDTGLQISRYNTSYTSVSQWPTNNLVKNCTSRNNCDDATMENADGFAAKLTCGEGNVFDGCIAYNNSDDGWDLYAKTETGPIGSVTIKNSIAFRNGFTENGRGYGDCDGNGFKLGGGGVGTRHTVENCLSFENLNCGFTDNNNPKFGDMKNCTAYNNGIGGNGKSNYMVYRCDTSAKFSGMMSYINTGKVSKTNAAGIKVSNDKFVGIMSDSVYYNAKYYYAKSAVTMTNGAKLGDIVTPAGSDFISLSVAAMGTDFHKAWRNADGSPKPSGFAETASGSTYKSIGYHMSGGITQTATPNPYAAGTAPVQTSAPSQQTTTSSKPVQSTTTTITSPFVPVSGGYIHNFTENGTQSSFYSITGNLSDAKGTVNYDGKTLTRCLKIETATAVSFNAPSNGRLTLVFTEPAATIKIDGTKYTSSGNGIITADLSAGAHTVAKADAANLFYMVFSPSTVQPVVTTTTTAPVTTSPVTTFEPYNGKAGDANGDGEVELADAIFIMQSLANPDKYQIRPELRVNADVYERGSGITANDALAIQKYLLGLVPALPES
;
A
#
# COMPACT_ATOMS: atom_id res chain seq x y z
N MET A 1 11.83 64.88 -12.11
CA MET A 1 13.13 65.42 -12.58
C MET A 1 13.68 64.50 -13.67
N LYS A 2 14.74 64.95 -14.37
CA LYS A 2 15.63 64.24 -15.32
C LYS A 2 15.67 62.69 -15.19
N ASN A 3 15.49 61.92 -16.27
CA ASN A 3 16.54 61.51 -17.24
C ASN A 3 17.69 60.74 -16.56
N ASN A 4 17.94 59.44 -16.82
CA ASN A 4 18.35 58.91 -18.13
C ASN A 4 18.35 57.37 -18.27
N LEU A 5 17.95 56.91 -19.46
CA LEU A 5 18.51 55.83 -20.32
C LEU A 5 18.96 54.48 -19.72
N LEU A 6 18.40 53.35 -20.19
CA LEU A 6 18.71 52.63 -21.46
C LEU A 6 20.14 52.06 -21.59
N LYS A 7 20.22 50.73 -21.51
CA LYS A 7 21.11 49.77 -22.23
C LYS A 7 20.64 48.37 -21.79
N ARG A 8 20.19 47.42 -22.63
CA ARG A 8 20.04 47.28 -24.11
C ARG A 8 18.64 46.63 -24.35
N ARG A 9 17.84 46.90 -25.39
CA ARG A 9 17.91 46.44 -26.80
C ARG A 9 18.24 44.94 -27.01
N ALA A 10 17.65 44.18 -27.95
CA ALA A 10 16.35 44.23 -28.66
C ALA A 10 16.24 43.06 -29.68
N ALA A 11 15.10 42.34 -29.75
CA ALA A 11 14.54 41.63 -30.92
C ALA A 11 13.11 41.12 -30.56
N SER A 12 11.98 41.25 -31.28
CA SER A 12 11.57 41.49 -32.69
C SER A 12 11.32 40.20 -33.52
N ILE A 13 10.23 40.01 -34.28
CA ILE A 13 8.88 40.64 -34.35
C ILE A 13 7.98 39.79 -35.30
N ALA A 14 6.70 39.55 -34.94
CA ALA A 14 5.56 39.12 -35.81
C ALA A 14 5.79 37.88 -36.75
N ALA A 15 4.85 37.38 -37.58
CA ALA A 15 3.41 37.62 -37.79
C ALA A 15 2.73 36.28 -38.20
N ALA A 16 1.40 36.22 -38.25
CA ALA A 16 0.64 35.08 -38.80
C ALA A 16 -0.06 35.46 -40.12
N ALA A 17 -0.25 34.50 -41.04
CA ALA A 17 -1.46 34.37 -41.89
C ALA A 17 -1.42 33.21 -42.92
N MET A 18 -2.62 32.78 -43.30
CA MET A 18 -3.06 32.13 -44.56
C MET A 18 -3.16 30.60 -44.65
N MET A 19 -4.18 30.20 -45.42
CA MET A 19 -4.69 28.83 -45.65
C MET A 19 -4.29 28.35 -47.05
N THR A 20 -4.36 27.03 -47.27
CA THR A 20 -4.95 26.49 -48.51
C THR A 20 -5.78 25.24 -48.22
N VAL A 21 -7.02 25.22 -48.71
CA VAL A 21 -7.86 24.02 -48.80
C VAL A 21 -7.80 23.50 -50.23
N SER A 22 -7.68 22.18 -50.42
CA SER A 22 -7.87 21.54 -51.72
C SER A 22 -8.58 20.19 -51.55
N ALA A 23 -9.87 20.16 -51.90
CA ALA A 23 -10.65 18.93 -51.94
C ALA A 23 -10.54 18.27 -53.33
N ALA A 24 -10.68 16.94 -53.38
CA ALA A 24 -10.89 16.18 -54.60
C ALA A 24 -12.04 15.18 -54.37
N VAL A 25 -12.92 15.03 -55.36
CA VAL A 25 -14.15 14.23 -55.28
C VAL A 25 -13.99 12.95 -56.11
N GLY A 26 -14.41 11.81 -55.59
CA GLY A 26 -14.45 10.54 -56.31
C GLY A 26 -15.55 9.63 -55.76
N THR A 27 -16.53 9.28 -56.59
CA THR A 27 -17.76 8.59 -56.17
C THR A 27 -17.91 7.18 -56.76
N ALA A 28 -18.56 6.32 -55.96
CA ALA A 28 -19.45 5.22 -56.36
C ALA A 28 -18.90 3.79 -56.62
N ALA A 29 -19.84 2.85 -56.49
CA ALA A 29 -19.91 1.51 -57.09
C ALA A 29 -19.06 0.34 -56.53
N SER A 30 -19.53 -0.22 -55.40
CA SER A 30 -19.93 -1.63 -55.26
C SER A 30 -19.14 -2.76 -55.98
N SER A 31 -18.49 -3.63 -55.19
CA SER A 31 -18.66 -5.09 -55.29
C SER A 31 -18.10 -5.82 -54.06
N MET A 32 -18.94 -6.61 -53.36
CA MET A 32 -18.47 -7.73 -52.54
C MET A 32 -18.30 -8.96 -53.44
N PRO A 33 -17.26 -9.76 -53.23
CA PRO A 33 -17.52 -11.12 -52.78
C PRO A 33 -16.63 -11.55 -51.60
N VAL A 34 -17.12 -12.51 -50.81
CA VAL A 34 -16.40 -13.06 -49.65
C VAL A 34 -15.39 -14.12 -50.10
N ILE A 35 -14.13 -13.98 -49.66
CA ILE A 35 -13.15 -15.06 -49.57
C ILE A 35 -12.51 -14.99 -48.17
N TYR A 36 -12.36 -16.13 -47.51
CA TYR A 36 -11.79 -16.24 -46.16
C TYR A 36 -10.28 -16.52 -46.22
N ALA A 37 -9.59 -16.18 -45.11
CA ALA A 37 -8.16 -16.37 -44.83
C ALA A 37 -7.17 -15.49 -45.63
N GLY A 38 -6.28 -14.81 -44.89
CA GLY A 38 -5.24 -13.92 -45.40
C GLY A 38 -5.06 -12.72 -44.47
N SER A 39 -3.92 -12.62 -43.78
CA SER A 39 -3.65 -11.53 -42.84
C SER A 39 -3.48 -10.18 -43.55
N SER A 40 -4.20 -9.16 -43.09
CA SER A 40 -4.00 -7.78 -43.53
C SER A 40 -2.71 -7.21 -42.92
N LEU A 41 -1.59 -7.45 -43.61
CA LEU A 41 -0.30 -6.82 -43.34
C LEU A 41 -0.39 -5.30 -43.50
N THR A 42 -0.70 -4.60 -42.41
CA THR A 42 -0.34 -3.18 -42.27
C THR A 42 1.19 -3.10 -42.14
N ALA A 43 1.88 -3.06 -43.27
CA ALA A 43 3.30 -2.80 -43.31
C ALA A 43 3.55 -1.38 -42.77
N TYR A 44 4.05 -1.28 -41.54
CA TYR A 44 4.62 -0.03 -41.04
C TYR A 44 5.76 0.37 -41.96
N ALA A 45 5.76 1.62 -42.41
CA ALA A 45 6.89 2.17 -43.16
C ALA A 45 8.11 2.24 -42.25
N ALA A 46 9.29 1.85 -42.76
CA ALA A 46 10.53 1.99 -42.01
C ALA A 46 10.82 3.46 -41.71
N GLU A 47 11.34 3.73 -40.52
CA GLU A 47 11.57 5.09 -40.05
C GLU A 47 12.67 5.76 -40.90
N SER A 48 12.48 7.05 -41.20
CA SER A 48 13.39 7.78 -42.12
C SER A 48 14.76 8.06 -41.51
N SER A 49 14.84 8.04 -40.17
CA SER A 49 16.00 8.27 -39.32
C SER A 49 15.91 7.38 -38.07
N VAL A 50 16.99 7.25 -37.30
CA VAL A 50 16.93 6.57 -36.00
C VAL A 50 15.93 7.27 -35.09
N LYS A 51 15.15 6.49 -34.37
CA LYS A 51 14.15 6.93 -33.40
C LYS A 51 14.33 6.08 -32.14
N ILE A 52 14.79 6.71 -31.07
CA ILE A 52 14.95 6.07 -29.77
C ILE A 52 13.54 5.71 -29.24
N LEU A 53 13.36 4.45 -28.83
CA LEU A 53 12.10 3.93 -28.28
C LEU A 53 12.15 3.93 -26.74
N SER A 54 13.30 3.60 -26.16
CA SER A 54 13.60 3.74 -24.73
C SER A 54 15.10 3.92 -24.49
N SER A 55 15.46 4.47 -23.33
CA SER A 55 16.86 4.52 -22.86
C SER A 55 16.90 4.65 -21.34
N ALA A 56 17.78 3.90 -20.68
CA ALA A 56 17.96 3.96 -19.24
C ALA A 56 19.42 3.74 -18.84
N GLY A 57 19.79 4.22 -17.65
CA GLY A 57 21.06 3.95 -17.01
C GLY A 57 20.90 2.90 -15.93
N PHE A 58 21.89 2.03 -15.77
CA PHE A 58 21.91 0.96 -14.80
C PHE A 58 23.27 0.89 -14.08
N GLY A 59 23.55 -0.21 -13.37
CA GLY A 59 24.84 -0.44 -12.74
C GLY A 59 25.98 -0.42 -13.76
N GLU A 60 26.80 0.63 -13.71
CA GLU A 60 28.01 0.82 -14.53
C GLU A 60 27.77 0.66 -16.05
N GLY A 61 26.58 1.07 -16.49
CA GLY A 61 26.18 1.02 -17.88
C GLY A 61 24.94 1.83 -18.21
N MET A 62 24.63 1.91 -19.51
CA MET A 62 23.39 2.46 -20.03
C MET A 62 22.97 1.71 -21.28
N TYR A 63 21.68 1.70 -21.59
CA TYR A 63 21.17 1.21 -22.85
C TYR A 63 20.30 2.22 -23.58
N ALA A 64 20.17 2.02 -24.89
CA ALA A 64 19.09 2.57 -25.70
C ALA A 64 18.50 1.49 -26.60
N THR A 65 17.22 1.62 -26.90
CA THR A 65 16.52 0.84 -27.94
C THR A 65 16.04 1.77 -29.06
N TRP A 66 15.99 1.28 -30.29
CA TRP A 66 15.52 2.05 -31.45
C TRP A 66 14.82 1.18 -32.50
N SER A 67 13.95 1.81 -33.30
CA SER A 67 13.32 1.18 -34.47
C SER A 67 14.31 1.03 -35.63
N SER A 68 14.06 0.09 -36.54
CA SER A 68 14.89 -0.02 -37.75
C SER A 68 14.69 1.17 -38.71
N VAL A 69 15.76 1.54 -39.42
CA VAL A 69 15.83 2.69 -40.34
C VAL A 69 15.91 2.19 -41.77
N SER A 70 15.15 2.81 -42.68
CA SER A 70 15.03 2.27 -44.04
C SER A 70 16.37 2.22 -44.78
N GLY A 71 16.70 1.03 -45.31
CA GLY A 71 17.95 0.76 -46.03
C GLY A 71 19.22 0.69 -45.16
N ALA A 72 19.11 0.69 -43.82
CA ALA A 72 20.26 0.50 -42.94
C ALA A 72 20.66 -0.98 -42.84
N GLY A 73 21.92 -1.29 -43.17
CA GLY A 73 22.51 -2.63 -43.01
C GLY A 73 23.14 -2.88 -41.64
N GLY A 74 23.10 -1.88 -40.76
CA GLY A 74 23.62 -1.95 -39.40
C GLY A 74 23.68 -0.57 -38.74
N TYR A 75 24.27 -0.51 -37.54
CA TYR A 75 24.34 0.72 -36.74
C TYR A 75 25.69 0.80 -36.03
N ASN A 76 26.30 1.97 -36.04
CA ASN A 76 27.41 2.31 -35.16
C ASN A 76 26.85 3.04 -33.94
N VAL A 77 27.31 2.65 -32.76
CA VAL A 77 26.85 3.23 -31.48
C VAL A 77 28.07 3.81 -30.75
N TYR A 78 27.93 5.05 -30.30
CA TYR A 78 28.94 5.78 -29.55
C TYR A 78 28.40 6.11 -28.16
N VAL A 79 29.23 6.08 -27.12
CA VAL A 79 28.95 6.70 -25.83
C VAL A 79 30.04 7.72 -25.54
N ASP A 80 29.63 8.95 -25.25
CA ASP A 80 30.51 10.11 -25.01
C ASP A 80 31.58 10.32 -26.11
N GLY A 81 31.24 9.98 -27.35
CA GLY A 81 32.10 10.05 -28.53
C GLY A 81 33.00 8.83 -28.77
N VAL A 82 33.04 7.84 -27.86
CA VAL A 82 33.78 6.59 -28.03
C VAL A 82 32.86 5.53 -28.64
N GLN A 83 33.27 4.87 -29.73
CA GLN A 83 32.49 3.79 -30.32
C GLN A 83 32.51 2.55 -29.40
N ILE A 84 31.36 1.95 -29.13
CA ILE A 84 31.28 0.69 -28.39
C ILE A 84 31.47 -0.51 -29.33
N ASP A 85 31.92 -1.65 -28.79
CA ASP A 85 32.05 -2.89 -29.56
C ASP A 85 30.71 -3.27 -30.21
N THR A 86 30.72 -3.62 -31.50
CA THR A 86 29.49 -3.92 -32.24
C THR A 86 28.72 -5.10 -31.64
N MET A 87 29.38 -6.05 -30.98
CA MET A 87 28.73 -7.17 -30.27
C MET A 87 27.75 -6.72 -29.17
N LEU A 88 27.90 -5.50 -28.64
CA LEU A 88 26.95 -4.91 -27.69
C LEU A 88 25.65 -4.44 -28.35
N VAL A 89 25.60 -4.32 -29.69
CA VAL A 89 24.43 -3.99 -30.51
C VAL A 89 23.70 -5.27 -30.93
N ARG A 90 22.38 -5.32 -30.72
CA ARG A 90 21.55 -6.51 -30.94
C ARG A 90 20.23 -6.12 -31.59
N GLN A 91 19.64 -7.04 -32.35
CA GLN A 91 18.29 -6.90 -32.92
C GLN A 91 17.36 -7.97 -32.38
N TYR A 92 16.12 -7.56 -32.17
CA TYR A 92 14.96 -8.32 -31.76
C TYR A 92 13.85 -8.08 -32.80
N SER A 93 12.70 -8.75 -32.67
CA SER A 93 11.56 -8.41 -33.53
C SER A 93 11.09 -6.97 -33.25
N GLY A 94 11.01 -6.14 -34.29
CA GLY A 94 10.53 -4.76 -34.24
C GLY A 94 11.47 -3.70 -33.65
N TYR A 95 12.61 -4.08 -33.05
CA TYR A 95 13.55 -3.12 -32.46
C TYR A 95 15.00 -3.62 -32.37
N LEU A 96 15.92 -2.68 -32.19
CA LEU A 96 17.32 -2.92 -31.83
C LEU A 96 17.61 -2.37 -30.44
N ARG A 97 18.64 -2.92 -29.76
CA ARG A 97 19.14 -2.49 -28.45
C ARG A 97 20.67 -2.41 -28.49
N ALA A 98 21.24 -1.47 -27.77
CA ALA A 98 22.65 -1.47 -27.40
C ALA A 98 22.81 -1.22 -25.90
N ASP A 99 23.72 -1.95 -25.26
CA ASP A 99 24.06 -1.80 -23.84
C ASP A 99 25.55 -1.45 -23.73
N ALA A 100 25.86 -0.21 -23.38
CA ALA A 100 27.21 0.20 -23.05
C ALA A 100 27.50 -0.15 -21.60
N VAL A 101 28.53 -0.97 -21.37
CA VAL A 101 28.90 -1.53 -20.06
C VAL A 101 30.37 -1.26 -19.73
N GLY A 102 30.64 -1.01 -18.45
CA GLY A 102 31.95 -0.51 -17.99
C GLY A 102 32.05 1.00 -17.95
N LEU A 103 30.91 1.68 -17.76
CA LEU A 103 30.82 3.12 -17.58
C LEU A 103 31.06 3.48 -16.12
N LYS A 104 31.61 4.68 -15.91
CA LYS A 104 31.71 5.29 -14.57
C LYS A 104 30.31 5.67 -14.08
N ALA A 105 30.10 5.85 -12.78
CA ALA A 105 28.88 6.49 -12.30
C ALA A 105 28.81 7.96 -12.79
N GLY A 106 27.73 8.34 -13.46
CA GLY A 106 27.61 9.65 -14.11
C GLY A 106 26.53 9.68 -15.20
N SER A 107 26.33 10.87 -15.79
CA SER A 107 25.46 11.07 -16.96
C SER A 107 26.26 10.81 -18.23
N HIS A 108 25.75 9.93 -19.09
CA HIS A 108 26.37 9.49 -20.35
C HIS A 108 25.43 9.71 -21.52
N THR A 109 25.97 10.01 -22.70
CA THR A 109 25.18 10.22 -23.93
C THR A 109 25.52 9.19 -24.98
N MET A 110 24.54 8.36 -25.34
CA MET A 110 24.62 7.37 -26.41
C MET A 110 24.13 7.98 -27.73
N ARG A 111 24.98 7.97 -28.76
CA ARG A 111 24.67 8.39 -30.14
C ARG A 111 24.60 7.15 -31.04
N VAL A 112 23.43 6.91 -31.63
CA VAL A 112 23.16 5.79 -32.54
C VAL A 112 23.13 6.32 -33.97
N VAL A 113 23.93 5.73 -34.86
CA VAL A 113 24.07 6.14 -36.27
C VAL A 113 23.77 4.98 -37.20
N PRO A 114 22.87 5.12 -38.19
CA PRO A 114 22.57 4.06 -39.15
C PRO A 114 23.66 3.98 -40.23
N VAL A 115 23.98 2.75 -40.63
CA VAL A 115 24.96 2.45 -41.68
C VAL A 115 24.21 2.06 -42.96
N ILE A 116 24.12 3.00 -43.91
CA ILE A 116 23.40 2.85 -45.18
C ILE A 116 24.43 2.74 -46.31
N GLY A 117 24.31 1.71 -47.16
CA GLY A 117 25.25 1.47 -48.26
C GLY A 117 26.72 1.29 -47.81
N GLY A 118 26.94 0.83 -46.57
CA GLY A 118 28.27 0.66 -45.98
C GLY A 118 28.93 1.94 -45.44
N LYS A 119 28.17 3.03 -45.25
CA LYS A 119 28.65 4.29 -44.65
C LYS A 119 27.68 4.79 -43.57
N GLU A 120 28.19 5.50 -42.57
CA GLU A 120 27.33 6.23 -41.64
C GLU A 120 26.52 7.32 -42.36
N ASP A 121 25.22 7.37 -42.09
CA ASP A 121 24.39 8.53 -42.37
C ASP A 121 24.16 9.33 -41.07
N GLY A 122 25.12 10.21 -40.77
CA GLY A 122 25.05 11.09 -39.59
C GLY A 122 23.85 12.06 -39.61
N SER A 123 23.19 12.28 -40.74
CA SER A 123 21.95 13.09 -40.82
C SER A 123 20.72 12.36 -40.27
N LYS A 124 20.84 11.04 -40.09
CA LYS A 124 19.80 10.13 -39.58
C LYS A 124 20.12 9.59 -38.18
N ALA A 125 21.15 10.09 -37.52
CA ALA A 125 21.52 9.69 -36.17
C ALA A 125 20.51 10.20 -35.13
N ALA A 126 20.48 9.55 -33.96
CA ALA A 126 19.75 10.02 -32.78
C ALA A 126 20.62 9.88 -31.52
N GLU A 127 20.31 10.67 -30.49
CA GLU A 127 21.02 10.67 -29.22
C GLU A 127 20.06 10.44 -28.05
N ALA A 128 20.56 9.76 -27.02
CA ALA A 128 19.87 9.51 -25.77
C ALA A 128 20.84 9.69 -24.59
N THR A 129 20.41 10.40 -23.54
CA THR A 129 21.21 10.63 -22.33
C THR A 129 20.59 9.86 -21.16
N ALA A 130 21.42 9.13 -20.40
CA ALA A 130 20.99 8.46 -19.17
C ALA A 130 22.09 8.45 -18.11
N THR A 131 21.73 8.17 -16.86
CA THR A 131 22.64 8.21 -15.71
C THR A 131 22.99 6.81 -15.23
N ALA A 132 24.22 6.37 -15.45
CA ALA A 132 24.76 5.14 -14.87
C ALA A 132 25.03 5.34 -13.36
N TYR A 133 24.74 4.34 -12.53
CA TYR A 133 25.06 4.33 -11.11
C TYR A 133 26.18 3.33 -10.79
N ALA A 134 26.94 3.55 -9.72
CA ALA A 134 27.96 2.60 -9.27
C ALA A 134 27.29 1.37 -8.62
N HIS A 135 27.82 0.18 -8.87
CA HIS A 135 27.45 -1.00 -8.07
C HIS A 135 27.97 -0.85 -6.63
N ASP A 136 27.17 -1.33 -5.67
CA ASP A 136 27.44 -1.28 -4.23
C ASP A 136 28.56 -2.26 -3.83
N ARG A 137 29.81 -1.78 -3.84
CA ARG A 137 31.02 -2.52 -3.43
C ARG A 137 31.21 -2.57 -1.91
N SER A 138 30.15 -2.86 -1.17
CA SER A 138 30.22 -3.24 0.25
C SER A 138 30.22 -4.77 0.42
N GLY A 139 30.32 -5.24 1.66
CA GLY A 139 30.48 -6.67 1.95
C GLY A 139 31.93 -7.15 2.08
N PHE A 140 32.10 -8.36 2.62
CA PHE A 140 33.41 -8.93 2.90
C PHE A 140 34.27 -9.20 1.66
N GLY A 141 33.71 -9.25 0.44
CA GLY A 141 34.46 -9.36 -0.82
C GLY A 141 35.47 -8.23 -1.08
N PHE A 142 35.36 -7.11 -0.37
CA PHE A 142 36.24 -5.94 -0.53
C PHE A 142 37.14 -5.66 0.70
N VAL A 143 37.19 -6.59 1.67
CA VAL A 143 38.03 -6.46 2.87
C VAL A 143 39.41 -7.06 2.60
N ASN A 144 40.45 -6.21 2.60
CA ASN A 144 41.85 -6.57 2.31
C ASN A 144 42.12 -7.12 0.89
N GLY A 145 41.19 -6.93 -0.04
CA GLY A 145 41.30 -7.30 -1.45
C GLY A 145 40.22 -6.61 -2.29
N SER A 146 39.84 -7.20 -3.42
CA SER A 146 38.71 -6.74 -4.24
C SER A 146 38.13 -7.91 -5.02
N SER A 147 36.80 -7.93 -5.15
CA SER A 147 36.06 -8.85 -6.02
C SER A 147 35.73 -8.25 -7.40
N SER A 148 36.26 -7.08 -7.77
CA SER A 148 35.87 -6.35 -9.00
C SER A 148 36.43 -6.95 -10.32
N GLY A 149 36.75 -8.24 -10.36
CA GLY A 149 37.12 -9.01 -11.54
C GLY A 149 38.07 -8.29 -12.51
N ALA A 150 37.59 -8.05 -13.73
CA ALA A 150 38.23 -7.31 -14.81
C ALA A 150 37.95 -5.80 -14.83
N TYR A 151 37.16 -5.29 -13.89
CA TYR A 151 36.79 -3.89 -13.75
C TYR A 151 37.60 -3.16 -12.65
N ASN A 152 37.68 -1.85 -12.77
CA ASN A 152 38.19 -0.97 -11.73
C ASN A 152 37.11 -0.72 -10.67
N ASN A 153 37.51 -0.28 -9.47
CA ASN A 153 36.56 0.03 -8.39
C ASN A 153 35.63 1.23 -8.69
N ASP A 154 35.82 1.94 -9.81
CA ASP A 154 34.93 3.01 -10.30
C ASP A 154 34.02 2.59 -11.48
N GLY A 155 34.00 1.28 -11.78
CA GLY A 155 33.21 0.68 -12.85
C GLY A 155 33.85 0.65 -14.23
N THR A 156 34.97 1.35 -14.45
CA THR A 156 35.64 1.35 -15.75
C THR A 156 36.38 0.03 -16.02
N LEU A 157 36.38 -0.46 -17.26
CA LEU A 157 37.10 -1.68 -17.62
C LEU A 157 38.63 -1.49 -17.49
N LYS A 158 39.35 -2.48 -16.96
CA LYS A 158 40.83 -2.43 -16.90
C LYS A 158 41.41 -2.40 -18.32
N SER A 159 42.30 -1.44 -18.59
CA SER A 159 42.82 -1.17 -19.95
C SER A 159 43.68 -2.29 -20.56
N ASN A 160 44.04 -3.31 -19.78
CA ASN A 160 44.75 -4.51 -20.23
C ASN A 160 43.86 -5.77 -20.23
N ALA A 161 42.56 -5.67 -19.91
CA ALA A 161 41.66 -6.81 -19.83
C ALA A 161 41.44 -7.47 -21.21
N ILE A 162 41.31 -8.80 -21.20
CA ILE A 162 40.93 -9.60 -22.37
C ILE A 162 39.41 -9.72 -22.36
N VAL A 163 38.72 -9.06 -23.30
CA VAL A 163 37.27 -9.18 -23.46
C VAL A 163 36.97 -10.26 -24.49
N ILE A 164 36.05 -11.18 -24.17
CA ILE A 164 35.44 -12.10 -25.14
C ILE A 164 33.91 -11.98 -25.13
N TYR A 165 33.32 -12.08 -26.32
CA TYR A 165 31.87 -12.05 -26.52
C TYR A 165 31.37 -13.45 -26.85
N VAL A 166 30.49 -13.98 -25.99
CA VAL A 166 29.98 -15.35 -26.06
C VAL A 166 28.50 -15.33 -26.38
N THR A 167 28.15 -15.99 -27.48
CA THR A 167 26.79 -16.22 -27.97
C THR A 167 26.59 -17.73 -28.13
N ASP A 168 25.36 -18.21 -28.18
CA ASP A 168 25.09 -19.65 -28.35
C ASP A 168 25.76 -20.23 -29.62
N GLY A 169 25.78 -19.45 -30.70
CA GLY A 169 26.41 -19.82 -31.97
C GLY A 169 27.94 -19.67 -32.03
N ASN A 170 28.60 -19.11 -31.01
CA ASN A 170 30.07 -18.99 -30.98
C ASN A 170 30.75 -19.54 -29.70
N LYS A 171 30.02 -20.04 -28.70
CA LYS A 171 30.58 -20.55 -27.43
C LYS A 171 31.74 -21.53 -27.58
N ASP A 172 31.74 -22.33 -28.65
CA ASP A 172 32.78 -23.32 -28.98
C ASP A 172 33.89 -22.79 -29.92
N THR A 173 33.68 -21.63 -30.56
CA THR A 173 34.54 -21.07 -31.61
C THR A 173 35.09 -19.67 -31.30
N VAL A 174 34.61 -19.02 -30.24
CA VAL A 174 35.17 -17.80 -29.64
C VAL A 174 36.64 -18.01 -29.30
N SER A 175 37.49 -17.02 -29.58
CA SER A 175 38.94 -17.16 -29.43
C SER A 175 39.59 -15.96 -28.77
N ALA A 176 40.62 -16.21 -27.97
CA ALA A 176 41.43 -15.20 -27.29
C ALA A 176 42.92 -15.56 -27.34
N SER A 177 43.79 -14.53 -27.33
CA SER A 177 45.25 -14.72 -27.25
C SER A 177 45.69 -14.71 -25.79
N ILE A 178 46.04 -15.88 -25.24
CA ILE A 178 46.35 -16.11 -23.82
C ILE A 178 47.77 -16.65 -23.64
N ASP A 179 48.57 -16.10 -22.72
CA ASP A 179 49.86 -16.70 -22.32
C ASP A 179 49.66 -17.73 -21.19
N SER A 180 49.16 -18.90 -21.58
CA SER A 180 48.98 -20.03 -20.66
C SER A 180 50.29 -20.68 -20.17
N THR A 181 51.47 -20.18 -20.57
CA THR A 181 52.76 -20.85 -20.31
C THR A 181 53.88 -19.96 -19.75
N GLY A 182 53.73 -18.64 -19.80
CA GLY A 182 54.80 -17.68 -19.51
C GLY A 182 55.84 -17.61 -20.64
N LYS A 183 55.41 -17.77 -21.90
CA LYS A 183 56.30 -17.81 -23.09
C LYS A 183 55.77 -17.00 -24.29
N GLY A 184 54.78 -16.14 -24.08
CA GLY A 184 54.07 -15.40 -25.12
C GLY A 184 52.67 -15.95 -25.37
N ALA A 185 51.74 -15.05 -25.68
CA ALA A 185 50.32 -15.38 -25.82
C ALA A 185 50.01 -16.07 -27.16
N THR A 186 49.23 -17.16 -27.10
CA THR A 186 48.78 -17.93 -28.28
C THR A 186 47.25 -17.97 -28.35
N ALA A 187 46.68 -18.16 -29.54
CA ALA A 187 45.24 -18.33 -29.69
C ALA A 187 44.75 -19.58 -28.94
N VAL A 188 43.67 -19.42 -28.18
CA VAL A 188 42.90 -20.47 -27.49
C VAL A 188 41.44 -20.32 -27.91
N THR A 189 40.72 -21.42 -28.14
CA THR A 189 39.38 -21.40 -28.77
C THR A 189 38.38 -22.24 -27.98
N GLY A 190 37.16 -21.72 -27.81
CA GLY A 190 36.09 -22.26 -26.97
C GLY A 190 36.12 -21.70 -25.55
N VAL A 191 34.96 -21.30 -25.01
CA VAL A 191 34.85 -20.52 -23.76
C VAL A 191 35.51 -21.21 -22.56
N GLN A 192 35.23 -22.50 -22.32
CA GLN A 192 35.85 -23.26 -21.24
C GLN A 192 37.36 -23.46 -21.44
N ASN A 193 37.85 -23.55 -22.69
CA ASN A 193 39.27 -23.67 -22.96
C ASN A 193 40.02 -22.37 -22.63
N ILE A 194 39.42 -21.21 -22.93
CA ILE A 194 39.96 -19.89 -22.58
C ILE A 194 40.03 -19.73 -21.05
N ILE A 195 38.99 -20.11 -20.31
CA ILE A 195 39.01 -20.13 -18.83
C ILE A 195 40.11 -21.08 -18.32
N THR A 196 40.18 -22.29 -18.87
CA THR A 196 41.16 -23.32 -18.47
C THR A 196 42.60 -22.88 -18.73
N ALA A 197 42.85 -22.02 -19.72
CA ALA A 197 44.17 -21.47 -20.02
C ALA A 197 44.75 -20.61 -18.87
N TYR A 198 43.91 -20.01 -18.03
CA TYR A 198 44.34 -19.23 -16.86
C TYR A 198 44.83 -20.08 -15.69
N LYS A 199 44.42 -21.35 -15.57
CA LYS A 199 44.64 -22.24 -14.41
C LYS A 199 46.12 -22.41 -13.98
N LYS A 200 47.08 -22.08 -14.84
CA LYS A 200 48.52 -22.14 -14.54
C LYS A 200 49.08 -20.87 -13.86
N GLY A 201 48.28 -19.81 -13.70
CA GLY A 201 48.72 -18.53 -13.14
C GLY A 201 49.89 -17.93 -13.94
N LYS A 202 49.73 -17.82 -15.26
CA LYS A 202 50.75 -17.31 -16.21
C LYS A 202 50.25 -16.13 -17.02
N GLU A 203 49.00 -16.17 -17.45
CA GLU A 203 48.33 -14.96 -17.93
C GLU A 203 48.14 -13.98 -16.75
N SER A 204 48.45 -12.70 -17.00
CA SER A 204 48.43 -11.63 -16.00
C SER A 204 47.42 -10.53 -16.32
N ARG A 205 46.82 -10.58 -17.51
CA ARG A 205 45.70 -9.72 -17.92
C ARG A 205 44.38 -10.28 -17.37
N PRO A 206 43.50 -9.45 -16.78
CA PRO A 206 42.17 -9.90 -16.37
C PRO A 206 41.36 -10.44 -17.54
N LEU A 207 40.44 -11.39 -17.28
CA LEU A 207 39.50 -11.91 -18.28
C LEU A 207 38.11 -11.31 -18.06
N ASN A 208 37.46 -10.83 -19.11
CA ASN A 208 36.04 -10.48 -19.08
C ASN A 208 35.27 -11.33 -20.11
N ILE A 209 34.28 -12.09 -19.65
CA ILE A 209 33.43 -12.96 -20.45
C ILE A 209 32.03 -12.34 -20.52
N ARG A 210 31.69 -11.78 -21.68
CA ARG A 210 30.41 -11.12 -21.95
C ARG A 210 29.46 -12.09 -22.67
N PHE A 211 28.51 -12.65 -21.93
CA PHE A 211 27.47 -13.52 -22.47
C PHE A 211 26.30 -12.71 -23.04
N ILE A 212 25.77 -13.13 -24.20
CA ILE A 212 24.72 -12.43 -24.93
C ILE A 212 23.59 -13.40 -25.30
N GLY A 213 22.38 -13.10 -24.81
CA GLY A 213 21.17 -13.91 -25.06
C GLY A 213 21.17 -15.26 -24.33
N ASN A 214 20.27 -16.15 -24.75
CA ASN A 214 20.15 -17.51 -24.22
C ASN A 214 21.29 -18.41 -24.72
N ILE A 215 22.19 -18.79 -23.82
CA ILE A 215 23.31 -19.71 -24.08
C ILE A 215 22.91 -21.11 -23.60
N THR A 216 22.98 -22.09 -24.50
CA THR A 216 22.87 -23.52 -24.15
C THR A 216 24.25 -24.14 -23.99
N ASP A 217 24.32 -25.36 -23.43
CA ASP A 217 25.56 -26.09 -23.11
C ASP A 217 26.68 -25.96 -24.17
N PRO A 218 27.85 -25.41 -23.81
CA PRO A 218 29.09 -25.53 -24.59
C PRO A 218 29.53 -27.00 -24.75
N SER A 219 30.22 -27.31 -25.84
CA SER A 219 30.73 -28.67 -26.12
C SER A 219 31.81 -29.15 -25.15
N VAL A 220 32.43 -28.22 -24.40
CA VAL A 220 33.41 -28.50 -23.35
C VAL A 220 32.90 -27.92 -22.03
N LEU A 221 32.32 -28.78 -21.20
CA LEU A 221 31.92 -28.49 -19.82
C LEU A 221 32.56 -29.49 -18.86
N MET A 222 32.83 -29.06 -17.63
CA MET A 222 33.38 -29.91 -16.59
C MET A 222 32.23 -30.41 -15.72
N LYS A 223 31.79 -31.66 -15.93
CA LYS A 223 30.60 -32.26 -15.28
C LYS A 223 29.24 -31.57 -15.55
N GLY A 224 29.16 -30.74 -16.59
CA GLY A 224 27.98 -29.88 -16.82
C GLY A 224 28.12 -28.46 -16.28
N ASP A 225 29.30 -28.09 -15.76
CA ASP A 225 29.61 -26.72 -15.35
C ASP A 225 30.59 -26.03 -16.30
N LEU A 226 30.39 -24.73 -16.46
CA LEU A 226 31.47 -23.80 -16.81
C LEU A 226 32.34 -23.64 -15.56
N MET A 227 33.57 -24.15 -15.59
CA MET A 227 34.43 -24.25 -14.42
C MET A 227 35.58 -23.24 -14.47
N VAL A 228 35.56 -22.30 -13.53
CA VAL A 228 36.63 -21.35 -13.22
C VAL A 228 37.51 -21.96 -12.12
N ASP A 229 38.80 -22.19 -12.42
CA ASP A 229 39.71 -22.85 -11.48
C ASP A 229 41.08 -22.17 -11.43
N THR A 230 41.51 -21.81 -10.22
CA THR A 230 42.83 -21.21 -9.94
C THR A 230 43.04 -19.85 -10.64
N VAL A 231 41.96 -19.13 -10.97
CA VAL A 231 42.03 -17.80 -11.60
C VAL A 231 42.21 -16.72 -10.55
N THR A 232 43.29 -15.93 -10.67
CA THR A 232 43.67 -14.88 -9.70
C THR A 232 44.06 -13.54 -10.35
N ALA A 233 44.14 -13.47 -11.68
CA ALA A 233 44.47 -12.24 -12.42
C ALA A 233 43.29 -11.25 -12.53
N GLY A 234 42.14 -11.58 -11.94
CA GLY A 234 40.85 -10.93 -12.18
C GLY A 234 40.03 -11.63 -13.26
N CYS A 235 38.79 -11.96 -12.92
CA CYS A 235 37.82 -12.49 -13.87
C CYS A 235 36.46 -11.81 -13.66
N THR A 236 35.83 -11.30 -14.71
CA THR A 236 34.40 -10.94 -14.69
C THR A 236 33.66 -11.85 -15.65
N ILE A 237 32.53 -12.40 -15.18
CA ILE A 237 31.58 -13.19 -15.95
C ILE A 237 30.26 -12.42 -15.94
N GLU A 238 29.96 -11.72 -17.03
CA GLU A 238 28.82 -10.81 -17.09
C GLU A 238 27.86 -11.13 -18.25
N GLY A 239 26.57 -10.99 -18.01
CA GLY A 239 25.57 -10.95 -19.07
C GLY A 239 25.38 -9.54 -19.61
N ILE A 240 25.01 -9.43 -20.90
CA ILE A 240 24.72 -8.17 -21.58
C ILE A 240 23.22 -8.08 -21.88
N GLY A 241 22.60 -6.94 -21.55
CA GLY A 241 21.15 -6.76 -21.68
C GLY A 241 20.34 -7.39 -20.55
N ASN A 242 19.04 -7.52 -20.76
CA ASN A 242 18.11 -8.18 -19.83
C ASN A 242 17.89 -9.67 -20.17
N ASP A 243 18.49 -10.16 -21.25
CA ASP A 243 18.20 -11.43 -21.92
C ASP A 243 19.37 -12.44 -21.91
N ALA A 244 20.49 -12.09 -21.27
CA ALA A 244 21.61 -13.01 -21.07
C ALA A 244 21.24 -14.14 -20.08
N THR A 245 21.38 -15.39 -20.51
CA THR A 245 20.97 -16.57 -19.73
C THR A 245 21.93 -17.74 -19.96
N LEU A 246 22.34 -18.42 -18.90
CA LEU A 246 22.93 -19.77 -18.96
C LEU A 246 21.78 -20.77 -18.75
N ASN A 247 21.47 -21.54 -19.78
CA ASN A 247 20.28 -22.40 -19.83
C ASN A 247 20.70 -23.85 -20.13
N GLY A 248 20.70 -24.69 -19.10
CA GLY A 248 21.21 -26.06 -19.13
C GLY A 248 22.40 -26.30 -18.21
N PHE A 249 23.35 -25.36 -18.10
CA PHE A 249 24.63 -25.58 -17.40
C PHE A 249 24.88 -24.62 -16.22
N GLY A 250 25.68 -25.08 -15.25
CA GLY A 250 26.04 -24.32 -14.05
C GLY A 250 27.35 -23.52 -14.19
N LEU A 251 27.65 -22.69 -13.19
CA LEU A 251 28.94 -22.01 -13.04
C LEU A 251 29.64 -22.44 -11.75
N VAL A 252 30.82 -23.05 -11.84
CA VAL A 252 31.57 -23.54 -10.68
C VAL A 252 32.90 -22.80 -10.51
N MET A 253 33.16 -22.33 -9.28
CA MET A 253 34.39 -21.64 -8.90
C MET A 253 35.20 -22.46 -7.88
N LYS A 254 36.49 -22.68 -8.18
CA LYS A 254 37.42 -23.45 -7.35
C LYS A 254 38.77 -22.73 -7.26
N ASN A 255 39.33 -22.57 -6.06
CA ASN A 255 40.66 -21.99 -5.83
C ASN A 255 40.84 -20.55 -6.39
N CYS A 256 39.77 -19.80 -6.61
CA CYS A 256 39.79 -18.52 -7.32
C CYS A 256 39.93 -17.30 -6.40
N SER A 257 40.42 -16.18 -6.97
CA SER A 257 40.46 -14.88 -6.30
C SER A 257 40.24 -13.70 -7.24
N ASN A 258 39.60 -12.64 -6.75
CA ASN A 258 39.14 -11.48 -7.50
C ASN A 258 38.24 -11.89 -8.69
N VAL A 259 37.06 -12.45 -8.39
CA VAL A 259 36.07 -12.86 -9.39
C VAL A 259 34.72 -12.17 -9.18
N GLU A 260 34.17 -11.65 -10.27
CA GLU A 260 32.88 -10.98 -10.35
C GLU A 260 31.95 -11.81 -11.26
N VAL A 261 30.72 -12.05 -10.82
CA VAL A 261 29.68 -12.73 -11.61
C VAL A 261 28.42 -11.87 -11.57
N ARG A 262 27.94 -11.38 -12.72
CA ARG A 262 26.87 -10.39 -12.74
C ARG A 262 25.93 -10.40 -13.94
N ASN A 263 24.70 -9.91 -13.73
CA ASN A 263 23.69 -9.73 -14.78
C ASN A 263 23.40 -11.01 -15.60
N LEU A 264 23.33 -12.18 -14.94
CA LEU A 264 23.08 -13.47 -15.57
C LEU A 264 21.84 -14.15 -15.00
N GLY A 265 21.03 -14.74 -15.87
CA GLY A 265 19.99 -15.69 -15.47
C GLY A 265 20.52 -17.12 -15.54
N PHE A 266 20.32 -17.91 -14.49
CA PHE A 266 20.67 -19.33 -14.43
C PHE A 266 19.40 -20.17 -14.39
N MET A 267 19.12 -20.99 -15.40
CA MET A 267 17.92 -21.82 -15.46
C MET A 267 18.16 -23.23 -16.05
N ASN A 268 17.31 -24.18 -15.64
CA ASN A 268 17.37 -25.58 -16.07
C ASN A 268 18.76 -26.22 -15.90
N CYS A 269 19.49 -25.86 -14.83
CA CYS A 269 20.83 -26.40 -14.57
C CYS A 269 20.77 -27.93 -14.40
N ASN A 270 21.46 -28.66 -15.28
CA ASN A 270 21.57 -30.11 -15.35
C ASN A 270 22.90 -30.66 -14.78
N SER A 271 23.70 -29.78 -14.17
CA SER A 271 25.06 -30.08 -13.69
C SER A 271 25.14 -31.24 -12.70
N SER A 272 26.22 -32.04 -12.79
CA SER A 272 26.51 -33.08 -11.81
C SER A 272 27.18 -32.57 -10.52
N GLU A 273 27.52 -31.27 -10.43
CA GLU A 273 27.81 -30.61 -9.14
C GLU A 273 26.56 -29.89 -8.58
N GLY A 274 25.42 -29.96 -9.29
CA GLY A 274 24.07 -29.62 -8.84
C GLY A 274 23.72 -28.13 -8.75
N ASP A 275 24.71 -27.28 -8.48
CA ASP A 275 24.48 -25.87 -8.17
C ASP A 275 24.27 -25.01 -9.44
N ASN A 276 23.40 -23.98 -9.38
CA ASN A 276 23.32 -22.99 -10.47
C ASN A 276 24.63 -22.17 -10.52
N CYS A 277 25.12 -21.70 -9.37
CA CYS A 277 26.44 -21.08 -9.21
C CYS A 277 27.13 -21.57 -7.92
N GLY A 278 28.06 -22.52 -8.04
CA GLY A 278 28.70 -23.19 -6.91
C GLY A 278 30.13 -22.71 -6.61
N LEU A 279 30.34 -22.06 -5.47
CA LEU A 279 31.67 -21.74 -4.94
C LEU A 279 32.17 -22.93 -4.11
N GLN A 280 32.73 -23.95 -4.76
CA GLN A 280 32.91 -25.28 -4.14
C GLN A 280 34.09 -25.38 -3.15
N GLN A 281 35.21 -24.69 -3.41
CA GLN A 281 36.40 -24.77 -2.53
C GLN A 281 37.41 -23.62 -2.70
N ASN A 282 37.99 -23.18 -1.58
CA ASN A 282 39.19 -22.34 -1.50
C ASN A 282 39.11 -21.02 -2.30
N ASN A 283 37.91 -20.45 -2.43
CA ASN A 283 37.71 -19.18 -3.11
C ASN A 283 37.78 -18.02 -2.11
N ASN A 284 38.27 -16.87 -2.55
CA ASN A 284 38.26 -15.64 -1.76
C ASN A 284 38.15 -14.38 -2.62
N HIS A 285 37.55 -13.30 -2.09
CA HIS A 285 37.27 -12.09 -2.88
C HIS A 285 36.47 -12.43 -4.15
N ILE A 286 35.29 -13.00 -3.92
CA ILE A 286 34.28 -13.29 -4.96
C ILE A 286 33.07 -12.39 -4.73
N TRP A 287 32.43 -11.94 -5.81
CA TRP A 287 31.18 -11.19 -5.78
C TRP A 287 30.21 -11.75 -6.81
N VAL A 288 29.04 -12.18 -6.36
CA VAL A 288 27.94 -12.61 -7.25
C VAL A 288 26.76 -11.67 -7.02
N HIS A 289 26.39 -10.91 -8.07
CA HIS A 289 25.38 -9.87 -7.92
C HIS A 289 24.54 -9.60 -9.16
N ASN A 290 23.32 -9.08 -8.98
CA ASN A 290 22.41 -8.79 -10.10
C ASN A 290 22.13 -10.04 -10.97
N CYS A 291 22.09 -11.23 -10.38
CA CYS A 291 21.78 -12.48 -11.08
C CYS A 291 20.38 -12.99 -10.74
N ASP A 292 19.71 -13.59 -11.72
CA ASP A 292 18.46 -14.33 -11.54
C ASP A 292 18.76 -15.82 -11.38
N PHE A 293 18.25 -16.42 -10.31
CA PHE A 293 18.39 -17.84 -10.03
C PHE A 293 17.04 -18.54 -10.17
N PHE A 294 16.83 -19.25 -11.27
CA PHE A 294 15.63 -20.03 -11.53
C PHE A 294 15.84 -21.51 -11.17
N TYR A 295 14.78 -22.32 -11.32
CA TYR A 295 14.83 -23.77 -11.09
C TYR A 295 15.99 -24.46 -11.84
N GLY A 296 16.65 -25.39 -11.15
CA GLY A 296 17.48 -26.42 -11.79
C GLY A 296 16.64 -27.56 -12.38
N ASP A 297 17.30 -28.64 -12.77
CA ASP A 297 16.65 -29.95 -12.94
C ASP A 297 16.63 -30.73 -11.62
N ALA A 298 15.69 -31.68 -11.50
CA ALA A 298 15.46 -32.39 -10.25
C ALA A 298 16.59 -33.37 -9.92
N GLY A 299 17.20 -33.22 -8.74
CA GLY A 299 18.24 -34.13 -8.24
C GLY A 299 17.69 -35.44 -7.64
N SER A 300 18.56 -36.21 -6.98
CA SER A 300 18.22 -37.48 -6.33
C SER A 300 17.43 -37.34 -5.03
N ASP A 301 17.64 -36.25 -4.30
CA ASP A 301 17.10 -36.07 -2.95
C ASP A 301 15.75 -35.35 -2.99
N ALA A 302 14.87 -35.65 -2.02
CA ALA A 302 13.52 -35.08 -1.99
C ALA A 302 13.49 -33.54 -1.83
N ASP A 303 14.56 -32.92 -1.33
CA ASP A 303 14.72 -31.45 -1.29
C ASP A 303 15.33 -30.85 -2.57
N GLN A 304 15.74 -31.68 -3.56
CA GLN A 304 16.29 -31.28 -4.86
C GLN A 304 15.22 -31.12 -5.97
N ALA A 305 13.92 -31.18 -5.64
CA ALA A 305 12.83 -31.16 -6.63
C ALA A 305 12.75 -29.87 -7.49
N LYS A 306 13.37 -28.77 -7.03
CA LYS A 306 13.46 -27.47 -7.73
C LYS A 306 14.91 -27.14 -8.20
N GLY A 307 15.81 -28.12 -8.20
CA GLY A 307 17.28 -27.95 -8.33
C GLY A 307 18.02 -28.23 -7.01
N ASP A 308 19.37 -28.27 -7.04
CA ASP A 308 20.18 -28.33 -5.82
C ASP A 308 20.43 -26.94 -5.20
N GLY A 309 21.66 -26.47 -5.00
CA GLY A 309 21.95 -25.15 -4.43
C GLY A 309 21.99 -24.04 -5.48
N ALA A 310 21.16 -23.00 -5.36
CA ALA A 310 21.19 -21.90 -6.33
C ALA A 310 22.53 -21.13 -6.32
N LEU A 311 22.97 -20.69 -5.15
CA LEU A 311 24.23 -19.96 -4.95
C LEU A 311 24.89 -20.46 -3.66
N ASP A 312 25.40 -21.68 -3.75
CA ASP A 312 25.98 -22.47 -2.66
C ASP A 312 27.47 -22.12 -2.47
N THR A 313 27.89 -21.82 -1.23
CA THR A 313 29.25 -21.33 -0.91
C THR A 313 29.93 -22.19 0.16
N LYS A 314 30.98 -22.90 -0.27
CA LYS A 314 31.63 -24.00 0.45
C LYS A 314 33.13 -23.73 0.55
N THR A 315 33.71 -23.92 1.73
CA THR A 315 35.17 -23.80 2.00
C THR A 315 35.79 -22.48 1.47
N SER A 316 35.09 -21.36 1.58
CA SER A 316 35.41 -20.07 0.94
C SER A 316 35.14 -18.88 1.89
N THR A 317 35.87 -17.77 1.74
CA THR A 317 35.86 -16.61 2.68
C THR A 317 36.09 -15.29 1.96
N TYR A 318 35.75 -14.14 2.56
CA TYR A 318 35.72 -12.83 1.90
C TYR A 318 34.82 -12.86 0.65
N ILE A 319 33.54 -13.15 0.86
CA ILE A 319 32.54 -13.30 -0.21
C ILE A 319 31.41 -12.27 -0.02
N THR A 320 30.95 -11.67 -1.11
CA THR A 320 29.73 -10.85 -1.15
C THR A 320 28.73 -11.46 -2.13
N HIS A 321 27.48 -11.64 -1.70
CA HIS A 321 26.35 -12.02 -2.56
C HIS A 321 25.28 -10.93 -2.44
N SER A 322 24.98 -10.20 -3.52
CA SER A 322 24.11 -9.02 -3.41
C SER A 322 23.21 -8.72 -4.60
N TYR A 323 22.04 -8.12 -4.35
CA TYR A 323 21.09 -7.80 -5.43
C TYR A 323 20.75 -9.00 -6.34
N ASN A 324 20.78 -10.23 -5.84
CA ASN A 324 20.36 -11.42 -6.59
C ASN A 324 18.86 -11.70 -6.36
N HIS A 325 18.19 -12.25 -7.36
CA HIS A 325 16.78 -12.66 -7.29
C HIS A 325 16.69 -14.18 -7.35
N PHE A 326 16.24 -14.80 -6.26
CA PHE A 326 16.03 -16.22 -6.13
C PHE A 326 14.56 -16.54 -6.41
N TRP A 327 14.27 -17.07 -7.59
CA TRP A 327 12.93 -17.37 -8.08
C TRP A 327 12.50 -18.77 -7.62
N ASP A 328 11.81 -18.83 -6.48
CA ASP A 328 11.16 -20.04 -5.95
C ASP A 328 12.13 -21.24 -5.76
N ASN A 329 13.43 -21.00 -5.57
CA ASN A 329 14.39 -22.09 -5.44
C ASN A 329 14.14 -22.92 -4.16
N GLY A 330 14.28 -24.25 -4.26
CA GLY A 330 14.15 -25.15 -3.09
C GLY A 330 15.24 -24.92 -2.03
N LYS A 331 16.40 -24.44 -2.47
CA LYS A 331 17.60 -24.20 -1.67
C LYS A 331 18.41 -23.05 -2.26
N CYS A 332 18.41 -21.88 -1.63
CA CYS A 332 19.13 -20.74 -2.18
C CYS A 332 20.63 -20.79 -1.88
N ASN A 333 21.02 -20.82 -0.60
CA ASN A 333 22.41 -20.63 -0.19
C ASN A 333 22.79 -21.53 1.00
N LEU A 334 23.49 -22.63 0.78
CA LEU A 334 24.34 -23.21 1.83
C LEU A 334 25.58 -22.32 2.02
N GLN A 335 25.94 -22.09 3.28
CA GLN A 335 27.17 -21.41 3.66
C GLN A 335 27.96 -22.29 4.64
N GLY A 336 29.04 -22.88 4.15
CA GLY A 336 30.00 -23.63 4.96
C GLY A 336 29.75 -25.15 5.05
N MET A 337 30.87 -25.88 5.16
CA MET A 337 30.95 -27.34 5.18
C MET A 337 31.45 -27.88 6.52
N LYS A 338 31.02 -29.10 6.88
CA LYS A 338 31.32 -29.73 8.19
C LYS A 338 32.80 -29.95 8.47
N SER A 339 33.64 -29.89 7.44
CA SER A 339 35.09 -30.09 7.46
C SER A 339 35.89 -28.78 7.60
N GLU A 340 35.22 -27.62 7.66
CA GLU A 340 35.89 -26.33 7.87
C GLU A 340 36.33 -26.16 9.33
N SER A 341 37.55 -25.65 9.51
CA SER A 341 38.16 -25.35 10.81
C SER A 341 38.74 -23.94 10.91
N THR A 342 38.51 -23.12 9.88
CA THR A 342 38.97 -21.73 9.76
C THR A 342 37.75 -20.81 9.73
N GLU A 343 37.84 -19.65 10.39
CA GLU A 343 36.77 -18.66 10.35
C GLU A 343 36.66 -18.02 8.96
N ASN A 344 35.45 -18.07 8.39
CA ASN A 344 35.13 -17.59 7.05
C ASN A 344 34.13 -16.43 7.11
N TYR A 345 34.36 -15.35 6.36
CA TYR A 345 33.54 -14.11 6.39
C TYR A 345 32.73 -13.90 5.11
N ILE A 346 31.40 -13.77 5.21
CA ILE A 346 30.48 -13.70 4.06
C ILE A 346 29.39 -12.64 4.28
N THR A 347 28.99 -11.95 3.21
CA THR A 347 27.88 -10.98 3.22
C THR A 347 26.78 -11.39 2.26
N TYR A 348 25.53 -11.27 2.71
CA TYR A 348 24.32 -11.30 1.89
C TYR A 348 23.60 -9.96 2.06
N HIS A 349 23.46 -9.16 0.99
CA HIS A 349 22.71 -7.89 1.07
C HIS A 349 21.86 -7.56 -0.16
N HIS A 350 20.69 -6.98 0.07
CA HIS A 350 19.73 -6.60 -0.99
C HIS A 350 19.29 -7.75 -1.92
N ASN A 351 19.44 -9.01 -1.50
CA ASN A 351 18.91 -10.14 -2.27
C ASN A 351 17.39 -10.27 -2.07
N TRP A 352 16.69 -10.70 -3.12
CA TRP A 352 15.27 -11.04 -3.11
C TRP A 352 15.12 -12.56 -3.05
N TYR A 353 14.54 -13.07 -1.96
CA TYR A 353 14.19 -14.47 -1.78
C TYR A 353 12.69 -14.63 -2.06
N ASP A 354 12.35 -14.74 -3.34
CA ASP A 354 11.00 -14.63 -3.90
C ASP A 354 10.33 -16.01 -3.97
N HIS A 355 9.42 -16.26 -3.03
CA HIS A 355 8.70 -17.51 -2.77
C HIS A 355 9.58 -18.76 -2.55
N SER A 356 10.91 -18.60 -2.53
CA SER A 356 11.88 -19.67 -2.34
C SER A 356 11.75 -20.37 -0.99
N ASP A 357 11.96 -21.69 -0.97
CA ASP A 357 11.70 -22.54 0.19
C ASP A 357 12.59 -22.21 1.40
N SER A 358 13.91 -22.26 1.20
CA SER A 358 14.87 -22.49 2.29
C SER A 358 16.32 -22.10 1.99
N ARG A 359 17.14 -22.07 3.06
CA ARG A 359 18.57 -21.73 3.06
C ARG A 359 18.81 -20.28 2.60
N HIS A 360 18.40 -19.29 3.39
CA HIS A 360 18.48 -17.88 3.00
C HIS A 360 19.40 -16.99 3.88
N PRO A 361 20.67 -17.35 4.20
CA PRO A 361 21.37 -18.61 3.95
C PRO A 361 21.14 -19.66 5.06
N ARG A 362 21.60 -20.90 4.82
CA ARG A 362 21.86 -21.90 5.87
C ARG A 362 23.37 -21.94 6.18
N ILE A 363 23.77 -21.54 7.37
CA ILE A 363 25.17 -21.30 7.75
C ILE A 363 25.66 -22.39 8.71
N ARG A 364 26.90 -22.88 8.54
CA ARG A 364 27.55 -23.85 9.44
C ARG A 364 28.71 -23.31 10.26
N THR A 365 29.72 -22.76 9.59
CA THR A 365 31.09 -22.62 10.14
C THR A 365 31.62 -21.19 10.01
N CYS A 366 30.73 -20.24 9.77
CA CYS A 366 31.08 -18.93 9.23
C CYS A 366 30.54 -17.76 10.06
N SER A 367 31.18 -16.61 9.88
CA SER A 367 30.77 -15.29 10.33
C SER A 367 30.07 -14.57 9.18
N VAL A 368 28.76 -14.35 9.32
CA VAL A 368 27.91 -13.91 8.19
C VAL A 368 27.15 -12.64 8.54
N HIS A 369 27.18 -11.64 7.65
CA HIS A 369 26.32 -10.46 7.73
C HIS A 369 25.21 -10.55 6.68
N CYS A 370 23.96 -10.63 7.13
CA CYS A 370 22.76 -10.61 6.29
C CYS A 370 22.02 -9.29 6.52
N TYR A 371 22.08 -8.33 5.59
CA TYR A 371 21.43 -7.03 5.77
C TYR A 371 20.64 -6.52 4.57
N ASN A 372 19.54 -5.82 4.83
CA ASN A 372 18.64 -5.29 3.78
C ASN A 372 18.18 -6.29 2.71
N ASN A 373 18.15 -7.60 2.99
CA ASN A 373 17.55 -8.58 2.09
C ASN A 373 16.02 -8.59 2.24
N TYR A 374 15.31 -8.94 1.17
CA TYR A 374 13.86 -9.08 1.17
C TYR A 374 13.49 -10.57 1.08
N PHE A 375 12.82 -11.05 2.11
CA PHE A 375 12.36 -12.43 2.28
C PHE A 375 10.85 -12.46 2.04
N ASP A 376 10.41 -13.05 0.94
CA ASP A 376 9.13 -12.75 0.31
C ASP A 376 8.34 -14.03 0.03
N GLY A 377 7.53 -14.51 0.99
CA GLY A 377 6.69 -15.71 0.83
C GLY A 377 7.44 -17.04 1.03
N ASN A 378 8.46 -17.09 1.89
CA ASN A 378 9.32 -18.27 1.98
C ASN A 378 8.68 -19.43 2.78
N ALA A 379 8.39 -20.52 2.07
CA ALA A 379 7.58 -21.64 2.54
C ALA A 379 8.19 -22.53 3.65
N LYS A 380 9.50 -22.43 3.96
CA LYS A 380 10.15 -23.18 5.06
C LYS A 380 10.84 -22.28 6.09
N TYR A 381 11.94 -21.59 5.75
CA TYR A 381 12.66 -20.71 6.69
C TYR A 381 13.59 -19.71 5.99
N GLY A 382 13.90 -18.60 6.66
CA GLY A 382 14.83 -17.56 6.23
C GLY A 382 16.29 -17.89 6.56
N VAL A 383 16.87 -17.15 7.51
CA VAL A 383 18.26 -17.32 7.96
C VAL A 383 18.34 -18.48 8.95
N GLY A 384 19.13 -19.51 8.65
CA GLY A 384 19.34 -20.66 9.55
C GLY A 384 20.80 -20.83 9.96
N VAL A 385 21.10 -21.01 11.26
CA VAL A 385 22.47 -21.28 11.74
C VAL A 385 22.62 -22.63 12.43
N THR A 386 23.68 -23.35 12.07
CA THR A 386 24.15 -24.59 12.70
C THR A 386 25.64 -24.48 13.04
N MET A 387 26.23 -25.56 13.58
CA MET A 387 27.66 -25.85 13.76
C MET A 387 28.54 -24.73 14.38
N GLY A 388 27.94 -23.84 15.16
CA GLY A 388 28.65 -22.74 15.83
C GLY A 388 28.82 -21.46 15.00
N ALA A 389 28.16 -21.33 13.85
CA ALA A 389 28.13 -20.09 13.08
C ALA A 389 27.67 -18.88 13.90
N SER A 390 28.15 -17.69 13.53
CA SER A 390 27.69 -16.41 14.07
C SER A 390 27.11 -15.57 12.94
N CYS A 391 25.81 -15.25 13.00
CA CYS A 391 25.14 -14.43 12.00
C CYS A 391 24.68 -13.10 12.58
N PHE A 392 25.05 -11.97 11.97
CA PHE A 392 24.40 -10.68 12.21
C PHE A 392 23.32 -10.48 11.14
N VAL A 393 22.08 -10.25 11.57
CA VAL A 393 20.92 -10.07 10.69
C VAL A 393 20.37 -8.66 10.95
N GLU A 394 20.66 -7.71 10.05
CA GLU A 394 20.37 -6.28 10.22
C GLU A 394 19.38 -5.72 9.17
N SER A 395 18.34 -5.02 9.63
CA SER A 395 17.45 -4.22 8.78
C SER A 395 16.87 -4.92 7.53
N ASN A 396 16.63 -6.24 7.61
CA ASN A 396 15.98 -7.02 6.55
C ASN A 396 14.45 -6.92 6.68
N TYR A 397 13.72 -7.22 5.60
CA TYR A 397 12.26 -7.32 5.61
C TYR A 397 11.83 -8.77 5.35
N PHE A 398 11.00 -9.33 6.24
CA PHE A 398 10.42 -10.67 6.12
C PHE A 398 8.89 -10.59 5.96
N ARG A 399 8.38 -10.81 4.74
CA ARG A 399 6.95 -11.00 4.43
C ARG A 399 6.65 -12.50 4.32
N ASN A 400 5.76 -13.01 5.16
CA ASN A 400 5.24 -14.38 5.17
C ASN A 400 6.33 -15.47 5.15
N CYS A 401 7.56 -15.13 5.55
CA CYS A 401 8.66 -16.06 5.75
C CYS A 401 8.36 -16.89 7.00
N LYS A 402 8.10 -18.19 6.81
CA LYS A 402 7.44 -19.06 7.81
C LYS A 402 8.18 -19.09 9.15
N TYR A 403 9.51 -19.22 9.11
CA TYR A 403 10.41 -19.03 10.25
C TYR A 403 11.57 -18.09 9.81
N PRO A 404 11.53 -16.78 10.12
CA PRO A 404 12.49 -15.79 9.62
C PRO A 404 13.95 -16.06 10.00
N MET A 405 14.14 -16.57 11.22
CA MET A 405 15.43 -16.94 11.80
C MET A 405 15.29 -18.29 12.50
N LEU A 406 16.30 -19.16 12.40
CA LEU A 406 16.36 -20.45 13.10
C LEU A 406 17.77 -20.72 13.62
N ILE A 407 17.86 -21.22 14.86
CA ILE A 407 19.07 -21.86 15.39
C ILE A 407 18.77 -23.35 15.53
N SER A 408 19.67 -24.21 15.04
CA SER A 408 19.50 -25.67 15.05
C SER A 408 19.23 -26.23 16.45
N LEU A 409 18.20 -27.07 16.57
CA LEU A 409 17.82 -27.78 17.82
C LEU A 409 17.47 -26.85 18.99
N GLN A 410 16.81 -25.72 18.72
CA GLN A 410 16.23 -24.82 19.71
C GLN A 410 15.15 -23.91 19.10
N GLY A 411 14.43 -23.16 19.95
CA GLY A 411 13.51 -22.11 19.53
C GLY A 411 12.42 -22.64 18.58
N SER A 412 12.25 -21.98 17.44
CA SER A 412 11.25 -22.35 16.43
C SER A 412 11.62 -23.61 15.64
N ASP A 413 12.87 -24.10 15.68
CA ASP A 413 13.22 -25.41 15.11
C ASP A 413 12.62 -26.54 15.96
N ASP A 414 12.77 -26.47 17.29
CA ASP A 414 12.15 -27.41 18.21
C ASP A 414 10.60 -27.33 18.13
N LEU A 415 10.02 -26.13 18.03
CA LEU A 415 8.58 -25.95 17.79
C LEU A 415 8.11 -26.46 16.41
N SER A 416 9.01 -26.62 15.44
CA SER A 416 8.73 -27.26 14.14
C SER A 416 8.72 -28.79 14.21
N GLY A 417 9.25 -29.37 15.29
CA GLY A 417 9.56 -30.80 15.40
C GLY A 417 10.98 -31.17 14.99
N GLY A 418 11.93 -30.22 15.01
CA GLY A 418 13.35 -30.44 14.68
C GLY A 418 13.60 -30.63 13.17
N THR A 419 12.89 -29.87 12.33
CA THR A 419 12.89 -30.08 10.87
C THR A 419 13.98 -29.33 10.12
N PHE A 420 14.68 -28.37 10.74
CA PHE A 420 15.77 -27.62 10.08
C PHE A 420 17.12 -28.35 10.12
N SER A 421 17.57 -28.83 11.29
CA SER A 421 18.75 -29.72 11.35
C SER A 421 18.99 -30.45 12.67
N GLY A 422 19.54 -31.67 12.55
CA GLY A 422 20.20 -32.41 13.64
C GLY A 422 21.68 -32.01 13.87
N GLU A 423 22.07 -30.81 13.48
CA GLU A 423 23.42 -30.26 13.72
C GLU A 423 23.41 -29.45 15.03
N ALA A 424 24.57 -29.18 15.64
CA ALA A 424 24.64 -28.25 16.77
C ALA A 424 24.20 -26.83 16.35
N GLY A 425 23.82 -25.97 17.29
CA GLY A 425 23.38 -24.60 16.99
C GLY A 425 24.54 -23.63 16.72
N GLY A 426 24.25 -22.57 15.95
CA GLY A 426 25.01 -21.31 15.94
C GLY A 426 24.37 -20.26 16.87
N VAL A 427 24.70 -18.99 16.70
CA VAL A 427 23.98 -17.87 17.35
C VAL A 427 23.67 -16.77 16.33
N ILE A 428 22.43 -16.29 16.35
CA ILE A 428 21.97 -15.14 15.55
C ILE A 428 21.86 -13.91 16.45
N LYS A 429 22.42 -12.79 15.98
CA LYS A 429 22.15 -11.43 16.49
C LYS A 429 21.19 -10.75 15.50
N SER A 430 20.05 -10.29 15.98
CA SER A 430 19.04 -9.55 15.21
C SER A 430 19.07 -8.06 15.57
N TYR A 431 18.92 -7.17 14.59
CA TYR A 431 18.74 -5.73 14.82
C TYR A 431 17.90 -5.09 13.70
N GLY A 432 16.90 -4.28 14.05
CA GLY A 432 16.18 -3.41 13.09
C GLY A 432 15.35 -4.11 12.00
N ASN A 433 15.23 -5.44 12.02
CA ASN A 433 14.47 -6.20 11.03
C ASN A 433 12.96 -5.97 11.16
N ILE A 434 12.23 -6.06 10.05
CA ILE A 434 10.75 -6.12 10.04
C ILE A 434 10.32 -7.54 9.73
N MET A 435 9.35 -8.07 10.49
CA MET A 435 8.76 -9.39 10.27
C MET A 435 7.23 -9.29 10.26
N THR A 436 6.60 -9.85 9.23
CA THR A 436 5.15 -9.88 9.05
C THR A 436 4.74 -11.27 8.56
N GLY A 437 3.71 -11.87 9.17
CA GLY A 437 3.13 -13.16 8.73
C GLY A 437 3.96 -14.41 9.06
N GLN A 438 5.03 -14.29 9.84
CA GLN A 438 5.80 -15.43 10.35
C GLN A 438 4.97 -16.33 11.28
N LYS A 439 5.21 -17.64 11.23
CA LYS A 439 4.53 -18.62 12.08
C LYS A 439 5.11 -18.64 13.50
N ALA A 440 6.42 -18.48 13.64
CA ALA A 440 7.09 -18.37 14.94
C ALA A 440 8.41 -17.58 14.81
N TYR A 441 8.77 -16.90 15.91
CA TYR A 441 10.06 -16.26 16.18
C TYR A 441 10.12 -16.02 17.69
N THR A 442 11.17 -16.50 18.36
CA THR A 442 11.36 -16.40 19.81
C THR A 442 12.66 -15.68 20.11
N THR A 443 12.62 -14.58 20.87
CA THR A 443 13.85 -13.85 21.25
C THR A 443 14.53 -14.45 22.48
N TYR A 444 15.85 -14.25 22.60
CA TYR A 444 16.60 -14.55 23.83
C TYR A 444 16.03 -13.80 25.05
N GLN A 445 15.45 -12.62 24.82
CA GLN A 445 14.80 -11.77 25.81
C GLN A 445 13.49 -12.37 26.33
N GLU A 446 12.75 -13.12 25.50
CA GLU A 446 11.57 -13.90 25.91
C GLU A 446 11.97 -15.24 26.54
N ASN A 447 13.00 -15.91 26.00
CA ASN A 447 13.52 -17.18 26.53
C ASN A 447 15.04 -17.29 26.36
N SER A 448 15.77 -17.09 27.45
CA SER A 448 17.25 -17.12 27.47
C SER A 448 17.88 -18.52 27.33
N THR A 449 17.07 -19.55 27.10
CA THR A 449 17.51 -20.95 26.94
C THR A 449 17.01 -21.63 25.66
N ASP A 450 16.02 -21.06 24.97
CA ASP A 450 15.35 -21.66 23.81
C ASP A 450 14.81 -20.55 22.89
N PHE A 451 15.61 -20.14 21.90
CA PHE A 451 15.38 -18.91 21.13
C PHE A 451 15.91 -19.03 19.69
N ASP A 452 15.43 -18.15 18.80
CA ASP A 452 15.84 -18.06 17.39
C ASP A 452 16.90 -16.97 17.16
N ALA A 453 16.87 -15.88 17.93
CA ALA A 453 17.89 -14.83 17.89
C ALA A 453 18.02 -14.08 19.22
N TYR A 454 19.18 -13.48 19.45
CA TYR A 454 19.34 -12.39 20.41
C TYR A 454 18.98 -11.07 19.72
N GLU A 455 17.95 -10.38 20.19
CA GLU A 455 17.59 -9.06 19.65
C GLU A 455 18.42 -7.97 20.32
N ALA A 456 19.25 -7.27 19.55
CA ALA A 456 20.15 -6.24 20.06
C ALA A 456 19.45 -4.88 20.19
N SER A 457 19.79 -4.11 21.21
CA SER A 457 19.34 -2.73 21.40
C SER A 457 20.01 -1.74 20.43
N SER A 458 21.18 -2.09 19.89
CA SER A 458 21.90 -1.32 18.89
C SER A 458 22.80 -2.23 18.04
N LYS A 459 23.07 -1.86 16.78
CA LYS A 459 24.01 -2.62 15.94
C LYS A 459 25.41 -2.76 16.53
N THR A 460 25.85 -1.78 17.33
CA THR A 460 27.15 -1.79 18.02
C THR A 460 27.18 -2.60 19.32
N GLU A 461 26.07 -3.21 19.74
CA GLU A 461 26.02 -4.00 20.97
C GLU A 461 26.87 -5.27 20.88
N LYS A 462 27.66 -5.54 21.93
CA LYS A 462 28.43 -6.78 22.05
C LYS A 462 27.66 -7.81 22.87
N ILE A 463 27.37 -8.94 22.24
CA ILE A 463 26.68 -10.09 22.83
C ILE A 463 27.60 -10.75 23.85
N GLY A 464 27.15 -10.86 25.10
CA GLY A 464 27.91 -11.46 26.19
C GLY A 464 28.06 -12.98 26.06
N ALA A 465 29.20 -13.53 26.48
CA ALA A 465 29.55 -14.95 26.33
C ALA A 465 28.66 -15.94 27.13
N SER A 466 27.66 -15.45 27.86
CA SER A 466 26.58 -16.24 28.47
C SER A 466 25.46 -16.57 27.47
N VAL A 467 25.29 -15.78 26.41
CA VAL A 467 24.34 -16.05 25.32
C VAL A 467 24.93 -17.17 24.45
N LYS A 468 24.24 -18.32 24.42
CA LYS A 468 24.77 -19.55 23.83
C LYS A 468 23.71 -20.38 23.13
N ALA A 469 24.13 -21.12 22.12
CA ALA A 469 23.34 -22.21 21.54
C ALA A 469 23.06 -23.29 22.59
N LYS A 470 21.80 -23.69 22.73
CA LYS A 470 21.29 -24.78 23.57
C LYS A 470 21.98 -26.10 23.22
N SER A 471 22.06 -26.41 21.92
CA SER A 471 22.85 -27.53 21.39
C SER A 471 24.25 -27.06 20.98
N GLY A 472 25.28 -27.64 21.58
CA GLY A 472 26.70 -27.33 21.30
C GLY A 472 27.34 -26.25 22.20
N GLY A 473 26.56 -25.34 22.81
CA GLY A 473 27.07 -24.38 23.79
C GLY A 473 27.92 -23.23 23.23
N THR A 474 27.93 -23.05 21.90
CA THR A 474 28.67 -22.00 21.19
C THR A 474 28.11 -20.61 21.51
N ALA A 475 28.99 -19.62 21.69
CA ALA A 475 28.63 -18.22 21.91
C ALA A 475 28.87 -17.39 20.63
N TYR A 476 28.18 -16.26 20.52
CA TYR A 476 28.38 -15.31 19.42
C TYR A 476 29.78 -14.68 19.45
N ASN A 477 30.50 -14.68 18.33
CA ASN A 477 31.90 -14.21 18.27
C ASN A 477 32.06 -12.68 18.18
N ASN A 478 30.98 -11.93 17.93
CA ASN A 478 30.99 -10.46 17.80
C ASN A 478 31.84 -9.90 16.64
N PHE A 479 31.97 -10.66 15.54
CA PHE A 479 32.76 -10.27 14.35
C PHE A 479 32.38 -8.88 13.79
N ASP A 480 31.09 -8.56 13.84
CA ASP A 480 30.42 -7.35 13.41
C ASP A 480 30.83 -6.08 14.19
N THR A 481 31.41 -6.28 15.38
CA THR A 481 31.95 -5.20 16.24
C THR A 481 33.48 -5.22 16.33
N SER A 482 34.14 -5.92 15.40
CA SER A 482 35.59 -6.06 15.29
C SER A 482 36.16 -5.32 14.08
N SER A 483 37.49 -5.24 13.98
CA SER A 483 38.18 -4.57 12.87
C SER A 483 38.11 -5.31 11.52
N VAL A 484 37.45 -6.47 11.43
CA VAL A 484 37.18 -7.15 10.15
C VAL A 484 35.97 -6.55 9.44
N MET A 485 35.06 -5.88 10.16
CA MET A 485 33.82 -5.36 9.62
C MET A 485 34.07 -4.20 8.64
N TYR A 486 33.48 -4.31 7.45
CA TYR A 486 33.59 -3.30 6.39
C TYR A 486 32.73 -2.07 6.67
N SER A 487 32.97 -1.00 5.90
CA SER A 487 32.10 0.18 5.88
C SER A 487 30.89 -0.05 4.97
N TYR A 488 29.70 0.24 5.47
CA TYR A 488 28.43 0.19 4.75
C TYR A 488 27.44 1.16 5.41
N THR A 489 26.38 1.51 4.69
CA THR A 489 25.16 2.09 5.27
C THR A 489 24.06 1.08 5.00
N ALA A 490 23.31 0.71 6.05
CA ALA A 490 22.09 -0.09 5.87
C ALA A 490 20.94 0.87 5.58
N ASP A 491 20.13 0.55 4.58
CA ASP A 491 18.85 1.19 4.34
C ASP A 491 17.88 0.86 5.50
N ASN A 492 16.82 1.66 5.62
CA ASN A 492 15.75 1.39 6.57
C ASN A 492 14.96 0.15 6.13
N ALA A 493 14.71 -0.78 7.06
CA ALA A 493 14.06 -2.06 6.77
C ALA A 493 12.71 -1.92 6.06
N ALA A 494 11.95 -0.85 6.32
CA ALA A 494 10.65 -0.62 5.67
C ALA A 494 10.76 -0.32 4.17
N ASP A 495 11.88 0.24 3.72
CA ASP A 495 12.11 0.63 2.32
C ASP A 495 12.72 -0.53 1.49
N VAL A 496 13.26 -1.55 2.17
CA VAL A 496 13.91 -2.73 1.58
C VAL A 496 13.09 -3.40 0.47
N PRO A 497 11.79 -3.70 0.61
CA PRO A 497 11.02 -4.32 -0.48
C PRO A 497 11.07 -3.50 -1.77
N ALA A 498 10.91 -2.17 -1.69
CA ALA A 498 10.95 -1.28 -2.85
C ALA A 498 12.36 -1.14 -3.43
N ILE A 499 13.39 -1.08 -2.59
CA ILE A 499 14.80 -0.95 -3.01
C ILE A 499 15.30 -2.24 -3.67
N VAL A 500 14.91 -3.40 -3.14
CA VAL A 500 15.31 -4.72 -3.62
C VAL A 500 14.57 -5.08 -4.91
N THR A 501 13.23 -5.00 -4.95
CA THR A 501 12.46 -5.34 -6.17
C THR A 501 12.78 -4.44 -7.36
N ALA A 502 13.29 -3.22 -7.14
CA ALA A 502 13.71 -2.30 -8.20
C ALA A 502 15.14 -2.52 -8.72
N LYS A 503 15.95 -3.38 -8.09
CA LYS A 503 17.39 -3.52 -8.37
C LYS A 503 17.93 -4.95 -8.37
N ALA A 504 17.23 -5.92 -7.78
CA ALA A 504 17.66 -7.31 -7.73
C ALA A 504 17.42 -8.03 -9.06
N GLY A 505 18.21 -9.07 -9.32
CA GLY A 505 18.17 -9.79 -10.59
C GLY A 505 18.85 -9.02 -11.73
N ARG A 506 18.59 -9.44 -12.97
CA ARG A 506 19.15 -8.82 -14.18
C ARG A 506 18.65 -7.39 -14.41
N VAL A 507 19.35 -6.64 -15.27
CA VAL A 507 18.89 -5.34 -15.83
C VAL A 507 17.45 -5.46 -16.34
N ASP A 508 16.64 -4.41 -16.11
CA ASP A 508 15.20 -4.37 -16.36
C ASP A 508 14.38 -5.46 -15.62
N GLY A 509 14.95 -6.10 -14.59
CA GLY A 509 14.39 -7.27 -13.90
C GLY A 509 14.37 -8.53 -14.79
N GLY A 510 15.30 -8.63 -15.74
CA GLY A 510 15.33 -9.71 -16.74
C GLY A 510 14.26 -9.61 -17.82
N ASP A 511 14.36 -10.49 -18.82
CA ASP A 511 13.40 -10.64 -19.92
C ASP A 511 12.27 -11.66 -19.63
N PHE A 512 12.61 -12.75 -18.93
CA PHE A 512 11.65 -13.70 -18.38
C PHE A 512 10.84 -13.03 -17.26
N LYS A 513 9.50 -12.96 -17.42
CA LYS A 513 8.59 -12.35 -16.44
C LYS A 513 7.61 -13.37 -15.88
N TRP A 514 7.67 -13.55 -14.57
CA TRP A 514 6.74 -14.38 -13.80
C TRP A 514 6.09 -13.56 -12.69
N GLN A 515 4.94 -14.00 -12.21
CA GLN A 515 4.26 -13.44 -11.04
C GLN A 515 3.69 -14.59 -10.21
N PHE A 516 4.15 -14.71 -8.97
CA PHE A 516 3.60 -15.65 -8.00
C PHE A 516 2.21 -15.21 -7.52
N ASN A 517 1.39 -16.18 -7.14
CA ASN A 517 0.13 -15.96 -6.46
C ASN A 517 0.34 -16.18 -4.96
N ASN A 518 0.66 -15.12 -4.23
CA ASN A 518 1.00 -15.17 -2.80
C ASN A 518 -0.05 -15.95 -1.97
N SER A 519 -1.33 -15.94 -2.33
CA SER A 519 -2.38 -16.68 -1.61
C SER A 519 -2.31 -18.21 -1.76
N VAL A 520 -1.40 -18.72 -2.60
CA VAL A 520 -1.14 -20.14 -2.86
C VAL A 520 0.35 -20.44 -2.67
N ASP A 521 1.22 -19.58 -3.21
CA ASP A 521 2.67 -19.83 -3.27
C ASP A 521 3.39 -19.53 -1.92
N ASP A 522 2.89 -18.61 -1.07
CA ASP A 522 3.56 -18.22 0.21
C ASP A 522 3.86 -19.41 1.17
N GLU A 523 3.02 -20.45 1.15
CA GLU A 523 3.21 -21.66 1.96
C GLU A 523 3.67 -22.87 1.14
N SER A 524 3.81 -22.72 -0.19
CA SER A 524 4.06 -23.82 -1.11
C SER A 524 5.55 -24.08 -1.32
N TYR A 525 6.01 -25.24 -0.82
CA TYR A 525 7.30 -25.81 -1.21
C TYR A 525 7.17 -26.90 -2.29
N ALA A 526 6.01 -26.99 -2.95
CA ALA A 526 5.81 -27.86 -4.11
C ALA A 526 6.43 -27.24 -5.37
N VAL A 527 6.80 -28.06 -6.35
CA VAL A 527 7.26 -27.58 -7.66
C VAL A 527 6.10 -26.87 -8.37
N ASN A 528 6.22 -25.57 -8.61
CA ASN A 528 5.27 -24.82 -9.43
C ASN A 528 5.43 -25.28 -10.89
N GLN A 529 4.55 -26.20 -11.31
CA GLN A 529 4.65 -26.87 -12.61
C GLN A 529 4.48 -25.90 -13.79
N ALA A 530 3.74 -24.81 -13.60
CA ALA A 530 3.59 -23.78 -14.62
C ALA A 530 4.89 -22.97 -14.79
N LEU A 531 5.58 -22.64 -13.67
CA LEU A 531 6.91 -22.01 -13.70
C LEU A 531 7.95 -22.93 -14.36
N LYS A 532 8.07 -24.21 -13.95
CA LYS A 532 9.01 -25.15 -14.62
C LYS A 532 8.70 -25.30 -16.11
N SER A 533 7.42 -25.38 -16.48
CA SER A 533 6.99 -25.45 -17.89
C SER A 533 7.39 -24.21 -18.68
N ALA A 534 7.25 -23.00 -18.10
CA ALA A 534 7.67 -21.75 -18.73
C ALA A 534 9.20 -21.70 -18.89
N LEU A 535 9.97 -22.06 -17.85
CA LEU A 535 11.43 -22.11 -17.87
C LEU A 535 11.99 -23.12 -18.89
N SER A 536 11.38 -24.32 -19.01
CA SER A 536 11.78 -25.29 -20.04
C SER A 536 11.33 -24.89 -21.45
N SER A 537 10.27 -24.08 -21.56
CA SER A 537 9.79 -23.53 -22.84
C SER A 537 10.60 -22.32 -23.32
N TYR A 538 11.27 -21.57 -22.44
CA TYR A 538 12.01 -20.34 -22.74
C TYR A 538 12.98 -20.48 -23.94
N LYS A 539 13.02 -19.44 -24.79
CA LYS A 539 13.88 -19.31 -25.96
C LYS A 539 14.35 -17.85 -26.05
N GLY A 540 15.62 -17.63 -26.41
CA GLY A 540 16.14 -16.28 -26.60
C GLY A 540 15.43 -15.55 -27.74
N SER A 541 15.20 -14.25 -27.56
CA SER A 541 14.45 -13.38 -28.48
C SER A 541 15.33 -12.62 -29.49
N VAL A 542 16.66 -12.73 -29.37
CA VAL A 542 17.64 -12.07 -30.24
C VAL A 542 17.64 -12.69 -31.64
N THR A 543 17.51 -11.86 -32.67
CA THR A 543 17.53 -12.27 -34.09
C THR A 543 18.86 -11.98 -34.80
N ALA A 544 19.65 -11.02 -34.31
CA ALA A 544 21.00 -10.72 -34.81
C ALA A 544 21.88 -10.02 -33.74
N ILE A 545 23.20 -10.23 -33.80
CA ILE A 545 24.19 -9.69 -32.84
C ILE A 545 25.36 -9.11 -33.64
N GLY A 546 25.66 -7.82 -33.42
CA GLY A 546 26.76 -7.05 -33.99
C GLY A 546 26.85 -6.89 -35.51
N SER A 547 26.15 -7.72 -36.29
CA SER A 547 26.09 -7.67 -37.75
C SER A 547 24.90 -8.49 -38.27
N GLY A 548 24.64 -8.46 -39.58
CA GLY A 548 23.53 -9.23 -40.19
C GLY A 548 22.14 -8.67 -39.90
N PHE A 549 22.08 -7.43 -39.38
CA PHE A 549 20.86 -6.69 -39.09
C PHE A 549 20.00 -6.50 -40.35
N LYS A 550 18.68 -6.44 -40.17
CA LYS A 550 17.69 -6.33 -41.24
C LYS A 550 16.72 -5.19 -40.95
N GLU A 551 16.13 -4.63 -42.00
CA GLU A 551 14.94 -3.79 -41.85
C GLU A 551 13.81 -4.66 -41.28
N ASP A 552 13.29 -4.27 -40.12
CA ASP A 552 12.15 -4.88 -39.45
C ASP A 552 11.29 -3.75 -38.86
N ASN A 553 10.06 -3.67 -39.35
CA ASN A 553 9.07 -2.66 -38.96
C ASN A 553 7.88 -3.33 -38.23
N SER A 554 8.07 -4.54 -37.72
CA SER A 554 7.13 -5.16 -36.79
C SER A 554 6.93 -4.25 -35.57
N ALA A 555 5.74 -4.25 -34.97
CA ALA A 555 5.58 -3.61 -33.67
C ALA A 555 6.46 -4.36 -32.65
N ALA A 556 7.25 -3.63 -31.87
CA ALA A 556 8.04 -4.23 -30.79
C ALA A 556 7.12 -5.02 -29.83
N PRO A 557 7.43 -6.28 -29.49
CA PRO A 557 6.56 -7.10 -28.65
C PRO A 557 6.24 -6.44 -27.31
N ALA A 558 4.94 -6.35 -26.99
CA ALA A 558 4.52 -6.05 -25.62
C ALA A 558 4.92 -7.23 -24.72
N VAL A 559 5.59 -6.94 -23.60
CA VAL A 559 6.06 -7.97 -22.65
C VAL A 559 4.84 -8.57 -21.93
N THR A 560 4.41 -9.75 -22.36
CA THR A 560 3.26 -10.45 -21.79
C THR A 560 3.66 -11.23 -20.53
N THR A 561 3.24 -10.76 -19.36
CA THR A 561 3.32 -11.54 -18.10
C THR A 561 2.39 -12.75 -18.16
N SER A 562 2.92 -13.96 -18.10
CA SER A 562 2.11 -15.18 -18.10
C SER A 562 1.60 -15.52 -16.70
N THR A 563 0.33 -15.22 -16.40
CA THR A 563 -0.36 -15.70 -15.20
C THR A 563 -0.71 -17.18 -15.34
N ALA A 564 -0.33 -18.01 -14.36
CA ALA A 564 -0.60 -19.46 -14.40
C ALA A 564 -2.11 -19.80 -14.35
N PRO A 565 -2.59 -20.80 -15.12
CA PRO A 565 -3.93 -21.35 -14.92
C PRO A 565 -4.01 -22.14 -13.60
N VAL A 566 -5.08 -21.95 -12.83
CA VAL A 566 -5.30 -22.69 -11.58
C VAL A 566 -5.67 -24.14 -11.87
N ILE A 567 -4.78 -25.08 -11.53
CA ILE A 567 -5.04 -26.52 -11.60
C ILE A 567 -5.44 -27.02 -10.21
N ASN A 568 -6.73 -27.34 -10.04
CA ASN A 568 -7.24 -27.92 -8.79
C ASN A 568 -6.86 -29.40 -8.65
N THR A 569 -5.80 -29.68 -7.90
CA THR A 569 -5.51 -31.03 -7.36
C THR A 569 -5.21 -30.95 -5.87
N GLN A 570 -6.13 -31.46 -5.04
CA GLN A 570 -6.09 -31.35 -3.58
C GLN A 570 -5.34 -32.53 -2.93
N PRO A 571 -4.23 -32.31 -2.20
CA PRO A 571 -3.64 -33.32 -1.32
C PRO A 571 -4.44 -33.40 -0.02
N ALA A 572 -4.71 -34.60 0.48
CA ALA A 572 -5.36 -34.79 1.78
C ALA A 572 -4.34 -34.69 2.94
N VAL A 573 -4.68 -33.92 3.98
CA VAL A 573 -3.88 -33.83 5.23
C VAL A 573 -4.79 -33.94 6.45
N THR A 574 -4.37 -34.78 7.40
CA THR A 574 -5.11 -35.08 8.63
C THR A 574 -4.98 -33.97 9.67
N THR A 575 -6.10 -33.49 10.22
CA THR A 575 -6.10 -32.50 11.31
C THR A 575 -5.87 -33.13 12.68
N ILE A 576 -4.86 -32.64 13.42
CA ILE A 576 -4.74 -32.81 14.88
C ILE A 576 -5.09 -31.46 15.52
N SER A 577 -5.91 -31.49 16.58
CA SER A 577 -6.41 -30.28 17.26
C SER A 577 -5.64 -29.99 18.55
N VAL A 578 -5.19 -28.74 18.73
CA VAL A 578 -4.66 -28.19 19.99
C VAL A 578 -5.19 -26.78 20.17
N THR A 579 -5.50 -26.36 21.41
CA THR A 579 -6.45 -25.26 21.67
C THR A 579 -5.85 -24.09 22.44
N GLN A 580 -5.91 -22.88 21.83
CA GLN A 580 -5.70 -21.56 22.47
C GLN A 580 -4.28 -21.25 23.01
N PRO A 581 -3.91 -19.99 23.32
CA PRO A 581 -4.73 -18.77 23.53
C PRO A 581 -4.71 -17.74 22.39
N ALA A 582 -5.61 -16.75 22.48
CA ALA A 582 -5.67 -15.63 21.54
C ALA A 582 -4.57 -14.59 21.82
N LYS A 583 -3.90 -14.11 20.77
CA LYS A 583 -3.00 -12.95 20.75
C LYS A 583 -3.39 -12.06 19.58
N THR A 584 -3.30 -10.74 19.75
CA THR A 584 -3.87 -9.74 18.83
C THR A 584 -3.19 -9.76 17.46
N THR A 585 -3.98 -9.89 16.39
CA THR A 585 -3.50 -9.87 15.00
C THR A 585 -3.46 -8.44 14.45
N THR A 586 -2.27 -7.95 14.12
CA THR A 586 -2.09 -6.73 13.29
C THR A 586 -2.28 -7.07 11.82
N SER A 587 -3.18 -6.37 11.13
CA SER A 587 -3.52 -6.61 9.72
C SER A 587 -2.42 -6.18 8.76
N VAL A 588 -2.13 -7.02 7.77
CA VAL A 588 -1.18 -6.74 6.67
C VAL A 588 -1.84 -5.82 5.62
N PRO A 589 -1.15 -4.82 5.06
CA PRO A 589 -1.66 -4.05 3.92
C PRO A 589 -1.84 -4.92 2.67
N ALA A 590 -2.95 -4.74 1.95
CA ALA A 590 -3.25 -5.55 0.76
C ALA A 590 -2.39 -5.17 -0.46
N SER A 591 -2.13 -6.13 -1.35
CA SER A 591 -1.58 -5.86 -2.68
C SER A 591 -2.57 -5.02 -3.51
N VAL A 592 -2.06 -4.00 -4.20
CA VAL A 592 -2.87 -2.92 -4.80
C VAL A 592 -3.01 -3.10 -6.32
N THR A 593 -3.70 -4.17 -6.72
CA THR A 593 -4.15 -4.34 -8.12
C THR A 593 -5.28 -3.36 -8.42
N PRO A 594 -5.26 -2.59 -9.52
CA PRO A 594 -6.34 -1.66 -9.87
C PRO A 594 -7.60 -2.38 -10.40
N VAL A 595 -8.76 -1.74 -10.27
CA VAL A 595 -10.01 -2.27 -10.84
C VAL A 595 -9.99 -2.25 -12.36
N THR A 596 -10.65 -3.21 -13.01
CA THR A 596 -10.78 -3.28 -14.47
C THR A 596 -12.21 -3.59 -14.88
N GLY A 597 -12.62 -3.13 -16.06
CA GLY A 597 -13.98 -3.33 -16.59
C GLY A 597 -14.56 -2.10 -17.27
N ALA A 598 -15.80 -2.19 -17.75
CA ALA A 598 -16.45 -1.16 -18.56
C ALA A 598 -16.72 0.17 -17.84
N ASN A 599 -16.67 0.20 -16.51
CA ASN A 599 -16.85 1.41 -15.68
C ASN A 599 -15.51 2.11 -15.34
N VAL A 600 -14.39 1.66 -15.92
CA VAL A 600 -13.06 2.22 -15.69
C VAL A 600 -12.66 3.10 -16.86
N ILE A 601 -12.19 4.31 -16.57
CA ILE A 601 -11.72 5.27 -17.58
C ILE A 601 -10.29 5.68 -17.24
N TYR A 602 -9.36 5.43 -18.15
CA TYR A 602 -7.97 5.87 -18.04
C TYR A 602 -7.82 7.27 -18.62
N ALA A 603 -7.19 8.17 -17.87
CA ALA A 603 -6.89 9.53 -18.31
C ALA A 603 -5.39 9.84 -18.17
N SER A 604 -4.86 10.71 -19.03
CA SER A 604 -3.44 11.11 -18.99
C SER A 604 -3.27 12.61 -19.32
N PRO A 605 -2.11 13.22 -19.01
CA PRO A 605 -1.87 14.65 -19.31
C PRO A 605 -1.93 14.98 -20.80
N ASN A 606 -1.66 14.00 -21.66
CA ASN A 606 -1.72 14.09 -23.13
C ASN A 606 -2.87 13.24 -23.69
N GLY A 607 -3.94 13.07 -22.91
CA GLY A 607 -5.07 12.21 -23.24
C GLY A 607 -5.82 12.68 -24.49
N GLY A 608 -6.21 11.72 -25.32
CA GLY A 608 -6.90 11.95 -26.60
C GLY A 608 -7.51 10.70 -27.24
N GLY A 609 -7.44 9.56 -26.54
CA GLY A 609 -8.13 8.33 -26.91
C GLY A 609 -9.51 8.21 -26.27
N ASP A 610 -10.08 7.00 -26.32
CA ASP A 610 -11.42 6.68 -25.84
C ASP A 610 -11.52 6.37 -24.34
N GLY A 611 -10.39 6.38 -23.63
CA GLY A 611 -10.29 6.14 -22.19
C GLY A 611 -10.47 4.69 -21.77
N LYS A 612 -10.73 3.74 -22.68
CA LYS A 612 -11.07 2.35 -22.29
C LYS A 612 -9.87 1.49 -21.93
N THR A 613 -8.65 1.91 -22.28
CA THR A 613 -7.41 1.18 -21.98
C THR A 613 -6.29 2.11 -21.55
N LEU A 614 -5.29 1.56 -20.85
CA LEU A 614 -4.03 2.24 -20.51
C LEU A 614 -3.30 2.84 -21.73
N ASN A 615 -3.50 2.25 -22.91
CA ASN A 615 -2.87 2.65 -24.17
C ASN A 615 -3.72 3.63 -25.00
N THR A 616 -4.99 3.84 -24.62
CA THR A 616 -5.92 4.78 -25.27
C THR A 616 -6.50 5.84 -24.30
N PRO A 617 -5.71 6.42 -23.38
CA PRO A 617 -6.25 7.29 -22.34
C PRO A 617 -6.90 8.56 -22.93
N THR A 618 -7.98 8.99 -22.31
CA THR A 618 -8.72 10.21 -22.66
C THR A 618 -8.28 11.39 -21.79
N ASP A 619 -8.81 12.60 -22.01
CA ASP A 619 -8.51 13.73 -21.13
C ASP A 619 -9.36 13.68 -19.84
N VAL A 620 -8.90 14.35 -18.77
CA VAL A 620 -9.56 14.29 -17.46
C VAL A 620 -10.97 14.91 -17.47
N LEU A 621 -11.23 15.93 -18.29
CA LEU A 621 -12.56 16.55 -18.36
C LEU A 621 -13.56 15.63 -19.07
N THR A 622 -13.11 14.93 -20.12
CA THR A 622 -13.90 13.88 -20.77
C THR A 622 -14.14 12.70 -19.83
N ALA A 623 -13.14 12.29 -19.04
CA ALA A 623 -13.29 11.21 -18.06
C ALA A 623 -14.28 11.57 -16.94
N ILE A 624 -14.17 12.75 -16.33
CA ILE A 624 -15.07 13.27 -15.29
C ILE A 624 -16.53 13.37 -15.77
N LYS A 625 -16.74 13.70 -17.06
CA LYS A 625 -18.08 13.74 -17.67
C LYS A 625 -18.64 12.36 -18.01
N SER A 626 -17.78 11.39 -18.30
CA SER A 626 -18.17 10.08 -18.81
C SER A 626 -18.28 9.00 -17.74
N VAL A 627 -17.64 9.17 -16.57
CA VAL A 627 -17.62 8.15 -15.52
C VAL A 627 -19.01 7.94 -14.89
N PRO A 628 -19.54 6.70 -14.84
CA PRO A 628 -20.82 6.42 -14.18
C PRO A 628 -20.69 6.43 -12.66
N ALA A 629 -21.80 6.48 -11.92
CA ALA A 629 -21.80 6.25 -10.48
C ALA A 629 -21.34 4.81 -10.19
N GLY A 630 -20.34 4.62 -9.31
CA GLY A 630 -19.64 3.35 -9.12
C GLY A 630 -18.55 3.07 -10.17
N GLY A 631 -18.19 4.07 -10.99
CA GLY A 631 -17.06 4.01 -11.91
C GLY A 631 -15.82 4.72 -11.39
N THR A 632 -14.67 4.40 -11.99
CA THR A 632 -13.35 4.89 -11.56
C THR A 632 -12.61 5.54 -12.72
N VAL A 633 -12.19 6.79 -12.56
CA VAL A 633 -11.19 7.45 -13.39
C VAL A 633 -9.81 7.16 -12.80
N TYR A 634 -8.95 6.48 -13.56
CA TYR A 634 -7.54 6.31 -13.21
C TYR A 634 -6.67 7.32 -13.95
N LEU A 635 -5.98 8.15 -13.17
CA LEU A 635 -5.02 9.13 -13.63
C LEU A 635 -3.65 8.45 -13.80
N LEU A 636 -3.15 8.41 -15.03
CA LEU A 636 -1.80 7.94 -15.33
C LEU A 636 -0.76 9.00 -14.91
N GLY A 637 0.47 8.55 -14.63
CA GLY A 637 1.52 9.40 -14.06
C GLY A 637 1.87 10.60 -14.93
N GLY A 638 2.13 11.74 -14.27
CA GLY A 638 2.55 12.99 -14.92
C GLY A 638 1.89 14.24 -14.33
N THR A 639 2.14 15.37 -14.99
CA THR A 639 1.65 16.70 -14.58
C THR A 639 0.55 17.19 -15.52
N TYR A 640 -0.66 17.30 -15.00
CA TYR A 640 -1.86 17.74 -15.69
C TYR A 640 -1.98 19.25 -15.57
N LYS A 641 -1.74 19.98 -16.67
CA LYS A 641 -1.63 21.45 -16.65
C LYS A 641 -2.95 22.12 -17.00
N TYR A 642 -3.36 23.08 -16.17
CA TYR A 642 -4.60 23.84 -16.34
C TYR A 642 -4.37 25.35 -16.20
N SER A 643 -5.28 26.10 -16.81
CA SER A 643 -5.35 27.56 -16.78
C SER A 643 -6.76 28.06 -16.45
N SER A 644 -7.58 27.18 -15.88
CA SER A 644 -8.99 27.41 -15.52
C SER A 644 -9.49 26.32 -14.58
N PRO A 645 -10.46 26.60 -13.68
CA PRO A 645 -11.00 25.63 -12.73
C PRO A 645 -11.56 24.35 -13.34
N ILE A 646 -11.38 23.23 -12.65
CA ILE A 646 -12.11 21.99 -12.92
C ILE A 646 -13.38 21.97 -12.07
N MET A 647 -14.51 22.30 -12.72
CA MET A 647 -15.84 22.22 -12.11
C MET A 647 -16.40 20.78 -12.20
N ILE A 648 -16.78 20.22 -11.06
CA ILE A 648 -17.66 19.05 -10.96
C ILE A 648 -18.98 19.54 -10.39
N GLU A 649 -19.95 19.77 -11.29
CA GLU A 649 -21.29 20.27 -10.98
C GLU A 649 -22.04 19.37 -9.97
N GLU A 650 -22.94 19.98 -9.19
CA GLU A 650 -23.93 19.30 -8.33
C GLU A 650 -24.71 18.19 -9.07
N SER A 651 -24.97 18.41 -10.37
CA SER A 651 -25.61 17.45 -11.28
C SER A 651 -24.80 16.17 -11.52
N ASN A 652 -23.46 16.25 -11.41
CA ASN A 652 -22.52 15.17 -11.72
C ASN A 652 -22.18 14.33 -10.48
N ALA A 653 -23.20 13.93 -9.71
CA ALA A 653 -23.03 13.17 -8.47
C ALA A 653 -22.79 11.66 -8.69
N GLY A 654 -22.11 11.02 -7.74
CA GLY A 654 -22.22 9.58 -7.50
C GLY A 654 -23.53 9.24 -6.78
N LYS A 655 -23.55 8.13 -6.03
CA LYS A 655 -24.68 7.77 -5.16
C LYS A 655 -24.16 7.23 -3.83
N SER A 656 -25.02 7.27 -2.80
CA SER A 656 -24.82 6.48 -1.59
C SER A 656 -24.60 5.02 -1.97
N GLY A 657 -23.37 4.57 -1.81
CA GLY A 657 -22.93 3.22 -2.13
C GLY A 657 -22.29 2.97 -3.49
N ALA A 658 -22.30 3.97 -4.39
CA ALA A 658 -21.68 3.91 -5.71
C ALA A 658 -21.00 5.26 -5.99
N TYR A 659 -19.87 5.47 -5.32
CA TYR A 659 -19.06 6.68 -5.46
C TYR A 659 -18.57 6.84 -6.91
N LYS A 660 -18.37 8.09 -7.35
CA LYS A 660 -17.56 8.38 -8.54
C LYS A 660 -16.11 8.55 -8.09
N THR A 661 -15.25 7.62 -8.46
CA THR A 661 -13.86 7.63 -8.00
C THR A 661 -12.96 8.31 -9.02
N ILE A 662 -12.07 9.18 -8.56
CA ILE A 662 -10.92 9.68 -9.32
C ILE A 662 -9.67 9.41 -8.49
N ALA A 663 -8.78 8.57 -9.01
CA ALA A 663 -7.62 8.08 -8.29
C ALA A 663 -6.36 8.17 -9.16
N ALA A 664 -5.21 8.39 -8.54
CA ALA A 664 -3.95 7.99 -9.16
C ALA A 664 -3.99 6.48 -9.48
N TYR A 665 -3.53 6.09 -10.67
CA TYR A 665 -3.22 4.69 -10.95
C TYR A 665 -2.18 4.18 -9.94
N PRO A 666 -2.16 2.89 -9.52
CA PRO A 666 -1.24 2.41 -8.50
C PRO A 666 0.22 2.80 -8.77
N ASN A 667 0.86 3.37 -7.76
CA ASN A 667 2.23 3.91 -7.77
C ASN A 667 2.49 5.07 -8.76
N ALA A 668 1.47 5.63 -9.41
CA ALA A 668 1.65 6.76 -10.33
C ALA A 668 1.81 8.09 -9.59
N ALA A 669 2.92 8.79 -9.83
CA ALA A 669 3.07 10.18 -9.40
C ALA A 669 2.19 11.10 -10.26
N VAL A 670 1.14 11.68 -9.67
CA VAL A 670 0.14 12.51 -10.36
C VAL A 670 0.05 13.88 -9.68
N LYS A 671 0.19 14.95 -10.46
CA LYS A 671 0.03 16.34 -10.03
C LYS A 671 -0.88 17.10 -10.99
N PHE A 672 -1.90 17.76 -10.48
CA PHE A 672 -2.56 18.86 -11.19
C PHE A 672 -1.81 20.16 -10.89
N ASP A 673 -1.47 20.89 -11.94
CA ASP A 673 -0.66 22.10 -11.92
C ASP A 673 -1.46 23.22 -12.57
N PHE A 674 -2.03 24.08 -11.72
CA PHE A 674 -2.88 25.20 -12.11
C PHE A 674 -2.11 26.50 -12.36
N SER A 675 -0.77 26.44 -12.49
CA SER A 675 0.08 27.63 -12.71
C SER A 675 -0.17 28.41 -14.01
N GLY A 676 -1.11 27.97 -14.85
CA GLY A 676 -1.65 28.76 -15.96
C GLY A 676 -2.80 29.71 -15.57
N GLU A 677 -3.30 29.64 -14.33
CA GLU A 677 -4.35 30.51 -13.82
C GLU A 677 -3.81 31.87 -13.38
N ALA A 678 -4.66 32.89 -13.42
CA ALA A 678 -4.42 34.17 -12.75
C ALA A 678 -4.93 34.11 -11.30
N VAL A 679 -4.28 34.81 -10.36
CA VAL A 679 -4.77 34.93 -8.98
C VAL A 679 -6.11 35.69 -8.95
N SER A 680 -7.17 35.04 -8.46
CA SER A 680 -8.54 35.59 -8.39
C SER A 680 -9.42 34.67 -7.55
N GLY A 681 -10.31 35.21 -6.70
CA GLY A 681 -11.27 34.46 -5.85
C GLY A 681 -12.34 33.63 -6.58
N THR A 682 -12.10 33.29 -7.84
CA THR A 682 -12.86 32.39 -8.71
C THR A 682 -12.02 31.21 -9.23
N ASN A 683 -10.69 31.29 -9.18
CA ASN A 683 -9.77 30.47 -9.95
C ASN A 683 -9.21 29.33 -9.07
N ARG A 684 -10.12 28.45 -8.69
CA ARG A 684 -9.88 27.29 -7.81
C ARG A 684 -9.48 26.09 -8.65
N GLY A 685 -8.50 25.31 -8.21
CA GLY A 685 -8.04 24.14 -8.96
C GLY A 685 -9.18 23.16 -9.24
N PHE A 686 -9.83 22.71 -8.17
CA PHE A 686 -11.09 21.96 -8.25
C PHE A 686 -12.22 22.68 -7.51
N VAL A 687 -13.42 22.64 -8.10
CA VAL A 687 -14.68 22.90 -7.41
C VAL A 687 -15.51 21.62 -7.46
N LEU A 688 -15.67 20.97 -6.30
CA LEU A 688 -16.43 19.74 -6.15
C LEU A 688 -17.79 20.04 -5.52
N ASP A 689 -18.75 20.38 -6.36
CA ASP A 689 -20.14 20.68 -6.00
C ASP A 689 -21.02 19.41 -6.11
N GLY A 690 -20.59 18.43 -6.90
CA GLY A 690 -21.15 17.07 -6.93
C GLY A 690 -20.96 16.30 -5.63
N SER A 691 -21.94 15.47 -5.28
CA SER A 691 -21.95 14.60 -4.08
C SER A 691 -21.48 13.18 -4.39
N TYR A 692 -21.04 12.43 -3.36
CA TYR A 692 -20.54 11.05 -3.47
C TYR A 692 -19.39 10.83 -4.48
N TRP A 693 -18.38 11.69 -4.46
CA TRP A 693 -17.08 11.46 -5.11
C TRP A 693 -16.04 10.91 -4.14
N HIS A 694 -15.08 10.15 -4.66
CA HIS A 694 -13.88 9.70 -3.95
C HIS A 694 -12.64 10.17 -4.70
N PHE A 695 -11.92 11.13 -4.14
CA PHE A 695 -10.63 11.60 -4.66
C PHE A 695 -9.51 10.87 -3.91
N TYR A 696 -8.59 10.23 -4.63
CA TYR A 696 -7.53 9.42 -4.00
C TYR A 696 -6.12 9.63 -4.57
N GLY A 697 -5.18 9.99 -3.70
CA GLY A 697 -3.75 9.70 -3.89
C GLY A 697 -3.01 10.58 -4.90
N PHE A 698 -3.42 11.82 -5.13
CA PHE A 698 -2.71 12.75 -6.03
C PHE A 698 -2.56 14.17 -5.47
N GLU A 699 -1.73 14.97 -6.13
CA GLU A 699 -1.42 16.35 -5.76
C GLU A 699 -2.26 17.36 -6.57
N ILE A 700 -2.75 18.41 -5.89
CA ILE A 700 -3.35 19.60 -6.50
C ILE A 700 -2.53 20.82 -6.04
N ALA A 701 -2.01 21.57 -7.00
CA ALA A 701 -1.07 22.65 -6.71
C ALA A 701 -1.17 23.85 -7.65
N ASN A 702 -0.65 24.99 -7.19
CA ASN A 702 -0.49 26.23 -7.93
C ASN A 702 -1.82 26.87 -8.41
N ALA A 703 -2.96 26.61 -7.73
CA ALA A 703 -4.23 27.25 -8.06
C ALA A 703 -4.21 28.76 -7.79
N GLY A 704 -4.98 29.53 -8.58
CA GLY A 704 -5.14 30.99 -8.42
C GLY A 704 -6.00 31.43 -7.22
N ASP A 705 -6.44 30.47 -6.40
CA ASP A 705 -7.39 30.53 -5.30
C ASP A 705 -7.19 29.24 -4.48
N ASN A 706 -8.25 28.70 -3.87
CA ASN A 706 -8.24 27.41 -3.20
C ASN A 706 -7.76 26.28 -4.13
N GLY A 707 -6.94 25.36 -3.61
CA GLY A 707 -6.58 24.13 -4.34
C GLY A 707 -7.83 23.29 -4.63
N MET A 708 -8.67 23.09 -3.62
CA MET A 708 -10.03 22.56 -3.77
C MET A 708 -11.04 23.37 -2.94
N LEU A 709 -12.16 23.74 -3.55
CA LEU A 709 -13.40 24.05 -2.84
C LEU A 709 -14.30 22.81 -2.87
N LEU A 710 -14.64 22.31 -1.69
CA LEU A 710 -15.54 21.20 -1.47
C LEU A 710 -16.92 21.73 -1.07
N SER A 711 -17.89 21.56 -1.95
CA SER A 711 -19.23 22.17 -1.86
C SER A 711 -20.38 21.16 -1.87
N GLY A 712 -20.17 19.98 -2.45
CA GLY A 712 -21.11 18.86 -2.38
C GLY A 712 -21.04 18.06 -1.08
N ASP A 713 -21.91 17.05 -0.98
CA ASP A 713 -22.12 16.27 0.23
C ASP A 713 -21.56 14.84 0.16
N ASN A 714 -21.24 14.27 1.32
CA ASN A 714 -20.86 12.87 1.48
C ASN A 714 -19.67 12.46 0.58
N ASN A 715 -18.74 13.37 0.29
CA ASN A 715 -17.54 13.08 -0.50
C ASN A 715 -16.41 12.55 0.40
N ILE A 716 -15.50 11.77 -0.20
CA ILE A 716 -14.29 11.27 0.45
C ILE A 716 -13.09 11.87 -0.27
N ILE A 717 -12.27 12.63 0.44
CA ILE A 717 -11.01 13.19 -0.06
C ILE A 717 -9.89 12.49 0.71
N GLU A 718 -9.12 11.64 0.04
CA GLU A 718 -8.23 10.68 0.71
C GLU A 718 -6.81 10.66 0.11
N MET A 719 -5.78 10.61 0.96
CA MET A 719 -4.37 10.57 0.53
C MET A 719 -3.95 11.71 -0.43
N MET A 720 -4.69 12.83 -0.43
CA MET A 720 -4.41 13.97 -1.30
C MET A 720 -3.30 14.87 -0.76
N VAL A 721 -2.63 15.57 -1.66
CA VAL A 721 -1.70 16.66 -1.32
C VAL A 721 -2.20 17.98 -1.91
N PHE A 722 -2.29 19.01 -1.09
CA PHE A 722 -2.57 20.39 -1.50
C PHE A 722 -1.31 21.23 -1.27
N ASP A 723 -0.69 21.74 -2.33
CA ASP A 723 0.64 22.37 -2.27
C ASP A 723 0.68 23.71 -3.00
N ASN A 724 1.20 24.76 -2.36
CA ASN A 724 1.51 26.03 -3.03
C ASN A 724 0.33 26.67 -3.79
N ASN A 725 -0.89 26.62 -3.25
CA ASN A 725 -2.05 27.33 -3.80
C ASN A 725 -2.14 28.77 -3.24
N GLN A 726 -2.81 29.67 -3.96
CA GLN A 726 -2.84 31.11 -3.64
C GLN A 726 -4.01 31.53 -2.72
N ASP A 727 -4.74 30.55 -2.17
CA ASP A 727 -5.65 30.64 -1.01
C ASP A 727 -5.61 29.25 -0.31
N THR A 728 -6.54 28.94 0.60
CA THR A 728 -6.59 27.70 1.39
C THR A 728 -6.44 26.44 0.55
N GLY A 729 -5.58 25.49 0.95
CA GLY A 729 -5.33 24.25 0.19
C GLY A 729 -6.60 23.43 -0.11
N LEU A 730 -7.41 23.14 0.92
CA LEU A 730 -8.79 22.65 0.76
C LEU A 730 -9.75 23.39 1.69
N GLN A 731 -10.80 23.98 1.14
CA GLN A 731 -11.87 24.65 1.87
C GLN A 731 -13.21 23.92 1.69
N ILE A 732 -13.90 23.61 2.79
CA ILE A 732 -15.29 23.14 2.79
C ILE A 732 -16.22 24.35 2.93
N SER A 733 -17.02 24.62 1.89
CA SER A 733 -18.01 25.71 1.85
C SER A 733 -18.94 25.57 0.64
N ARG A 734 -20.19 26.04 0.74
CA ARG A 734 -21.12 26.07 -0.41
C ARG A 734 -20.52 26.84 -1.61
N TYR A 735 -20.69 26.31 -2.82
CA TYR A 735 -20.45 27.07 -4.06
C TYR A 735 -21.74 27.79 -4.49
N ASN A 736 -22.88 27.07 -4.46
CA ASN A 736 -24.19 27.63 -4.75
C ASN A 736 -24.60 28.70 -3.71
N THR A 737 -24.46 29.98 -4.09
CA THR A 737 -24.74 31.13 -3.21
C THR A 737 -26.21 31.31 -2.85
N SER A 738 -27.14 30.61 -3.52
CA SER A 738 -28.57 30.61 -3.18
C SER A 738 -28.91 29.76 -1.95
N TYR A 739 -28.00 28.87 -1.52
CA TYR A 739 -28.20 27.97 -0.39
C TYR A 739 -28.00 28.68 0.95
N THR A 740 -29.07 29.26 1.51
CA THR A 740 -29.02 30.21 2.64
C THR A 740 -29.07 29.57 4.04
N SER A 741 -29.26 28.26 4.17
CA SER A 741 -29.29 27.57 5.49
C SER A 741 -28.28 26.43 5.61
N VAL A 742 -27.83 26.14 6.83
CA VAL A 742 -26.85 25.09 7.18
C VAL A 742 -27.20 23.71 6.60
N SER A 743 -28.49 23.41 6.47
CA SER A 743 -29.03 22.18 5.86
C SER A 743 -28.88 22.09 4.34
N GLN A 744 -28.29 23.12 3.70
CA GLN A 744 -27.97 23.20 2.27
C GLN A 744 -26.47 23.46 2.06
N TRP A 745 -25.64 23.29 3.09
CA TRP A 745 -24.21 23.50 3.03
C TRP A 745 -23.49 22.15 3.10
N PRO A 746 -22.31 21.99 2.45
CA PRO A 746 -21.59 20.72 2.31
C PRO A 746 -21.55 19.95 3.64
N THR A 747 -22.16 18.77 3.66
CA THR A 747 -22.37 17.95 4.86
C THR A 747 -21.76 16.55 4.73
N ASN A 748 -21.38 15.97 5.86
CA ASN A 748 -20.85 14.60 5.98
C ASN A 748 -19.61 14.28 5.12
N ASN A 749 -18.80 15.27 4.71
CA ASN A 749 -17.58 15.01 3.95
C ASN A 749 -16.46 14.47 4.86
N LEU A 750 -15.69 13.51 4.35
CA LEU A 750 -14.54 12.91 5.02
C LEU A 750 -13.25 13.31 4.31
N VAL A 751 -12.45 14.17 4.96
CA VAL A 751 -11.08 14.49 4.54
C VAL A 751 -10.14 13.61 5.37
N LYS A 752 -9.56 12.58 4.74
CA LYS A 752 -8.79 11.52 5.41
C LYS A 752 -7.36 11.46 4.88
N ASN A 753 -6.38 11.38 5.78
CA ASN A 753 -4.97 11.15 5.44
C ASN A 753 -4.40 12.12 4.39
N CYS A 754 -4.95 13.34 4.31
CA CYS A 754 -4.52 14.39 3.38
C CYS A 754 -3.40 15.23 3.99
N THR A 755 -2.60 15.85 3.14
CA THR A 755 -1.57 16.83 3.54
C THR A 755 -1.84 18.17 2.85
N SER A 756 -1.69 19.28 3.57
CA SER A 756 -1.80 20.62 3.00
C SER A 756 -0.65 21.53 3.46
N ARG A 757 0.08 22.12 2.51
CA ARG A 757 1.32 22.85 2.79
C ARG A 757 1.61 23.98 1.81
N ASN A 758 2.46 24.92 2.25
CA ASN A 758 3.03 26.00 1.43
C ASN A 758 2.00 26.91 0.73
N ASN A 759 0.71 26.77 1.03
CA ASN A 759 -0.35 27.63 0.51
C ASN A 759 -0.15 29.05 1.08
N CYS A 760 -0.28 30.05 0.23
CA CYS A 760 0.04 31.43 0.57
C CYS A 760 -0.67 32.40 -0.37
N ASP A 761 -1.60 33.18 0.17
CA ASP A 761 -2.17 34.31 -0.57
C ASP A 761 -1.16 35.45 -0.55
N ASP A 762 -0.33 35.58 -1.60
CA ASP A 762 0.72 36.61 -1.69
C ASP A 762 0.20 38.06 -1.57
N ALA A 763 -1.12 38.27 -1.54
CA ALA A 763 -1.79 39.57 -1.45
C ALA A 763 -1.96 40.10 -0.01
N THR A 764 -2.26 39.25 0.99
CA THR A 764 -2.33 39.66 2.41
C THR A 764 -1.61 38.68 3.35
N MET A 765 -1.55 37.40 2.96
CA MET A 765 -0.97 36.27 3.68
C MET A 765 -1.80 35.81 4.89
N GLU A 766 -3.02 36.32 5.04
CA GLU A 766 -3.95 36.06 6.17
C GLU A 766 -5.09 35.09 5.80
N ASN A 767 -5.16 34.57 4.58
CA ASN A 767 -6.31 33.80 4.09
C ASN A 767 -5.99 32.33 3.77
N ALA A 768 -4.75 32.03 3.37
CA ALA A 768 -4.34 30.71 2.92
C ALA A 768 -3.99 29.76 4.09
N ASP A 769 -5.00 29.03 4.56
CA ASP A 769 -4.81 27.94 5.52
C ASP A 769 -4.31 26.64 4.84
N GLY A 770 -3.91 25.68 5.65
CA GLY A 770 -3.82 24.28 5.21
C GLY A 770 -5.19 23.72 4.84
N PHE A 771 -6.09 23.65 5.82
CA PHE A 771 -7.47 23.19 5.64
C PHE A 771 -8.45 24.20 6.23
N ALA A 772 -9.62 24.36 5.60
CA ALA A 772 -10.70 25.12 6.19
C ALA A 772 -12.04 24.40 6.09
N ALA A 773 -12.89 24.62 7.08
CA ALA A 773 -14.29 24.25 7.06
C ALA A 773 -15.08 25.39 7.69
N LYS A 774 -15.10 26.52 6.97
CA LYS A 774 -15.47 27.85 7.44
C LYS A 774 -16.67 28.42 6.69
N LEU A 775 -17.18 29.56 7.16
CA LEU A 775 -18.23 30.43 6.60
C LEU A 775 -19.62 29.80 6.41
N THR A 776 -19.71 28.79 5.54
CA THR A 776 -20.94 28.18 5.01
C THR A 776 -20.72 26.68 4.83
N CYS A 777 -20.41 26.01 5.95
CA CYS A 777 -20.08 24.59 6.06
C CYS A 777 -21.18 23.85 6.84
N GLY A 778 -21.61 22.69 6.35
CA GLY A 778 -22.67 21.88 6.96
C GLY A 778 -22.20 21.05 8.15
N GLU A 779 -23.11 20.22 8.66
CA GLU A 779 -22.85 19.30 9.78
C GLU A 779 -21.96 18.11 9.37
N GLY A 780 -21.43 17.40 10.38
CA GLY A 780 -20.88 16.05 10.18
C GLY A 780 -19.57 15.96 9.38
N ASN A 781 -18.95 17.08 9.01
CA ASN A 781 -17.68 17.09 8.29
C ASN A 781 -16.51 16.66 9.21
N VAL A 782 -15.64 15.78 8.72
CA VAL A 782 -14.56 15.16 9.50
C VAL A 782 -13.21 15.28 8.80
N PHE A 783 -12.21 15.78 9.54
CA PHE A 783 -10.80 15.63 9.23
C PHE A 783 -10.21 14.50 10.09
N ASP A 784 -9.64 13.47 9.46
CA ASP A 784 -8.99 12.33 10.15
C ASP A 784 -7.58 12.09 9.59
N GLY A 785 -6.58 12.04 10.44
CA GLY A 785 -5.19 11.71 10.04
C GLY A 785 -4.54 12.74 9.12
N CYS A 786 -5.01 13.99 9.13
CA CYS A 786 -4.56 15.02 8.21
C CYS A 786 -3.35 15.80 8.78
N ILE A 787 -2.52 16.36 7.89
CA ILE A 787 -1.29 17.07 8.25
C ILE A 787 -1.27 18.44 7.57
N ALA A 788 -1.26 19.52 8.34
CA ALA A 788 -1.18 20.89 7.82
C ALA A 788 0.09 21.58 8.30
N TYR A 789 0.97 21.96 7.37
CA TYR A 789 2.23 22.60 7.74
C TYR A 789 2.70 23.68 6.79
N ASN A 790 3.34 24.71 7.36
CA ASN A 790 3.92 25.81 6.61
C ASN A 790 2.95 26.48 5.61
N ASN A 791 1.71 26.71 6.03
CA ASN A 791 0.76 27.58 5.33
C ASN A 791 0.89 29.03 5.86
N SER A 792 0.50 30.04 5.08
CA SER A 792 0.78 31.44 5.45
C SER A 792 -0.09 31.96 6.60
N ASP A 793 -1.32 31.47 6.75
CA ASP A 793 -2.14 31.70 7.95
C ASP A 793 -2.16 30.46 8.87
N ASP A 794 -3.25 29.69 8.95
CA ASP A 794 -3.35 28.57 9.90
C ASP A 794 -3.07 27.19 9.29
N GLY A 795 -2.91 26.18 10.17
CA GLY A 795 -3.09 24.78 9.79
C GLY A 795 -4.57 24.43 9.52
N TRP A 796 -5.47 24.91 10.38
CA TRP A 796 -6.93 24.74 10.28
C TRP A 796 -7.71 26.00 10.64
N ASP A 797 -8.65 26.41 9.80
CA ASP A 797 -9.65 27.46 10.10
C ASP A 797 -11.10 26.95 10.03
N LEU A 798 -11.87 27.23 11.09
CA LEU A 798 -13.32 26.95 11.21
C LEU A 798 -14.17 28.24 11.36
N TYR A 799 -13.66 29.40 10.91
CA TYR A 799 -14.28 30.72 11.07
C TYR A 799 -15.77 30.78 10.69
N ALA A 800 -16.59 31.45 11.50
CA ALA A 800 -18.04 31.50 11.38
C ALA A 800 -18.56 32.92 11.67
N LYS A 801 -19.09 33.60 10.64
CA LYS A 801 -19.41 35.04 10.71
C LYS A 801 -20.89 35.31 10.97
N THR A 802 -21.17 36.44 11.61
CA THR A 802 -22.52 36.82 12.05
C THR A 802 -23.54 36.90 10.89
N GLU A 803 -23.09 37.21 9.67
CA GLU A 803 -23.95 37.34 8.49
C GLU A 803 -24.47 35.99 7.96
N THR A 804 -23.76 34.88 8.21
CA THR A 804 -24.21 33.52 7.86
C THR A 804 -24.68 32.73 9.08
N GLY A 805 -24.23 33.10 10.28
CA GLY A 805 -24.57 32.40 11.51
C GLY A 805 -23.69 31.15 11.73
N PRO A 806 -24.09 30.24 12.64
CA PRO A 806 -23.31 29.05 12.95
C PRO A 806 -23.12 28.15 11.74
N ILE A 807 -21.88 27.73 11.50
CA ILE A 807 -21.59 26.54 10.69
C ILE A 807 -21.92 25.27 11.48
N GLY A 808 -22.05 24.15 10.79
CA GLY A 808 -22.23 22.85 11.43
C GLY A 808 -21.02 22.40 12.25
N SER A 809 -21.22 21.41 13.12
CA SER A 809 -20.13 20.80 13.88
C SER A 809 -19.12 20.14 12.96
N VAL A 810 -17.83 20.35 13.28
CA VAL A 810 -16.69 19.78 12.57
C VAL A 810 -15.89 18.96 13.58
N THR A 811 -15.50 17.75 13.17
CA THR A 811 -14.54 16.95 13.93
C THR A 811 -13.16 17.04 13.29
N ILE A 812 -12.15 17.36 14.08
CA ILE A 812 -10.74 17.20 13.71
C ILE A 812 -10.17 16.12 14.63
N LYS A 813 -9.75 14.99 14.06
CA LYS A 813 -9.14 13.89 14.83
C LYS A 813 -7.84 13.40 14.23
N ASN A 814 -6.97 12.85 15.09
CA ASN A 814 -5.70 12.23 14.72
C ASN A 814 -4.77 13.11 13.86
N SER A 815 -4.89 14.43 13.95
CA SER A 815 -4.33 15.37 12.96
C SER A 815 -3.19 16.22 13.53
N ILE A 816 -2.31 16.71 12.65
CA ILE A 816 -1.05 17.36 13.02
C ILE A 816 -0.93 18.74 12.35
N ALA A 817 -0.73 19.81 13.15
CA ALA A 817 -0.57 21.19 12.66
C ALA A 817 0.76 21.81 13.10
N PHE A 818 1.62 22.24 12.17
CA PHE A 818 2.91 22.83 12.55
C PHE A 818 3.50 23.88 11.62
N ARG A 819 4.28 24.81 12.20
CA ARG A 819 5.02 25.86 11.49
C ARG A 819 4.15 26.73 10.55
N ASN A 820 2.84 26.80 10.79
CA ASN A 820 1.95 27.70 10.05
C ASN A 820 2.14 29.16 10.53
N GLY A 821 1.76 30.11 9.68
CA GLY A 821 2.14 31.54 9.73
C GLY A 821 3.22 31.93 8.70
N PHE A 822 3.82 30.95 8.02
CA PHE A 822 4.86 31.13 6.99
C PHE A 822 5.12 29.83 6.20
N THR A 823 5.51 29.98 4.93
CA THR A 823 5.88 28.86 4.05
C THR A 823 7.33 28.41 4.21
N GLU A 824 7.66 27.22 3.69
CA GLU A 824 9.05 26.70 3.71
C GLU A 824 10.00 27.55 2.86
N ASN A 825 9.49 28.27 1.85
CA ASN A 825 10.25 29.26 1.08
C ASN A 825 10.27 30.68 1.69
N GLY A 826 9.71 30.87 2.89
CA GLY A 826 9.82 32.11 3.66
C GLY A 826 8.86 33.22 3.26
N ARG A 827 7.75 32.90 2.58
CA ARG A 827 6.57 33.78 2.46
C ARG A 827 5.70 33.64 3.72
N GLY A 828 4.70 34.50 3.88
CA GLY A 828 4.08 34.76 5.18
C GLY A 828 4.84 35.82 5.97
N TYR A 829 4.61 35.90 7.29
CA TYR A 829 5.02 37.01 8.16
C TYR A 829 4.34 38.36 7.82
N GLY A 830 3.04 38.33 7.51
CA GLY A 830 2.15 39.51 7.52
C GLY A 830 1.50 39.75 8.89
N ASP A 831 0.28 40.30 8.91
CA ASP A 831 -0.58 40.40 10.11
C ASP A 831 -1.27 39.05 10.46
N CYS A 832 -0.81 37.94 9.87
CA CYS A 832 -1.45 36.62 9.93
C CYS A 832 -1.63 36.06 11.36
N ASP A 833 -2.75 35.36 11.55
CA ASP A 833 -3.19 34.82 12.82
C ASP A 833 -2.37 33.58 13.21
N GLY A 834 -1.84 32.81 12.24
CA GLY A 834 -0.62 31.99 12.36
C GLY A 834 -0.69 30.81 13.34
N ASN A 835 -1.84 30.13 13.44
CA ASN A 835 -2.14 29.12 14.46
C ASN A 835 -2.04 27.68 13.91
N GLY A 836 -1.89 26.70 14.80
CA GLY A 836 -2.07 25.30 14.44
C GLY A 836 -3.54 24.97 14.12
N PHE A 837 -4.43 25.27 15.07
CA PHE A 837 -5.87 25.03 14.94
C PHE A 837 -6.69 26.24 15.44
N LYS A 838 -7.39 26.94 14.52
CA LYS A 838 -8.30 28.07 14.78
C LYS A 838 -9.75 27.56 14.78
N LEU A 839 -10.25 27.26 15.97
CA LEU A 839 -11.43 26.43 16.22
C LEU A 839 -12.75 27.22 16.24
N GLY A 840 -12.91 28.07 15.23
CA GLY A 840 -14.06 28.95 15.01
C GLY A 840 -13.82 30.36 15.54
N GLY A 841 -14.43 31.34 14.89
CA GLY A 841 -14.26 32.75 15.25
C GLY A 841 -15.19 33.67 14.50
N GLY A 842 -15.38 34.89 15.03
CA GLY A 842 -16.41 35.84 14.58
C GLY A 842 -17.49 36.15 15.64
N GLY A 843 -17.38 35.58 16.85
CA GLY A 843 -18.38 35.72 17.92
C GLY A 843 -19.54 34.71 17.82
N VAL A 844 -19.56 33.89 16.77
CA VAL A 844 -20.58 32.87 16.50
C VAL A 844 -20.19 31.53 17.12
N GLY A 845 -21.15 30.86 17.75
CA GLY A 845 -20.89 29.67 18.54
C GLY A 845 -21.23 28.34 17.84
N THR A 846 -20.22 27.52 17.59
CA THR A 846 -20.38 26.13 17.10
C THR A 846 -19.56 25.14 17.95
N ARG A 847 -20.18 24.01 18.34
CA ARG A 847 -19.52 22.95 19.12
C ARG A 847 -18.67 22.05 18.23
N HIS A 848 -17.43 22.44 17.97
CA HIS A 848 -16.44 21.58 17.30
C HIS A 848 -15.83 20.54 18.26
N THR A 849 -15.25 19.49 17.68
CA THR A 849 -14.67 18.34 18.39
C THR A 849 -13.22 18.16 17.96
N VAL A 850 -12.27 18.14 18.89
CA VAL A 850 -10.82 17.98 18.60
C VAL A 850 -10.23 16.82 19.39
N GLU A 851 -9.76 15.75 18.75
CA GLU A 851 -9.29 14.54 19.44
C GLU A 851 -7.96 14.00 18.90
N ASN A 852 -7.04 13.61 19.78
CA ASN A 852 -5.79 12.95 19.42
C ASN A 852 -4.89 13.78 18.47
N CYS A 853 -4.81 15.10 18.69
CA CYS A 853 -4.13 16.04 17.77
C CYS A 853 -2.80 16.58 18.32
N LEU A 854 -1.85 16.81 17.43
CA LEU A 854 -0.52 17.37 17.74
C LEU A 854 -0.37 18.76 17.12
N SER A 855 0.06 19.75 17.90
CA SER A 855 0.35 21.11 17.42
C SER A 855 1.74 21.56 17.83
N PHE A 856 2.61 21.97 16.89
CA PHE A 856 3.95 22.47 17.25
C PHE A 856 4.53 23.56 16.37
N GLU A 857 5.38 24.41 16.97
CA GLU A 857 6.15 25.45 16.27
C GLU A 857 5.34 26.40 15.37
N ASN A 858 4.01 26.50 15.55
CA ASN A 858 3.18 27.48 14.84
C ASN A 858 3.53 28.90 15.34
N LEU A 859 3.43 29.90 14.45
CA LEU A 859 3.85 31.28 14.70
C LEU A 859 3.19 31.87 15.96
N ASN A 860 1.91 31.57 16.16
CA ASN A 860 1.07 32.13 17.21
C ASN A 860 0.48 31.03 18.13
N CYS A 861 -0.79 30.63 18.02
CA CYS A 861 -1.35 29.62 18.96
C CYS A 861 -1.07 28.19 18.49
N GLY A 862 -0.94 27.25 19.44
CA GLY A 862 -1.06 25.82 19.12
C GLY A 862 -2.50 25.45 18.79
N PHE A 863 -3.39 25.67 19.77
CA PHE A 863 -4.84 25.57 19.64
C PHE A 863 -5.48 26.88 20.13
N THR A 864 -6.46 27.43 19.39
CA THR A 864 -7.18 28.66 19.76
C THR A 864 -8.67 28.52 19.47
N ASP A 865 -9.52 28.99 20.38
CA ASP A 865 -10.98 29.04 20.19
C ASP A 865 -11.47 30.25 19.38
N ASN A 866 -10.55 31.03 18.79
CA ASN A 866 -10.72 32.32 18.10
C ASN A 866 -12.00 33.17 18.26
N ASN A 867 -12.54 33.29 19.49
CA ASN A 867 -13.80 33.97 19.82
C ASN A 867 -15.09 33.18 19.45
N ASN A 868 -15.04 31.85 19.39
CA ASN A 868 -16.17 30.93 19.39
C ASN A 868 -16.73 30.76 20.83
N PRO A 869 -17.86 31.37 21.20
CA PRO A 869 -18.43 31.27 22.55
C PRO A 869 -18.93 29.86 22.91
N LYS A 870 -19.01 28.93 21.96
CA LYS A 870 -19.55 27.58 22.13
C LYS A 870 -18.57 26.49 21.68
N PHE A 871 -17.26 26.72 21.80
CA PHE A 871 -16.28 25.64 21.57
C PHE A 871 -16.67 24.38 22.38
N GLY A 872 -16.51 23.21 21.74
CA GLY A 872 -16.97 21.95 22.27
C GLY A 872 -15.92 21.23 23.12
N ASP A 873 -15.52 20.07 22.64
CA ASP A 873 -14.82 19.08 23.45
C ASP A 873 -13.41 18.85 22.83
N MET A 874 -12.36 18.87 23.67
CA MET A 874 -10.96 18.66 23.27
C MET A 874 -10.32 17.54 24.11
N LYS A 875 -9.75 16.53 23.44
CA LYS A 875 -9.23 15.31 24.08
C LYS A 875 -7.88 14.87 23.52
N ASN A 876 -6.99 14.39 24.38
CA ASN A 876 -5.71 13.78 24.04
C ASN A 876 -4.89 14.63 23.05
N CYS A 877 -4.71 15.90 23.35
CA CYS A 877 -3.96 16.82 22.49
C CYS A 877 -2.59 17.12 23.10
N THR A 878 -1.55 17.17 22.27
CA THR A 878 -0.25 17.74 22.66
C THR A 878 -0.02 19.06 21.94
N ALA A 879 0.44 20.06 22.67
CA ALA A 879 1.01 21.28 22.12
C ALA A 879 2.47 21.41 22.56
N TYR A 880 3.38 21.56 21.60
CA TYR A 880 4.82 21.69 21.83
C TYR A 880 5.39 22.94 21.16
N ASN A 881 6.02 23.82 21.93
CA ASN A 881 6.79 24.95 21.38
C ASN A 881 6.03 25.88 20.39
N ASN A 882 4.73 26.08 20.54
CA ASN A 882 4.00 27.08 19.74
C ASN A 882 4.27 28.51 20.25
N GLY A 883 3.95 29.52 19.44
CA GLY A 883 4.18 30.93 19.76
C GLY A 883 5.56 31.43 19.34
N ILE A 884 6.14 30.83 18.29
CA ILE A 884 7.50 31.13 17.84
C ILE A 884 7.66 32.52 17.20
N GLY A 885 6.57 33.24 16.95
CA GLY A 885 6.56 34.64 16.52
C GLY A 885 6.80 35.64 17.65
N GLY A 886 6.94 35.21 18.91
CA GLY A 886 7.29 36.08 20.03
C GLY A 886 6.15 36.98 20.54
N ASN A 887 4.97 36.94 19.94
CA ASN A 887 3.84 37.83 20.22
C ASN A 887 3.14 37.59 21.58
N GLY A 888 3.56 36.60 22.36
CA GLY A 888 2.95 36.25 23.64
C GLY A 888 1.68 35.40 23.53
N LYS A 889 1.51 34.72 22.38
CA LYS A 889 0.57 33.60 22.22
C LYS A 889 1.19 32.33 22.83
N SER A 890 0.42 31.26 22.98
CA SER A 890 0.82 30.06 23.73
C SER A 890 0.36 28.76 23.07
N ASN A 891 0.72 27.63 23.67
CA ASN A 891 0.28 26.30 23.28
C ASN A 891 -1.26 26.18 23.22
N TYR A 892 -1.97 26.69 24.24
CA TYR A 892 -3.45 26.68 24.28
C TYR A 892 -4.04 28.07 24.64
N MET A 893 -4.98 28.53 23.81
CA MET A 893 -5.75 29.78 23.98
C MET A 893 -7.26 29.50 23.79
N VAL A 894 -7.85 28.73 24.70
CA VAL A 894 -9.23 28.20 24.63
C VAL A 894 -10.06 28.69 25.83
N TYR A 895 -10.29 30.00 25.91
CA TYR A 895 -10.73 30.72 27.13
C TYR A 895 -11.84 31.77 26.91
N ARG A 896 -12.35 31.87 25.69
CA ARG A 896 -13.41 32.79 25.23
C ARG A 896 -14.72 32.04 24.94
N CYS A 897 -14.67 30.71 24.89
CA CYS A 897 -15.82 29.82 25.04
C CYS A 897 -16.43 29.87 26.44
N ASP A 898 -17.68 29.40 26.57
CA ASP A 898 -18.32 29.24 27.88
C ASP A 898 -17.85 27.98 28.65
N THR A 899 -18.34 27.81 29.88
CA THR A 899 -17.91 26.75 30.80
C THR A 899 -18.37 25.33 30.40
N SER A 900 -19.09 25.16 29.28
CA SER A 900 -19.49 23.86 28.74
C SER A 900 -18.44 23.20 27.83
N ALA A 901 -17.32 23.88 27.56
CA ALA A 901 -16.18 23.26 26.91
C ALA A 901 -15.51 22.21 27.82
N LYS A 902 -14.88 21.18 27.24
CA LYS A 902 -14.22 20.10 27.98
C LYS A 902 -12.80 19.85 27.51
N PHE A 903 -11.93 19.47 28.45
CA PHE A 903 -10.52 19.19 28.24
C PHE A 903 -10.13 17.90 28.98
N SER A 904 -9.65 16.90 28.24
CA SER A 904 -9.18 15.61 28.81
C SER A 904 -7.85 15.20 28.18
N GLY A 905 -6.87 14.77 28.95
CA GLY A 905 -5.61 14.30 28.35
C GLY A 905 -4.80 15.40 27.66
N MET A 906 -4.87 16.66 28.10
CA MET A 906 -4.08 17.74 27.49
C MET A 906 -2.62 17.64 27.94
N MET A 907 -1.68 17.75 27.00
CA MET A 907 -0.26 17.97 27.28
C MET A 907 0.19 19.29 26.68
N SER A 908 0.80 20.14 27.50
CA SER A 908 1.51 21.35 27.10
C SER A 908 2.98 21.21 27.48
N TYR A 909 3.88 21.37 26.51
CA TYR A 909 5.32 21.39 26.79
C TYR A 909 6.03 22.51 26.01
N ILE A 910 7.00 23.13 26.67
CA ILE A 910 7.78 24.26 26.18
C ILE A 910 9.24 24.00 26.52
N ASN A 911 10.07 23.91 25.48
CA ASN A 911 11.52 23.76 25.54
C ASN A 911 12.15 24.72 24.52
N THR A 912 12.38 25.96 24.93
CA THR A 912 12.87 27.04 24.05
C THR A 912 14.28 26.79 23.50
N GLY A 913 15.04 25.84 24.08
CA GLY A 913 16.32 25.36 23.55
C GLY A 913 16.19 24.32 22.42
N LYS A 914 14.98 23.87 22.09
CA LYS A 914 14.67 22.89 21.03
C LYS A 914 13.55 23.39 20.10
N VAL A 915 13.74 24.58 19.54
CA VAL A 915 12.89 25.18 18.49
C VAL A 915 13.65 25.13 17.15
N SER A 916 12.95 24.80 16.07
CA SER A 916 13.47 24.80 14.71
C SER A 916 13.89 26.20 14.24
N LYS A 917 14.86 26.25 13.32
CA LYS A 917 15.35 27.50 12.73
C LYS A 917 14.43 27.93 11.58
N THR A 918 13.51 28.85 11.87
CA THR A 918 12.46 29.30 10.92
C THR A 918 12.53 30.78 10.56
N ASN A 919 13.52 31.52 11.09
CA ASN A 919 13.65 32.98 11.09
C ASN A 919 12.60 33.76 11.92
N ALA A 920 11.64 33.08 12.55
CA ALA A 920 10.73 33.69 13.53
C ALA A 920 11.47 34.21 14.78
N ALA A 921 10.84 35.12 15.53
CA ALA A 921 11.45 35.81 16.68
C ALA A 921 11.80 34.92 17.90
N GLY A 922 11.30 33.69 17.93
CA GLY A 922 11.44 32.75 19.04
C GLY A 922 10.29 32.83 20.05
N ILE A 923 10.21 31.84 20.93
CA ILE A 923 9.07 31.69 21.86
C ILE A 923 9.17 32.69 23.02
N LYS A 924 8.23 33.64 23.05
CA LYS A 924 7.94 34.43 24.25
C LYS A 924 7.00 33.63 25.16
N VAL A 925 7.59 32.81 26.03
CA VAL A 925 6.89 31.89 26.95
C VAL A 925 5.73 32.60 27.66
N SER A 926 4.52 32.09 27.44
CA SER A 926 3.26 32.70 27.87
C SER A 926 2.29 31.65 28.40
N ASN A 927 1.37 32.06 29.27
CA ASN A 927 0.46 31.13 29.93
C ASN A 927 -0.59 30.59 28.97
N ASP A 928 -0.80 29.28 29.04
CA ASP A 928 -1.99 28.62 28.50
C ASP A 928 -3.25 29.14 29.20
N LYS A 929 -4.35 29.22 28.44
CA LYS A 929 -5.63 29.72 28.93
C LYS A 929 -6.75 28.76 28.57
N PHE A 930 -7.56 28.44 29.57
CA PHE A 930 -8.71 27.54 29.46
C PHE A 930 -9.94 28.12 30.17
N VAL A 931 -11.13 27.94 29.61
CA VAL A 931 -12.43 28.07 30.30
C VAL A 931 -13.27 26.85 29.95
N GLY A 932 -13.76 26.13 30.96
CA GLY A 932 -14.46 24.85 30.78
C GLY A 932 -14.16 23.85 31.90
N ILE A 933 -14.36 22.56 31.65
CA ILE A 933 -14.06 21.47 32.58
C ILE A 933 -12.79 20.75 32.12
N MET A 934 -11.74 20.74 32.94
CA MET A 934 -10.46 20.08 32.63
C MET A 934 -10.22 18.88 33.55
N SER A 935 -9.70 17.78 32.99
CA SER A 935 -9.29 16.59 33.74
C SER A 935 -8.09 15.90 33.07
N ASP A 936 -7.37 15.08 33.82
CA ASP A 936 -6.14 14.37 33.42
C ASP A 936 -5.25 15.19 32.46
N SER A 937 -4.84 16.40 32.87
CA SER A 937 -4.24 17.39 31.95
C SER A 937 -3.09 18.17 32.56
N VAL A 938 -2.01 18.38 31.77
CA VAL A 938 -0.85 19.21 32.09
C VAL A 938 -0.84 20.46 31.21
N TYR A 939 -0.87 21.64 31.84
CA TYR A 939 -0.85 22.95 31.16
C TYR A 939 0.16 23.91 31.83
N TYR A 940 0.58 24.95 31.11
CA TYR A 940 1.58 25.92 31.60
C TYR A 940 0.94 27.25 32.03
N ASN A 941 1.12 27.67 33.29
CA ASN A 941 0.72 28.98 33.81
C ASN A 941 1.78 29.51 34.80
N ALA A 942 2.88 30.05 34.26
CA ALA A 942 4.16 30.38 34.92
C ALA A 942 4.92 29.16 35.53
N LYS A 943 4.22 28.08 35.84
CA LYS A 943 4.71 26.72 36.14
C LYS A 943 3.81 25.71 35.41
N TYR A 944 4.22 24.46 35.31
CA TYR A 944 3.31 23.40 34.87
C TYR A 944 2.41 22.94 36.03
N TYR A 945 1.13 22.72 35.72
CA TYR A 945 0.11 22.25 36.64
C TYR A 945 -0.56 20.99 36.08
N TYR A 946 -0.73 19.95 36.90
CA TYR A 946 -1.38 18.69 36.55
C TYR A 946 -2.77 18.60 37.20
N ALA A 947 -3.81 18.90 36.42
CA ALA A 947 -5.21 18.75 36.81
C ALA A 947 -5.67 17.29 36.65
N LYS A 948 -5.28 16.42 37.60
CA LYS A 948 -5.55 14.96 37.55
C LYS A 948 -7.04 14.59 37.60
N SER A 949 -7.82 15.28 38.43
CA SER A 949 -9.29 15.12 38.52
C SER A 949 -10.00 16.28 37.84
N ALA A 950 -11.28 16.10 37.52
CA ALA A 950 -12.11 17.15 36.93
C ALA A 950 -12.13 18.43 37.79
N VAL A 951 -11.77 19.56 37.17
CA VAL A 951 -11.79 20.91 37.76
C VAL A 951 -12.40 21.90 36.77
N THR A 952 -13.18 22.87 37.27
CA THR A 952 -13.67 23.99 36.45
C THR A 952 -12.55 25.01 36.26
N MET A 953 -12.07 25.13 35.03
CA MET A 953 -11.09 26.12 34.64
C MET A 953 -11.75 27.47 34.37
N THR A 954 -11.12 28.52 34.88
CA THR A 954 -11.37 29.92 34.52
C THR A 954 -10.10 30.53 33.92
N ASN A 955 -10.25 31.59 33.13
CA ASN A 955 -9.12 32.24 32.47
C ASN A 955 -8.05 32.68 33.50
N GLY A 956 -6.85 32.11 33.40
CA GLY A 956 -5.72 32.37 34.32
C GLY A 956 -5.66 31.47 35.56
N ALA A 957 -6.55 30.48 35.69
CA ALA A 957 -6.58 29.53 36.81
C ALA A 957 -5.26 28.75 37.00
N LYS A 958 -4.96 28.42 38.26
CA LYS A 958 -3.75 27.70 38.72
C LYS A 958 -4.14 26.53 39.62
N LEU A 959 -4.82 25.56 39.03
CA LEU A 959 -5.43 24.40 39.67
C LEU A 959 -4.71 23.10 39.26
N GLY A 960 -4.57 22.17 40.20
CA GLY A 960 -3.81 20.92 40.03
C GLY A 960 -2.46 20.92 40.75
N ASP A 961 -1.76 19.79 40.71
CA ASP A 961 -0.45 19.63 41.34
C ASP A 961 0.62 20.39 40.54
N ILE A 962 1.55 21.08 41.22
CA ILE A 962 2.71 21.67 40.53
C ILE A 962 3.65 20.54 40.10
N VAL A 963 3.98 20.51 38.82
CA VAL A 963 4.82 19.47 38.21
C VAL A 963 5.96 20.07 37.38
N THR A 964 6.93 19.24 37.03
CA THR A 964 8.07 19.61 36.17
C THR A 964 8.26 18.52 35.10
N PRO A 965 7.41 18.47 34.05
CA PRO A 965 7.66 17.61 32.89
C PRO A 965 9.02 17.94 32.25
N ALA A 966 9.73 16.91 31.82
CA ALA A 966 11.09 16.99 31.29
C ALA A 966 11.19 16.34 29.90
N GLY A 967 12.32 16.53 29.23
CA GLY A 967 12.53 15.94 27.90
C GLY A 967 12.54 14.41 27.87
N SER A 968 12.69 13.76 29.02
CA SER A 968 12.60 12.31 29.24
C SER A 968 11.18 11.77 29.41
N ASP A 969 10.17 12.64 29.53
CA ASP A 969 8.77 12.25 29.58
C ASP A 969 8.17 11.94 28.20
N PHE A 970 8.93 12.20 27.13
CA PHE A 970 8.52 12.05 25.74
C PHE A 970 9.35 10.99 25.02
N ILE A 971 8.74 10.29 24.05
CA ILE A 971 9.43 9.27 23.23
C ILE A 971 10.52 9.93 22.39
N SER A 972 10.20 11.06 21.74
CA SER A 972 11.16 11.89 21.02
C SER A 972 10.83 13.38 21.18
N LEU A 973 11.87 14.21 21.17
CA LEU A 973 11.77 15.67 20.97
C LEU A 973 12.76 16.13 19.88
N SER A 974 13.00 15.26 18.91
CA SER A 974 13.80 15.52 17.71
C SER A 974 12.83 15.63 16.53
N VAL A 975 12.54 16.87 16.12
CA VAL A 975 11.68 17.16 14.96
C VAL A 975 12.50 17.06 13.66
N ALA A 976 11.86 16.63 12.56
CA ALA A 976 12.48 16.66 11.24
C ALA A 976 12.65 18.11 10.73
N ALA A 977 13.61 18.30 9.82
CA ALA A 977 13.94 19.62 9.27
C ALA A 977 12.80 20.21 8.42
N MET A 978 12.87 21.52 8.19
CA MET A 978 12.07 22.19 7.16
C MET A 978 12.53 21.73 5.77
N GLY A 979 11.62 21.55 4.82
CA GLY A 979 11.87 20.89 3.54
C GLY A 979 11.72 19.36 3.56
N THR A 980 11.18 18.78 4.64
CA THR A 980 10.85 17.35 4.70
C THR A 980 9.51 17.08 4.02
N ASP A 981 9.41 16.08 3.15
CA ASP A 981 8.13 15.66 2.57
C ASP A 981 7.32 14.84 3.58
N PHE A 982 6.66 15.54 4.51
CA PHE A 982 5.92 14.93 5.61
C PHE A 982 4.70 14.10 5.16
N HIS A 983 4.21 14.27 3.92
CA HIS A 983 3.19 13.37 3.38
C HIS A 983 3.72 11.93 3.22
N LYS A 984 5.01 11.78 2.87
CA LYS A 984 5.67 10.47 2.79
C LYS A 984 6.31 10.06 4.12
N ALA A 985 7.02 10.99 4.77
CA ALA A 985 7.84 10.68 5.94
C ALA A 985 7.04 10.36 7.22
N TRP A 986 5.82 10.89 7.37
CA TRP A 986 4.98 10.75 8.57
C TRP A 986 3.65 10.03 8.29
N ARG A 987 3.65 8.99 7.46
CA ARG A 987 2.48 8.10 7.28
C ARG A 987 2.84 6.62 7.46
N ASN A 988 1.88 5.85 7.95
CA ASN A 988 1.87 4.39 7.90
C ASN A 988 1.35 3.91 6.51
N ALA A 989 1.39 2.60 6.26
CA ALA A 989 0.97 2.01 4.99
C ALA A 989 -0.54 2.14 4.68
N ASP A 990 -1.37 2.42 5.67
CA ASP A 990 -2.80 2.77 5.53
C ASP A 990 -3.04 4.29 5.37
N GLY A 991 -1.96 5.07 5.28
CA GLY A 991 -1.97 6.53 5.23
C GLY A 991 -2.06 7.23 6.58
N SER A 992 -2.31 6.52 7.69
CA SER A 992 -2.50 7.13 9.01
C SER A 992 -1.21 7.81 9.50
N PRO A 993 -1.27 8.97 10.22
CA PRO A 993 -0.07 9.66 10.65
C PRO A 993 0.87 8.85 11.55
N LYS A 994 2.17 9.00 11.28
CA LYS A 994 3.27 8.35 11.99
C LYS A 994 4.37 9.36 12.36
N PRO A 995 4.15 10.25 13.33
CA PRO A 995 5.15 11.23 13.79
C PRO A 995 6.32 10.62 14.60
N SER A 996 6.52 9.30 14.57
CA SER A 996 7.58 8.56 15.27
C SER A 996 7.78 8.95 16.74
N GLY A 997 6.68 9.18 17.46
CA GLY A 997 6.68 9.56 18.88
C GLY A 997 7.15 10.99 19.19
N PHE A 998 7.24 11.88 18.20
CA PHE A 998 7.65 13.27 18.41
C PHE A 998 6.63 14.05 19.26
N ALA A 999 7.04 14.44 20.46
CA ALA A 999 6.20 15.01 21.52
C ALA A 999 5.05 14.08 22.01
N GLU A 1000 5.17 12.78 21.75
CA GLU A 1000 4.32 11.74 22.36
C GLU A 1000 4.84 11.37 23.74
N THR A 1001 3.96 11.15 24.72
CA THR A 1001 4.39 10.79 26.09
C THR A 1001 4.88 9.35 26.16
N ALA A 1002 6.03 9.15 26.81
CA ALA A 1002 6.69 7.84 26.89
C ALA A 1002 5.96 6.88 27.82
N SER A 1003 5.93 5.58 27.50
CA SER A 1003 5.26 4.53 28.30
C SER A 1003 5.80 4.37 29.73
N GLY A 1004 7.03 4.82 29.98
CA GLY A 1004 7.65 4.91 31.31
C GLY A 1004 7.38 6.22 32.07
N SER A 1005 6.79 7.23 31.43
CA SER A 1005 6.47 8.52 32.04
C SER A 1005 5.27 8.43 33.00
N THR A 1006 5.21 9.38 33.95
CA THR A 1006 4.01 9.64 34.76
C THR A 1006 2.85 10.20 33.94
N TYR A 1007 3.11 10.73 32.74
CA TYR A 1007 2.13 11.38 31.85
C TYR A 1007 1.68 10.50 30.66
N LYS A 1008 1.98 9.20 30.69
CA LYS A 1008 1.77 8.25 29.57
C LYS A 1008 0.33 8.01 29.09
N SER A 1009 -0.66 8.64 29.73
CA SER A 1009 -2.09 8.58 29.36
C SER A 1009 -2.62 9.90 28.78
N ILE A 1010 -1.75 10.91 28.67
CA ILE A 1010 -2.11 12.28 28.30
C ILE A 1010 -1.19 12.80 27.20
N GLY A 1011 -1.68 13.78 26.43
CA GLY A 1011 -1.15 14.11 25.11
C GLY A 1011 -1.80 13.29 24.00
N TYR A 1012 -1.32 13.47 22.78
CA TYR A 1012 -1.70 12.63 21.65
C TYR A 1012 -0.98 11.26 21.73
N HIS A 1013 -1.57 10.24 21.09
CA HIS A 1013 -0.98 8.92 20.90
C HIS A 1013 -1.17 8.45 19.45
N MET A 1014 -0.08 8.26 18.70
CA MET A 1014 -0.08 7.69 17.34
C MET A 1014 1.05 6.66 17.12
N SER A 1015 2.06 6.60 17.99
CA SER A 1015 3.18 5.65 17.87
C SER A 1015 2.75 4.19 17.93
N GLY A 1016 1.64 3.89 18.62
CA GLY A 1016 0.98 2.58 18.64
C GLY A 1016 0.00 2.34 17.49
N GLY A 1017 -0.06 3.22 16.49
CA GLY A 1017 -1.11 3.26 15.47
C GLY A 1017 -2.38 3.97 15.94
N ILE A 1018 -3.32 4.16 15.01
CA ILE A 1018 -4.63 4.78 15.27
C ILE A 1018 -5.74 4.00 14.56
N THR A 1019 -6.96 4.02 15.10
CA THR A 1019 -8.14 3.50 14.40
C THR A 1019 -8.81 4.63 13.62
N GLN A 1020 -8.90 4.49 12.30
CA GLN A 1020 -9.61 5.42 11.42
C GLN A 1020 -10.86 4.79 10.83
N THR A 1021 -11.77 5.63 10.32
CA THR A 1021 -12.94 5.15 9.57
C THR A 1021 -12.47 4.54 8.25
N ALA A 1022 -12.89 3.31 7.97
CA ALA A 1022 -12.61 2.66 6.69
C ALA A 1022 -13.31 3.41 5.55
N THR A 1023 -12.73 3.34 4.36
CA THR A 1023 -13.20 3.97 3.12
C THR A 1023 -13.28 2.91 2.02
N PRO A 1024 -14.04 3.12 0.93
CA PRO A 1024 -13.95 2.26 -0.24
C PRO A 1024 -12.50 2.19 -0.73
N ASN A 1025 -11.97 1.00 -1.01
CA ASN A 1025 -10.64 0.90 -1.60
C ASN A 1025 -10.77 1.19 -3.10
N PRO A 1026 -10.13 2.26 -3.64
CA PRO A 1026 -10.30 2.68 -5.03
C PRO A 1026 -9.63 1.72 -6.04
N TYR A 1027 -9.01 0.65 -5.55
CA TYR A 1027 -8.36 -0.41 -6.31
C TYR A 1027 -9.03 -1.78 -6.13
N ALA A 1028 -9.88 -1.98 -5.11
CA ALA A 1028 -10.48 -3.28 -4.85
C ALA A 1028 -11.58 -3.63 -5.87
N ALA A 1029 -11.36 -4.68 -6.66
CA ALA A 1029 -12.29 -5.13 -7.68
C ALA A 1029 -13.62 -5.62 -7.06
N GLY A 1030 -14.67 -4.81 -7.20
CA GLY A 1030 -16.05 -5.19 -6.85
C GLY A 1030 -16.49 -4.94 -5.41
N THR A 1031 -15.85 -4.05 -4.65
CA THR A 1031 -16.33 -3.72 -3.29
C THR A 1031 -17.59 -2.85 -3.27
N ALA A 1032 -18.65 -3.40 -2.68
CA ALA A 1032 -19.78 -2.65 -2.13
C ALA A 1032 -19.31 -1.72 -0.98
N PRO A 1033 -20.12 -0.73 -0.55
CA PRO A 1033 -19.61 0.46 0.12
C PRO A 1033 -19.38 0.34 1.62
N VAL A 1034 -18.53 1.24 2.13
CA VAL A 1034 -18.33 1.46 3.58
C VAL A 1034 -19.23 2.59 4.08
N GLN A 1035 -19.88 2.38 5.23
CA GLN A 1035 -20.61 3.44 5.95
C GLN A 1035 -19.66 4.27 6.82
N THR A 1036 -19.78 5.59 6.76
CA THR A 1036 -19.10 6.52 7.68
C THR A 1036 -19.93 6.77 8.94
N SER A 1037 -19.33 6.59 10.11
CA SER A 1037 -19.92 6.92 11.41
C SER A 1037 -19.18 8.07 12.11
N ALA A 1038 -19.94 8.94 12.79
CA ALA A 1038 -19.43 10.14 13.46
C ALA A 1038 -19.08 9.88 14.94
N PRO A 1039 -18.06 10.56 15.52
CA PRO A 1039 -17.54 10.27 16.86
C PRO A 1039 -18.16 11.11 18.00
N SER A 1040 -17.87 10.73 19.24
CA SER A 1040 -18.32 11.37 20.48
C SER A 1040 -17.16 11.54 21.48
N GLN A 1041 -17.21 12.58 22.33
CA GLN A 1041 -16.16 12.88 23.32
C GLN A 1041 -16.56 12.69 24.80
N GLN A 1042 -15.56 12.74 25.68
CA GLN A 1042 -15.50 11.97 26.93
C GLN A 1042 -14.90 12.76 28.12
N THR A 1043 -15.44 12.54 29.33
CA THR A 1043 -14.91 12.89 30.69
C THR A 1043 -15.56 11.92 31.73
N THR A 1044 -15.08 11.46 32.91
CA THR A 1044 -14.04 11.81 33.93
C THR A 1044 -14.42 12.91 34.94
N THR A 1045 -14.12 12.86 36.26
CA THR A 1045 -13.61 11.83 37.22
C THR A 1045 -13.99 12.28 38.66
N SER A 1046 -14.12 11.47 39.73
CA SER A 1046 -13.93 10.02 39.95
C SER A 1046 -15.16 9.37 40.68
N SER A 1047 -15.23 8.71 41.86
CA SER A 1047 -14.31 8.37 42.98
C SER A 1047 -14.65 7.00 43.65
N LYS A 1048 -14.58 6.83 44.99
CA LYS A 1048 -14.78 5.58 45.80
C LYS A 1048 -14.97 5.92 47.31
N PRO A 1049 -15.34 5.00 48.25
CA PRO A 1049 -15.48 3.53 48.14
C PRO A 1049 -16.71 2.82 48.81
N VAL A 1050 -17.10 1.64 48.27
CA VAL A 1050 -17.60 0.42 48.99
C VAL A 1050 -18.98 0.50 49.71
N GLN A 1051 -19.91 -0.47 49.63
CA GLN A 1051 -19.88 -1.88 49.17
C GLN A 1051 -21.14 -2.31 48.38
N SER A 1052 -20.98 -3.40 47.60
CA SER A 1052 -21.94 -4.32 46.94
C SER A 1052 -23.39 -4.39 47.49
N THR A 1053 -24.45 -4.69 46.72
CA THR A 1053 -24.67 -5.13 45.32
C THR A 1053 -26.19 -5.11 45.04
N THR A 1054 -26.77 -5.05 43.83
CA THR A 1054 -26.30 -4.99 42.42
C THR A 1054 -27.26 -4.08 41.64
N THR A 1055 -26.82 -3.47 40.53
CA THR A 1055 -27.73 -2.83 39.54
C THR A 1055 -27.14 -2.95 38.14
N THR A 1056 -27.90 -3.47 37.18
CA THR A 1056 -27.48 -3.54 35.77
C THR A 1056 -27.71 -2.20 35.09
N ILE A 1057 -26.67 -1.63 34.48
CA ILE A 1057 -26.71 -0.29 33.87
C ILE A 1057 -26.76 -0.43 32.35
N THR A 1058 -27.68 0.28 31.69
CA THR A 1058 -27.80 0.31 30.23
C THR A 1058 -26.73 1.20 29.58
N SER A 1059 -26.22 0.78 28.42
CA SER A 1059 -25.32 1.56 27.57
C SER A 1059 -26.08 2.12 26.37
N PRO A 1060 -25.84 3.38 25.94
CA PRO A 1060 -26.44 3.91 24.72
C PRO A 1060 -25.85 3.24 23.46
N PHE A 1061 -26.67 3.09 22.43
CA PHE A 1061 -26.34 2.37 21.19
C PHE A 1061 -26.93 3.14 20.00
N VAL A 1062 -26.14 3.34 18.94
CA VAL A 1062 -26.56 4.05 17.72
C VAL A 1062 -27.25 3.07 16.76
N PRO A 1063 -28.40 3.40 16.13
CA PRO A 1063 -29.13 2.46 15.29
C PRO A 1063 -28.35 1.98 14.06
N VAL A 1064 -28.62 0.74 13.65
CA VAL A 1064 -28.18 0.15 12.37
C VAL A 1064 -29.40 -0.26 11.53
N SER A 1065 -29.27 -0.17 10.21
CA SER A 1065 -30.34 -0.55 9.28
C SER A 1065 -30.64 -2.06 9.39
N GLY A 1066 -31.93 -2.43 9.38
CA GLY A 1066 -32.40 -3.81 9.55
C GLY A 1066 -33.22 -4.09 10.82
N GLY A 1067 -33.48 -3.08 11.66
CA GLY A 1067 -34.46 -3.20 12.75
C GLY A 1067 -35.90 -3.13 12.26
N TYR A 1068 -36.81 -3.84 12.94
CA TYR A 1068 -38.25 -3.74 12.71
C TYR A 1068 -38.77 -2.43 13.32
N ILE A 1069 -39.08 -1.46 12.47
CA ILE A 1069 -39.45 -0.08 12.84
C ILE A 1069 -40.96 0.11 12.75
N HIS A 1070 -41.52 0.93 13.66
CA HIS A 1070 -42.88 1.46 13.53
C HIS A 1070 -42.94 2.94 13.95
N ASN A 1071 -43.41 3.79 13.03
CA ASN A 1071 -43.58 5.23 13.24
C ASN A 1071 -45.08 5.58 13.32
N PHE A 1072 -45.55 6.04 14.48
CA PHE A 1072 -46.97 6.36 14.67
C PHE A 1072 -47.44 7.60 13.87
N THR A 1073 -46.52 8.43 13.38
CA THR A 1073 -46.79 9.59 12.50
C THR A 1073 -47.10 9.17 11.06
N GLU A 1074 -46.44 8.13 10.57
CA GLU A 1074 -46.55 7.66 9.18
C GLU A 1074 -47.49 6.45 9.07
N ASN A 1075 -47.33 5.46 9.97
CA ASN A 1075 -47.99 4.15 9.88
C ASN A 1075 -49.27 4.05 10.74
N GLY A 1076 -49.50 4.99 11.65
CA GLY A 1076 -50.63 4.93 12.58
C GLY A 1076 -50.55 3.67 13.46
N THR A 1077 -51.56 2.80 13.42
CA THR A 1077 -51.55 1.49 14.09
C THR A 1077 -51.30 0.31 13.13
N GLN A 1078 -51.06 0.54 11.84
CA GLN A 1078 -50.85 -0.53 10.86
C GLN A 1078 -49.37 -0.89 10.78
N SER A 1079 -49.01 -2.15 11.04
CA SER A 1079 -47.65 -2.64 10.88
C SER A 1079 -47.63 -4.12 10.46
N SER A 1080 -46.54 -4.54 9.83
CA SER A 1080 -46.29 -5.92 9.39
C SER A 1080 -45.53 -6.79 10.41
N PHE A 1081 -45.20 -6.27 11.60
CA PHE A 1081 -44.40 -6.97 12.61
C PHE A 1081 -44.98 -6.87 14.03
N TYR A 1082 -45.40 -5.67 14.42
CA TYR A 1082 -46.12 -5.40 15.66
C TYR A 1082 -47.64 -5.50 15.44
N SER A 1083 -48.33 -6.23 16.31
CA SER A 1083 -49.77 -6.11 16.49
C SER A 1083 -50.05 -4.96 17.46
N ILE A 1084 -50.88 -4.00 17.07
CA ILE A 1084 -51.08 -2.72 17.78
C ILE A 1084 -52.58 -2.45 17.93
N THR A 1085 -53.05 -2.29 19.17
CA THR A 1085 -54.40 -1.84 19.48
C THR A 1085 -54.35 -0.67 20.46
N GLY A 1086 -55.01 0.44 20.13
CA GLY A 1086 -55.10 1.63 20.99
C GLY A 1086 -55.42 2.90 20.18
N ASN A 1087 -55.61 4.02 20.86
CA ASN A 1087 -56.00 5.28 20.24
C ASN A 1087 -54.79 6.15 19.88
N LEU A 1088 -54.79 6.70 18.67
CA LEU A 1088 -53.77 7.67 18.22
C LEU A 1088 -54.10 9.10 18.67
N SER A 1089 -53.12 10.00 18.64
CA SER A 1089 -53.34 11.44 18.79
C SER A 1089 -52.22 12.28 18.17
N ASP A 1090 -52.59 13.29 17.38
CA ASP A 1090 -51.70 14.35 16.87
C ASP A 1090 -51.62 15.56 17.85
N ALA A 1091 -52.36 15.51 18.97
CA ALA A 1091 -52.52 16.64 19.91
C ALA A 1091 -51.71 16.47 21.21
N LYS A 1092 -50.56 15.77 21.13
CA LYS A 1092 -49.71 15.41 22.29
C LYS A 1092 -48.28 15.91 22.19
N GLY A 1093 -48.08 16.99 21.42
CA GLY A 1093 -46.76 17.55 21.17
C GLY A 1093 -46.05 16.83 20.03
N THR A 1094 -44.74 17.08 19.93
CA THR A 1094 -43.89 16.60 18.84
C THR A 1094 -42.58 16.10 19.42
N VAL A 1095 -42.06 14.98 18.92
CA VAL A 1095 -40.79 14.40 19.35
C VAL A 1095 -39.83 14.31 18.18
N ASN A 1096 -38.62 14.85 18.33
CA ASN A 1096 -37.57 14.74 17.33
C ASN A 1096 -36.66 13.57 17.69
N TYR A 1097 -36.67 12.51 16.87
CA TYR A 1097 -35.91 11.28 17.12
C TYR A 1097 -35.43 10.68 15.81
N ASP A 1098 -34.17 10.22 15.76
CA ASP A 1098 -33.58 9.56 14.58
C ASP A 1098 -33.79 10.34 13.26
N GLY A 1099 -33.54 11.66 13.33
CA GLY A 1099 -33.71 12.60 12.21
C GLY A 1099 -35.17 12.93 11.83
N LYS A 1100 -36.16 12.32 12.49
CA LYS A 1100 -37.59 12.43 12.14
C LYS A 1100 -38.32 13.34 13.12
N THR A 1101 -39.21 14.18 12.59
CA THR A 1101 -40.13 15.03 13.38
C THR A 1101 -41.45 14.28 13.56
N LEU A 1102 -41.67 13.70 14.73
CA LEU A 1102 -42.79 12.80 15.00
C LEU A 1102 -43.96 13.58 15.63
N THR A 1103 -45.06 13.72 14.91
CA THR A 1103 -46.21 14.56 15.30
C THR A 1103 -47.44 13.77 15.78
N ARG A 1104 -47.47 12.45 15.60
CA ARG A 1104 -48.56 11.58 16.10
C ARG A 1104 -48.03 10.46 16.98
N CYS A 1105 -48.74 10.19 18.07
CA CYS A 1105 -48.43 9.14 19.02
C CYS A 1105 -49.55 8.10 19.14
N LEU A 1106 -49.21 6.91 19.62
CA LEU A 1106 -50.13 6.01 20.32
C LEU A 1106 -50.25 6.44 21.79
N LYS A 1107 -51.48 6.69 22.25
CA LYS A 1107 -51.76 6.91 23.67
C LYS A 1107 -51.61 5.57 24.41
N ILE A 1108 -50.76 5.52 25.43
CA ILE A 1108 -50.68 4.38 26.35
C ILE A 1108 -51.73 4.57 27.45
N GLU A 1109 -52.93 4.05 27.19
CA GLU A 1109 -54.04 4.03 28.14
C GLU A 1109 -54.50 2.60 28.44
N THR A 1110 -55.52 2.42 29.27
CA THR A 1110 -55.85 1.10 29.85
C THR A 1110 -56.40 0.10 28.82
N ALA A 1111 -56.76 0.57 27.62
CA ALA A 1111 -57.16 -0.26 26.48
C ALA A 1111 -56.03 -0.48 25.43
N THR A 1112 -54.82 0.02 25.70
CA THR A 1112 -53.70 -0.04 24.74
C THR A 1112 -52.87 -1.31 24.95
N ALA A 1113 -52.66 -2.06 23.87
CA ALA A 1113 -51.85 -3.27 23.84
C ALA A 1113 -50.97 -3.29 22.58
N VAL A 1114 -49.70 -3.66 22.75
CA VAL A 1114 -48.78 -3.93 21.65
C VAL A 1114 -48.09 -5.27 21.90
N SER A 1115 -48.00 -6.12 20.89
CA SER A 1115 -47.27 -7.39 20.94
C SER A 1115 -46.55 -7.69 19.63
N PHE A 1116 -45.47 -8.47 19.71
CA PHE A 1116 -44.67 -8.90 18.56
C PHE A 1116 -43.91 -10.18 18.89
N ASN A 1117 -43.32 -10.83 17.89
CA ASN A 1117 -42.47 -12.00 18.08
C ASN A 1117 -41.05 -11.68 17.58
N ALA A 1118 -40.10 -11.58 18.51
CA ALA A 1118 -38.69 -11.34 18.21
C ALA A 1118 -38.07 -12.59 17.52
N PRO A 1119 -37.55 -12.48 16.29
CA PRO A 1119 -37.01 -13.64 15.55
C PRO A 1119 -35.64 -14.10 16.07
N SER A 1120 -34.94 -13.25 16.82
CA SER A 1120 -33.71 -13.57 17.55
C SER A 1120 -33.62 -12.70 18.81
N ASN A 1121 -32.65 -12.98 19.69
CA ASN A 1121 -32.29 -12.04 20.75
C ASN A 1121 -31.94 -10.67 20.14
N GLY A 1122 -32.33 -9.57 20.77
CA GLY A 1122 -32.17 -8.22 20.24
C GLY A 1122 -32.61 -7.15 21.24
N ARG A 1123 -32.65 -5.88 20.84
CA ARG A 1123 -33.05 -4.78 21.74
C ARG A 1123 -34.25 -4.02 21.21
N LEU A 1124 -35.27 -3.85 22.06
CA LEU A 1124 -36.40 -2.95 21.84
C LEU A 1124 -36.05 -1.54 22.32
N THR A 1125 -36.43 -0.55 21.52
CA THR A 1125 -36.35 0.89 21.86
C THR A 1125 -37.73 1.53 21.68
N LEU A 1126 -38.17 2.29 22.67
CA LEU A 1126 -39.47 2.96 22.74
C LEU A 1126 -39.26 4.46 23.01
N VAL A 1127 -39.98 5.32 22.30
CA VAL A 1127 -39.75 6.79 22.35
C VAL A 1127 -41.06 7.52 22.67
N PHE A 1128 -41.05 8.23 23.79
CA PHE A 1128 -42.18 8.99 24.34
C PHE A 1128 -41.91 10.50 24.34
N THR A 1129 -42.94 11.32 24.52
CA THR A 1129 -42.78 12.76 24.76
C THR A 1129 -42.53 13.09 26.24
N GLU A 1130 -43.04 12.28 27.17
CA GLU A 1130 -42.87 12.52 28.60
C GLU A 1130 -41.42 12.20 29.05
N PRO A 1131 -40.65 13.15 29.60
CA PRO A 1131 -39.24 12.94 29.96
C PRO A 1131 -39.02 11.75 30.91
N ALA A 1132 -39.96 11.51 31.83
CA ALA A 1132 -39.97 10.40 32.78
C ALA A 1132 -41.09 9.40 32.48
N ALA A 1133 -41.37 9.13 31.20
CA ALA A 1133 -42.33 8.11 30.77
C ALA A 1133 -42.08 6.76 31.46
N THR A 1134 -43.14 5.99 31.70
CA THR A 1134 -43.02 4.63 32.23
C THR A 1134 -43.88 3.65 31.43
N ILE A 1135 -43.39 2.43 31.27
CA ILE A 1135 -44.03 1.38 30.48
C ILE A 1135 -43.74 0.01 31.10
N LYS A 1136 -44.56 -1.00 30.81
CA LYS A 1136 -44.22 -2.40 31.07
C LYS A 1136 -43.78 -3.08 29.79
N ILE A 1137 -42.67 -3.82 29.85
CA ILE A 1137 -42.28 -4.78 28.83
C ILE A 1137 -42.27 -6.13 29.55
N ASP A 1138 -43.11 -7.06 29.08
CA ASP A 1138 -43.35 -8.38 29.70
C ASP A 1138 -43.60 -8.31 31.20
N GLY A 1139 -44.50 -7.38 31.59
CA GLY A 1139 -44.89 -7.12 32.97
C GLY A 1139 -43.88 -6.27 33.78
N THR A 1140 -42.60 -6.26 33.41
CA THR A 1140 -41.53 -5.52 34.09
C THR A 1140 -41.64 -4.02 33.82
N LYS A 1141 -41.72 -3.18 34.86
CA LYS A 1141 -41.86 -1.72 34.72
C LYS A 1141 -40.50 -1.06 34.47
N TYR A 1142 -40.38 -0.39 33.32
CA TYR A 1142 -39.27 0.49 32.95
C TYR A 1142 -39.69 1.96 33.12
N THR A 1143 -38.72 2.84 33.37
CA THR A 1143 -38.91 4.29 33.51
C THR A 1143 -37.80 5.00 32.76
N SER A 1144 -38.14 6.01 31.95
CA SER A 1144 -37.15 6.81 31.22
C SER A 1144 -36.36 7.72 32.18
N SER A 1145 -35.07 7.89 31.90
CA SER A 1145 -34.11 8.62 32.74
C SER A 1145 -34.11 10.15 32.53
N GLY A 1146 -35.24 10.72 32.07
CA GLY A 1146 -35.39 12.16 31.83
C GLY A 1146 -35.32 12.58 30.36
N ASN A 1147 -35.28 11.63 29.41
CA ASN A 1147 -35.17 11.91 27.97
C ASN A 1147 -36.33 11.33 27.13
N GLY A 1148 -37.35 10.72 27.74
CA GLY A 1148 -38.49 10.10 27.05
C GLY A 1148 -38.17 8.79 26.33
N ILE A 1149 -36.92 8.31 26.32
CA ILE A 1149 -36.53 7.07 25.67
C ILE A 1149 -36.45 5.93 26.70
N ILE A 1150 -36.89 4.74 26.33
CA ILE A 1150 -36.77 3.49 27.09
C ILE A 1150 -36.17 2.42 26.18
N THR A 1151 -35.19 1.66 26.69
CA THR A 1151 -34.58 0.52 26.01
C THR A 1151 -34.61 -0.74 26.87
N ALA A 1152 -34.79 -1.90 26.25
CA ALA A 1152 -34.72 -3.21 26.92
C ALA A 1152 -34.18 -4.27 25.95
N ASP A 1153 -33.19 -5.04 26.39
CA ASP A 1153 -32.70 -6.22 25.68
C ASP A 1153 -33.66 -7.40 25.92
N LEU A 1154 -34.05 -8.09 24.85
CA LEU A 1154 -35.04 -9.16 24.83
C LEU A 1154 -34.47 -10.41 24.14
N SER A 1155 -35.03 -11.56 24.48
CA SER A 1155 -34.73 -12.84 23.83
C SER A 1155 -35.42 -12.97 22.46
N ALA A 1156 -35.15 -14.07 21.76
CA ALA A 1156 -36.08 -14.56 20.75
C ALA A 1156 -37.40 -15.00 21.42
N GLY A 1157 -38.54 -14.81 20.75
CA GLY A 1157 -39.86 -15.24 21.23
C GLY A 1157 -40.90 -14.10 21.32
N ALA A 1158 -42.04 -14.40 21.94
CA ALA A 1158 -43.19 -13.50 22.00
C ALA A 1158 -43.03 -12.47 23.13
N HIS A 1159 -43.19 -11.19 22.80
CA HIS A 1159 -43.02 -10.06 23.69
C HIS A 1159 -44.22 -9.11 23.67
N THR A 1160 -44.44 -8.43 24.80
CA THR A 1160 -45.59 -7.56 25.06
C THR A 1160 -45.17 -6.22 25.64
N VAL A 1161 -45.75 -5.14 25.13
CA VAL A 1161 -45.61 -3.78 25.68
C VAL A 1161 -46.98 -3.31 26.17
N ALA A 1162 -47.05 -3.00 27.46
CA ALA A 1162 -48.30 -2.73 28.16
C ALA A 1162 -48.17 -1.53 29.10
N LYS A 1163 -49.30 -0.95 29.48
CA LYS A 1163 -49.36 0.23 30.35
C LYS A 1163 -48.70 0.00 31.73
N ALA A 1164 -47.82 0.93 32.10
CA ALA A 1164 -47.47 1.17 33.50
C ALA A 1164 -48.29 2.37 34.00
N ASP A 1165 -47.83 3.58 33.70
CA ASP A 1165 -48.57 4.83 33.90
C ASP A 1165 -49.09 5.34 32.54
N ALA A 1166 -49.75 6.50 32.47
CA ALA A 1166 -50.19 7.06 31.19
C ALA A 1166 -49.05 7.83 30.50
N ALA A 1167 -48.79 7.53 29.22
CA ALA A 1167 -47.73 8.14 28.40
C ALA A 1167 -48.12 8.17 26.91
N ASN A 1168 -47.36 8.85 26.06
CA ASN A 1168 -47.65 8.98 24.62
C ASN A 1168 -46.44 8.53 23.79
N LEU A 1169 -46.57 7.39 23.10
CA LEU A 1169 -45.50 6.70 22.35
C LEU A 1169 -45.49 7.14 20.89
N PHE A 1170 -44.39 7.73 20.42
CA PHE A 1170 -44.25 8.28 19.05
C PHE A 1170 -43.49 7.36 18.08
N TYR A 1171 -42.59 6.51 18.60
CA TYR A 1171 -41.78 5.59 17.78
C TYR A 1171 -41.41 4.34 18.56
N MET A 1172 -41.26 3.21 17.85
CA MET A 1172 -40.66 2.00 18.39
C MET A 1172 -39.83 1.26 17.34
N VAL A 1173 -38.76 0.58 17.79
CA VAL A 1173 -37.93 -0.28 16.94
C VAL A 1173 -37.37 -1.47 17.73
N PHE A 1174 -37.43 -2.66 17.14
CA PHE A 1174 -36.74 -3.85 17.63
C PHE A 1174 -35.57 -4.19 16.70
N SER A 1175 -34.36 -4.18 17.23
CA SER A 1175 -33.13 -4.49 16.49
C SER A 1175 -32.62 -5.89 16.86
N PRO A 1176 -32.68 -6.89 15.95
CA PRO A 1176 -32.04 -8.18 16.11
C PRO A 1176 -30.53 -8.05 16.39
N SER A 1177 -30.02 -8.80 17.36
CA SER A 1177 -28.57 -8.94 17.59
C SER A 1177 -27.98 -9.98 16.65
N THR A 1178 -26.88 -9.64 15.99
CA THR A 1178 -26.17 -10.48 15.02
C THR A 1178 -25.23 -11.52 15.66
N VAL A 1179 -25.27 -11.69 16.98
CA VAL A 1179 -24.47 -12.66 17.73
C VAL A 1179 -25.40 -13.69 18.37
N GLN A 1180 -25.44 -14.90 17.82
CA GLN A 1180 -25.97 -16.09 18.49
C GLN A 1180 -24.85 -16.82 19.25
N PRO A 1181 -25.11 -17.44 20.42
CA PRO A 1181 -24.08 -18.13 21.19
C PRO A 1181 -23.70 -19.48 20.57
N VAL A 1182 -22.47 -19.94 20.84
CA VAL A 1182 -22.09 -21.33 20.62
C VAL A 1182 -22.79 -22.22 21.65
N VAL A 1183 -23.55 -23.21 21.18
CA VAL A 1183 -24.20 -24.24 22.02
C VAL A 1183 -23.83 -25.62 21.52
N THR A 1184 -23.29 -26.46 22.41
CA THR A 1184 -22.89 -27.84 22.13
C THR A 1184 -24.12 -28.74 21.97
N THR A 1185 -24.18 -29.54 20.90
CA THR A 1185 -25.30 -30.45 20.61
C THR A 1185 -25.14 -31.84 21.21
N THR A 1186 -26.19 -32.37 21.86
CA THR A 1186 -26.28 -33.80 22.18
C THR A 1186 -27.72 -34.35 22.02
N THR A 1187 -27.87 -35.31 21.10
CA THR A 1187 -28.89 -36.40 21.03
C THR A 1187 -30.41 -36.13 20.91
N THR A 1188 -30.94 -36.61 19.77
CA THR A 1188 -32.17 -37.43 19.56
C THR A 1188 -33.59 -36.81 19.52
N ALA A 1189 -34.43 -37.44 18.69
CA ALA A 1189 -35.82 -37.14 18.30
C ALA A 1189 -36.86 -37.78 19.29
N PRO A 1190 -38.24 -37.77 19.12
CA PRO A 1190 -38.98 -37.78 17.83
C PRO A 1190 -40.43 -37.15 17.73
N VAL A 1191 -40.89 -36.93 16.47
CA VAL A 1191 -42.22 -37.30 15.88
C VAL A 1191 -43.55 -36.57 16.24
N THR A 1192 -44.04 -35.73 15.29
CA THR A 1192 -45.46 -35.52 14.82
C THR A 1192 -46.51 -34.87 15.77
N THR A 1193 -47.73 -34.42 15.37
CA THR A 1193 -48.57 -34.59 14.14
C THR A 1193 -49.30 -33.32 13.65
N SER A 1194 -49.66 -33.30 12.36
CA SER A 1194 -50.59 -32.38 11.66
C SER A 1194 -52.10 -32.59 12.04
N PRO A 1195 -53.12 -31.91 11.45
CA PRO A 1195 -53.54 -32.01 10.02
C PRO A 1195 -53.99 -30.66 9.39
N VAL A 1196 -54.93 -30.64 8.43
CA VAL A 1196 -54.72 -30.46 6.97
C VAL A 1196 -56.04 -30.09 6.25
N THR A 1197 -56.01 -29.23 5.21
CA THR A 1197 -57.10 -29.08 4.20
C THR A 1197 -56.55 -28.67 2.82
N THR A 1198 -57.17 -29.13 1.71
CA THR A 1198 -56.51 -29.28 0.38
C THR A 1198 -57.45 -29.12 -0.83
N PHE A 1199 -56.88 -29.09 -2.05
CA PHE A 1199 -57.52 -29.28 -3.37
C PHE A 1199 -56.59 -30.08 -4.32
N GLU A 1200 -57.14 -30.72 -5.37
CA GLU A 1200 -56.51 -31.69 -6.31
C GLU A 1200 -57.27 -31.69 -7.67
N PRO A 1201 -56.78 -32.25 -8.81
CA PRO A 1201 -55.45 -32.79 -9.13
C PRO A 1201 -54.81 -32.32 -10.47
N TYR A 1202 -53.54 -32.68 -10.70
CA TYR A 1202 -52.89 -32.70 -12.03
C TYR A 1202 -52.02 -33.95 -12.18
N ASN A 1203 -52.04 -34.62 -13.35
CA ASN A 1203 -51.42 -35.94 -13.55
C ASN A 1203 -50.02 -35.88 -14.21
N GLY A 1204 -49.14 -35.09 -13.59
CA GLY A 1204 -47.71 -35.03 -13.87
C GLY A 1204 -46.97 -34.75 -12.55
N LYS A 1205 -45.74 -35.26 -12.42
CA LYS A 1205 -45.01 -35.22 -11.15
C LYS A 1205 -44.61 -33.77 -10.86
N ALA A 1206 -45.08 -33.20 -9.75
CA ALA A 1206 -44.66 -31.85 -9.36
C ALA A 1206 -43.14 -31.86 -9.10
N GLY A 1207 -42.40 -31.00 -9.79
CA GLY A 1207 -40.94 -30.99 -9.84
C GLY A 1207 -40.35 -31.52 -11.16
N ASP A 1208 -41.10 -32.28 -11.96
CA ASP A 1208 -40.69 -32.76 -13.29
C ASP A 1208 -40.82 -31.61 -14.31
N ALA A 1209 -39.82 -30.73 -14.29
CA ALA A 1209 -39.77 -29.53 -15.12
C ALA A 1209 -39.30 -29.84 -16.55
N ASN A 1210 -38.54 -30.92 -16.74
CA ASN A 1210 -38.01 -31.33 -18.04
C ASN A 1210 -38.97 -32.25 -18.81
N GLY A 1211 -39.75 -33.09 -18.10
CA GLY A 1211 -40.83 -33.93 -18.62
C GLY A 1211 -40.42 -35.36 -18.96
N ASP A 1212 -39.59 -35.99 -18.12
CA ASP A 1212 -39.14 -37.38 -18.30
C ASP A 1212 -39.87 -38.40 -17.39
N GLY A 1213 -40.61 -37.92 -16.38
CA GLY A 1213 -41.39 -38.73 -15.44
C GLY A 1213 -40.76 -38.89 -14.05
N GLU A 1214 -39.51 -38.46 -13.86
CA GLU A 1214 -38.86 -38.37 -12.55
C GLU A 1214 -38.78 -36.93 -12.05
N VAL A 1215 -38.31 -36.76 -10.82
CA VAL A 1215 -37.97 -35.44 -10.27
C VAL A 1215 -36.54 -35.58 -9.77
N GLU A 1216 -35.62 -34.85 -10.37
CA GLU A 1216 -34.22 -34.88 -9.98
C GLU A 1216 -33.50 -33.54 -10.15
N LEU A 1217 -32.20 -33.50 -9.85
CA LEU A 1217 -31.44 -32.25 -9.82
C LEU A 1217 -31.37 -31.59 -11.22
N ALA A 1218 -31.56 -32.39 -12.28
CA ALA A 1218 -31.69 -31.91 -13.65
C ALA A 1218 -32.83 -30.90 -13.81
N ASP A 1219 -33.98 -31.09 -13.15
CA ASP A 1219 -35.15 -30.22 -13.28
C ASP A 1219 -34.92 -28.84 -12.65
N ALA A 1220 -34.34 -28.82 -11.45
CA ALA A 1220 -33.93 -27.58 -10.80
C ALA A 1220 -32.91 -26.80 -11.67
N ILE A 1221 -31.96 -27.51 -12.26
CA ILE A 1221 -30.97 -26.92 -13.17
C ILE A 1221 -31.64 -26.43 -14.46
N PHE A 1222 -32.63 -27.16 -15.00
CA PHE A 1222 -33.36 -26.79 -16.21
C PHE A 1222 -34.23 -25.53 -15.99
N ILE A 1223 -34.87 -25.39 -14.83
CA ILE A 1223 -35.53 -24.14 -14.42
C ILE A 1223 -34.54 -22.99 -14.40
N MET A 1224 -33.42 -23.11 -13.67
CA MET A 1224 -32.42 -22.03 -13.58
C MET A 1224 -31.82 -21.67 -14.95
N GLN A 1225 -31.56 -22.65 -15.82
CA GLN A 1225 -31.10 -22.41 -17.20
C GLN A 1225 -32.16 -21.72 -18.06
N SER A 1226 -33.43 -22.08 -17.92
CA SER A 1226 -34.53 -21.43 -18.65
C SER A 1226 -34.77 -19.98 -18.23
N LEU A 1227 -34.49 -19.64 -16.97
CA LEU A 1227 -34.58 -18.27 -16.45
C LEU A 1227 -33.36 -17.43 -16.84
N ALA A 1228 -32.17 -18.04 -16.92
CA ALA A 1228 -30.93 -17.37 -17.31
C ALA A 1228 -30.77 -17.22 -18.84
N ASN A 1229 -31.37 -18.09 -19.65
CA ASN A 1229 -31.30 -18.04 -21.12
C ASN A 1229 -32.58 -18.62 -21.78
N PRO A 1230 -33.71 -17.88 -21.69
CA PRO A 1230 -35.01 -18.35 -22.17
C PRO A 1230 -35.12 -18.51 -23.69
N ASP A 1231 -34.24 -17.91 -24.48
CA ASP A 1231 -34.24 -18.08 -25.93
C ASP A 1231 -33.69 -19.45 -26.37
N LYS A 1232 -32.90 -20.11 -25.51
CA LYS A 1232 -32.24 -21.39 -25.82
C LYS A 1232 -32.80 -22.57 -25.02
N TYR A 1233 -33.23 -22.36 -23.79
CA TYR A 1233 -33.76 -23.41 -22.91
C TYR A 1233 -35.19 -23.05 -22.48
N GLN A 1234 -36.17 -23.78 -22.99
CA GLN A 1234 -37.59 -23.47 -22.79
C GLN A 1234 -38.34 -24.64 -22.17
N ILE A 1235 -38.90 -24.40 -20.98
CA ILE A 1235 -39.86 -25.32 -20.36
C ILE A 1235 -41.15 -25.28 -21.18
N ARG A 1236 -41.51 -26.47 -21.71
CA ARG A 1236 -42.68 -26.70 -22.56
C ARG A 1236 -43.95 -26.20 -21.86
N PRO A 1237 -44.88 -25.49 -22.54
CA PRO A 1237 -46.04 -24.86 -21.90
C PRO A 1237 -46.84 -25.78 -20.97
N GLU A 1238 -47.03 -27.03 -21.38
CA GLU A 1238 -47.74 -28.08 -20.64
C GLU A 1238 -47.00 -28.56 -19.38
N LEU A 1239 -45.67 -28.48 -19.34
CA LEU A 1239 -44.85 -28.83 -18.16
C LEU A 1239 -44.68 -27.65 -17.20
N ARG A 1240 -45.10 -26.43 -17.58
CA ARG A 1240 -44.90 -25.26 -16.71
C ARG A 1240 -45.60 -25.39 -15.37
N VAL A 1241 -46.70 -26.14 -15.29
CA VAL A 1241 -47.43 -26.41 -14.04
C VAL A 1241 -46.78 -27.50 -13.17
N ASN A 1242 -45.78 -28.22 -13.69
CA ASN A 1242 -44.87 -29.09 -12.92
C ASN A 1242 -43.58 -28.39 -12.48
N ALA A 1243 -43.17 -27.38 -13.24
CA ALA A 1243 -42.00 -26.54 -12.94
C ALA A 1243 -42.31 -25.37 -12.00
N ASP A 1244 -43.57 -24.92 -11.97
CA ASP A 1244 -44.14 -23.97 -11.01
C ASP A 1244 -44.53 -24.78 -9.76
N VAL A 1245 -43.68 -24.73 -8.74
CA VAL A 1245 -43.68 -25.55 -7.53
C VAL A 1245 -43.24 -24.82 -6.25
N TYR A 1246 -43.09 -23.49 -6.29
CA TYR A 1246 -42.94 -22.65 -5.10
C TYR A 1246 -44.01 -21.56 -5.13
N GLU A 1247 -44.91 -21.53 -4.14
CA GLU A 1247 -46.14 -20.70 -4.19
C GLU A 1247 -46.99 -20.92 -5.47
N ARG A 1248 -47.30 -22.20 -5.77
CA ARG A 1248 -47.81 -22.68 -7.07
C ARG A 1248 -48.85 -21.78 -7.72
N GLY A 1249 -48.50 -21.26 -8.90
CA GLY A 1249 -49.27 -20.29 -9.67
C GLY A 1249 -48.64 -18.90 -9.69
N SER A 1250 -47.52 -18.68 -8.99
CA SER A 1250 -46.67 -17.50 -9.13
C SER A 1250 -46.02 -17.36 -10.51
N GLY A 1251 -46.02 -18.44 -11.31
CA GLY A 1251 -45.15 -18.60 -12.46
C GLY A 1251 -43.78 -19.14 -12.03
N ILE A 1252 -43.03 -19.66 -13.00
CA ILE A 1252 -41.71 -20.28 -12.77
C ILE A 1252 -40.69 -19.19 -12.37
N THR A 1253 -40.05 -19.38 -11.21
CA THR A 1253 -39.01 -18.53 -10.63
C THR A 1253 -37.78 -19.33 -10.22
N ALA A 1254 -36.74 -18.66 -9.71
CA ALA A 1254 -35.57 -19.33 -9.14
C ALA A 1254 -35.88 -20.08 -7.83
N ASN A 1255 -36.96 -19.74 -7.14
CA ASN A 1255 -37.35 -20.42 -5.91
C ASN A 1255 -37.95 -21.81 -6.18
N ASP A 1256 -38.52 -22.04 -7.35
CA ASP A 1256 -39.04 -23.34 -7.78
C ASP A 1256 -37.92 -24.36 -7.99
N ALA A 1257 -36.80 -23.91 -8.57
CA ALA A 1257 -35.58 -24.71 -8.63
C ALA A 1257 -35.04 -25.04 -7.23
N LEU A 1258 -35.11 -24.07 -6.31
CA LEU A 1258 -34.72 -24.27 -4.91
C LEU A 1258 -35.68 -25.21 -4.17
N ALA A 1259 -36.97 -25.18 -4.46
CA ALA A 1259 -37.97 -26.11 -3.95
C ALA A 1259 -37.66 -27.55 -4.39
N ILE A 1260 -37.37 -27.76 -5.67
CA ILE A 1260 -36.91 -29.07 -6.18
C ILE A 1260 -35.63 -29.51 -5.47
N GLN A 1261 -34.64 -28.64 -5.29
CA GLN A 1261 -33.41 -28.99 -4.55
C GLN A 1261 -33.68 -29.37 -3.10
N LYS A 1262 -34.53 -28.63 -2.38
CA LYS A 1262 -34.95 -28.98 -1.01
C LYS A 1262 -35.68 -30.33 -0.98
N TYR A 1263 -36.54 -30.61 -1.95
CA TYR A 1263 -37.30 -31.86 -2.02
C TYR A 1263 -36.39 -33.07 -2.18
N LEU A 1264 -35.42 -32.99 -3.09
CA LEU A 1264 -34.43 -34.04 -3.33
C LEU A 1264 -33.49 -34.29 -2.15
N LEU A 1265 -33.22 -33.24 -1.37
CA LEU A 1265 -32.47 -33.31 -0.12
C LEU A 1265 -33.34 -33.75 1.08
N GLY A 1266 -34.64 -34.00 0.88
CA GLY A 1266 -35.60 -34.32 1.94
C GLY A 1266 -35.87 -33.18 2.93
N LEU A 1267 -35.42 -31.96 2.61
CA LEU A 1267 -35.62 -30.74 3.41
C LEU A 1267 -37.06 -30.21 3.30
N VAL A 1268 -37.75 -30.54 2.20
CA VAL A 1268 -39.22 -30.53 2.12
C VAL A 1268 -39.72 -31.91 1.68
N PRO A 1269 -40.88 -32.40 2.18
CA PRO A 1269 -41.26 -33.81 2.04
C PRO A 1269 -42.00 -34.14 0.73
N ALA A 1270 -42.47 -33.14 -0.01
CA ALA A 1270 -43.21 -33.27 -1.25
C ALA A 1270 -43.06 -31.98 -2.08
N LEU A 1271 -43.48 -32.03 -3.34
CA LEU A 1271 -43.70 -30.86 -4.18
C LEU A 1271 -45.18 -30.79 -4.59
N PRO A 1272 -45.73 -29.59 -4.83
CA PRO A 1272 -45.09 -28.28 -4.70
C PRO A 1272 -44.75 -27.88 -3.25
N GLU A 1273 -43.74 -27.03 -3.07
CA GLU A 1273 -43.47 -26.28 -1.84
C GLU A 1273 -44.41 -25.06 -1.78
N SER A 1274 -45.72 -25.33 -1.64
CA SER A 1274 -46.80 -24.32 -1.61
C SER A 1274 -47.99 -24.78 -0.77
#